data_AF-A0A1G6V639-F1
#
_entry.id   AF-A0A1G6V639-F1
#
_cell.length_a   1.000
_cell.length_b   1.000
_cell.length_c   1.000
_cell.angle_alpha   90.00
_cell.angle_beta   90.00
_cell.angle_gamma   90.00
#
_symmetry.space_group_name_H-M   'P 1'
#
loop_
_entity.id
_entity.type
_entity.pdbx_description
1 polymer ?
#
loop_
_entity_poly.entity_id
_entity_poly.type
_entity_poly.pdbx_seq_one_letter_code
_entity_poly.pdbx_strand_id
1 'polypeptide(L)'
;MATEKDTTPTTRETTAPSQNQNPTPDGDDPSDSSTQSHITDVDTTTPTSLESRTYIEIRPSTKPLNHAAVSQATTILYESLYNLSNSSTQLSLRKGTQQPLIEWLLVADGQPDTSIRYLVGTTHDAFLDELEAILRTAFPNTYELTQVDWHPRQLQPSRNPSTDNDSSTPATADTPSQPYAAGVEYRGVAKIRQDWQTSLASFEELTDHSRKTQPEKHKSNSRRIPLATLVETLCDSAVPVVYQVVCSPLGDQRVDAEGYRYDLERALVTPADRLLNFVFPQSEEKLEPENLARPYRDRLTELETRDLRRTFCLSARAVALTDDTNSQQAETVARRLTNVFGHLSGSFHSIHGHLITDTDRHTPASQLFEDICRRTYPEPTYGTLESRLPWKSHESAGIVVAPNELPGFCLIDGVGLTPSGQRALGARQSERTGLSLPSPDHLAQYTGPGQALCMPLTDDRQPYQNPFVLPPTLQDRHLFVIGDTGSGKSVLTTGAMLSNVEATDGPEILFDYKGGGTAEEYLQAHYTAYDGLEDVSYFDLTEILPALSIFDIRSLLDSGLSREEARSRIAGHYEEILAGLMGEEQYYGATESTKAIRNHLRALYDPIHGTDAVSHKDLYRALQRTLSDQTPPPTSDERLTEYFAGLLERDRDVFNMVLGGAVARVEIIATDDRLAPLFDHVHRAHTDEDDTESDETDPHFDFTDVIDNDTVVIFDFGGMEERIKRALTLVLLSNLWIALKARSAAQKQPSRVNLYLEEAKDIAATKLVDTLLSQGRSFGLSLMLGVQFPGQLDSPDPSNHTYEEALNEIGTFVVGNVSIEDDLAKALATDDVPPTKVARRLAAIRHGEWLVRPAATFGSPAPRPFLGRSLPAPDGHPASETPLGDEQYQAFNTAFELTALETWNEAGLKYESDHPGTENGSDDDDTTEEETLRVDSLLPHTKRLPEYVSYDESIHALCCGSCENRYDPTIEGMERSIECCRSLTDVESDDIPVCDINLKLTAEERDLSDWSDRQLLFLQAIYNAQQLRYDPLEYDLLHDSMIRLQEYVGIETDEIAPLLEADLLRHDTDHPHRLYTVSSEGRSTIGESYRKGVDYGHGVGDLDESSEHVLGVEVTRQHLEEAYAEDPESDVTDVVPYYELDDQHRLDLAGVDADGEIIVTAEVERINHDIRRAVPADFDKMAACEPEAAIWVVMKQADGHKILSALNDPLEGPPRVEKTYAKTTPPQQFRIDTPGMTAVYPAEWLRDRSPDLP
;
A
#
# COMPACT_ATOMS: atom_id res chain seq x y z
N MET A 1 -24.68 -51.44 -15.75
CA MET A 1 -24.68 -52.92 -15.61
C MET A 1 -23.33 -53.33 -15.04
N ALA A 2 -23.18 -54.02 -13.90
CA ALA A 2 -24.01 -54.17 -12.70
C ALA A 2 -23.13 -54.71 -11.53
N THR A 3 -23.54 -54.48 -10.27
CA THR A 3 -23.03 -55.05 -8.98
C THR A 3 -21.60 -54.68 -8.54
N GLU A 4 -21.37 -53.93 -7.43
CA GLU A 4 -21.45 -54.28 -5.96
C GLU A 4 -20.22 -55.10 -5.47
N LYS A 5 -19.66 -55.04 -4.25
CA LYS A 5 -19.84 -54.30 -2.95
C LYS A 5 -18.54 -54.57 -2.13
N ASP A 6 -17.90 -53.60 -1.45
CA ASP A 6 -18.14 -53.08 -0.07
C ASP A 6 -17.49 -53.89 1.10
N THR A 7 -17.16 -53.21 2.20
CA THR A 7 -16.70 -53.65 3.56
C THR A 7 -15.24 -54.12 3.83
N THR A 8 -14.55 -53.29 4.63
CA THR A 8 -13.50 -53.58 5.66
C THR A 8 -14.11 -54.28 6.92
N PRO A 9 -13.44 -54.61 8.07
CA PRO A 9 -12.15 -54.10 8.61
C PRO A 9 -11.23 -55.05 9.46
N THR A 10 -10.12 -54.46 9.94
CA THR A 10 -9.36 -54.68 11.20
C THR A 10 -8.51 -55.93 11.55
N THR A 11 -7.27 -55.59 11.98
CA THR A 11 -6.37 -56.19 13.02
C THR A 11 -5.97 -57.67 13.04
N ARG A 12 -4.64 -57.88 13.08
CA ARG A 12 -4.02 -58.74 14.09
C ARG A 12 -2.53 -58.44 14.36
N GLU A 13 -2.14 -58.66 15.61
CA GLU A 13 -0.76 -58.79 16.10
C GLU A 13 -0.03 -59.92 15.32
N THR A 14 1.31 -60.09 15.32
CA THR A 14 2.13 -60.52 16.47
C THR A 14 3.62 -60.70 16.07
N THR A 15 4.50 -60.88 17.08
CA THR A 15 5.79 -61.62 17.07
C THR A 15 7.04 -61.08 16.34
N ALA A 16 8.08 -60.79 17.14
CA ALA A 16 9.50 -61.01 16.80
C ALA A 16 9.88 -62.51 16.94
N PRO A 17 11.04 -63.01 16.43
CA PRO A 17 12.27 -62.96 17.25
C PRO A 17 13.68 -63.03 16.55
N SER A 18 14.69 -62.40 17.18
CA SER A 18 16.04 -62.91 17.55
C SER A 18 17.14 -63.39 16.55
N GLN A 19 18.28 -62.65 16.59
CA GLN A 19 19.71 -63.06 16.73
C GLN A 19 20.53 -63.83 15.67
N ASN A 20 21.74 -63.27 15.38
CA ASN A 20 23.13 -63.83 15.43
C ASN A 20 24.06 -63.05 14.44
N GLN A 21 25.39 -62.89 14.55
CA GLN A 21 26.44 -63.24 15.54
C GLN A 21 27.72 -62.37 15.31
N ASN A 22 28.61 -62.24 16.30
CA ASN A 22 29.94 -61.56 16.19
C ASN A 22 31.01 -62.43 15.47
N PRO A 23 32.21 -61.89 15.15
CA PRO A 23 33.37 -62.12 16.04
C PRO A 23 34.42 -60.97 16.16
N THR A 24 35.13 -60.94 17.31
CA THR A 24 36.44 -60.28 17.56
C THR A 24 37.61 -61.24 17.22
N PRO A 25 38.88 -60.77 17.02
CA PRO A 25 39.89 -60.59 18.10
C PRO A 25 40.87 -59.38 17.85
N ASP A 26 41.95 -59.07 18.59
CA ASP A 26 42.35 -59.06 20.03
C ASP A 26 43.71 -58.26 20.14
N GLY A 27 44.17 -57.80 21.32
CA GLY A 27 45.50 -57.15 21.49
C GLY A 27 45.83 -56.64 22.91
N ASP A 28 46.91 -57.13 23.54
CA ASP A 28 47.17 -57.13 25.00
C ASP A 28 47.99 -55.97 25.64
N ASP A 29 47.89 -55.93 26.98
CA ASP A 29 48.51 -55.12 28.07
C ASP A 29 50.07 -55.06 28.10
N PRO A 30 50.77 -54.16 28.87
CA PRO A 30 50.81 -54.27 30.35
C PRO A 30 51.05 -52.99 31.22
N SER A 31 50.85 -53.18 32.53
CA SER A 31 51.10 -52.30 33.70
C SER A 31 52.59 -52.02 34.08
N ASP A 32 52.89 -50.92 34.81
CA ASP A 32 53.04 -50.90 36.30
C ASP A 32 53.57 -49.56 36.94
N SER A 33 53.08 -49.27 38.16
CA SER A 33 53.54 -48.39 39.28
C SER A 33 54.23 -47.01 39.05
N SER A 34 53.73 -45.94 39.71
CA SER A 34 54.23 -45.49 41.04
C SER A 34 53.56 -44.22 41.63
N THR A 35 52.98 -44.36 42.83
CA THR A 35 52.83 -43.40 43.97
C THR A 35 52.92 -41.86 43.75
N GLN A 36 51.85 -41.11 44.05
CA GLN A 36 51.68 -40.32 45.30
C GLN A 36 50.37 -39.52 45.36
N SER A 37 49.90 -39.27 46.58
CA SER A 37 48.70 -38.48 46.91
C SER A 37 49.05 -37.05 47.31
N HIS A 38 48.40 -36.04 46.73
CA HIS A 38 47.60 -35.01 47.44
C HIS A 38 47.33 -33.75 46.59
N ILE A 39 46.26 -33.06 46.99
CA ILE A 39 45.79 -31.71 46.59
C ILE A 39 44.75 -31.71 45.46
N THR A 40 43.67 -31.02 45.77
CA THR A 40 42.52 -30.67 44.93
C THR A 40 42.91 -29.74 43.80
N ASP A 41 42.48 -30.05 42.58
CA ASP A 41 42.33 -29.07 41.52
C ASP A 41 40.86 -28.94 41.11
N VAL A 42 40.50 -27.73 40.69
CA VAL A 42 39.13 -27.31 40.35
C VAL A 42 38.83 -27.71 38.91
N ASP A 43 37.69 -28.38 38.70
CA ASP A 43 37.24 -28.79 37.37
C ASP A 43 36.74 -27.56 36.60
N THR A 44 37.53 -27.07 35.66
CA THR A 44 37.20 -25.93 34.79
C THR A 44 36.25 -26.36 33.68
N THR A 45 34.95 -26.48 34.01
CA THR A 45 33.90 -26.64 33.00
C THR A 45 33.65 -25.33 32.27
N THR A 46 33.95 -25.32 30.96
CA THR A 46 33.56 -24.31 29.97
C THR A 46 32.05 -24.00 30.08
N PRO A 47 31.59 -22.74 29.94
CA PRO A 47 30.18 -22.41 30.13
C PRO A 47 29.28 -23.13 29.11
N THR A 48 28.31 -23.89 29.65
CA THR A 48 27.21 -24.50 28.89
C THR A 48 26.43 -23.46 28.09
N SER A 49 26.06 -23.81 26.85
CA SER A 49 25.06 -23.12 26.06
C SER A 49 23.77 -22.89 26.86
N LEU A 50 23.14 -21.72 26.70
CA LEU A 50 21.83 -21.45 27.29
C LEU A 50 20.78 -22.37 26.66
N GLU A 51 20.21 -23.29 27.44
CA GLU A 51 19.07 -24.11 27.01
C GLU A 51 17.81 -23.23 26.91
N SER A 52 17.42 -22.89 25.68
CA SER A 52 16.15 -22.23 25.38
C SER A 52 14.95 -23.13 25.72
N ARG A 53 13.79 -22.52 25.95
CA ARG A 53 12.54 -23.19 26.28
C ARG A 53 11.46 -22.73 25.31
N THR A 54 10.60 -23.66 24.93
CA THR A 54 9.46 -23.34 24.09
C THR A 54 8.34 -22.69 24.92
N TYR A 55 7.83 -21.58 24.42
CA TYR A 55 6.73 -20.80 24.95
C TYR A 55 5.69 -20.57 23.86
N ILE A 56 4.43 -20.40 24.24
CA ILE A 56 3.38 -19.82 23.42
C ILE A 56 3.42 -18.31 23.67
N GLU A 57 3.87 -17.55 22.68
CA GLU A 57 3.78 -16.09 22.67
C GLU A 57 2.39 -15.66 22.24
N ILE A 58 1.77 -14.75 23.01
CA ILE A 58 0.41 -14.27 22.78
C ILE A 58 0.48 -12.79 22.39
N ARG A 59 0.00 -12.45 21.19
CA ARG A 59 -0.22 -11.06 20.78
C ARG A 59 -1.71 -10.71 20.96
N PRO A 60 -2.07 -9.76 21.85
CA PRO A 60 -3.45 -9.38 22.06
C PRO A 60 -4.11 -8.75 20.83
N SER A 61 -5.44 -8.73 20.81
CA SER A 61 -6.21 -7.88 19.89
C SER A 61 -7.16 -6.97 20.64
N THR A 62 -7.68 -5.93 19.98
CA THR A 62 -8.68 -5.01 20.57
C THR A 62 -10.10 -5.60 20.63
N LYS A 63 -10.21 -6.93 20.69
CA LYS A 63 -11.45 -7.66 20.99
C LYS A 63 -11.45 -8.07 22.48
N PRO A 64 -12.53 -7.80 23.24
CA PRO A 64 -12.57 -8.08 24.67
C PRO A 64 -12.64 -9.58 24.95
N LEU A 65 -12.15 -9.98 26.13
CA LEU A 65 -12.18 -11.38 26.58
C LEU A 65 -13.59 -11.77 27.08
N ASN A 66 -13.99 -13.02 26.84
CA ASN A 66 -15.26 -13.54 27.33
C ASN A 66 -15.06 -14.24 28.69
N HIS A 67 -15.58 -13.65 29.77
CA HIS A 67 -15.42 -14.17 31.14
C HIS A 67 -15.85 -15.65 31.29
N ALA A 68 -16.90 -16.09 30.59
CA ALA A 68 -17.40 -17.45 30.67
C ALA A 68 -16.43 -18.45 30.00
N ALA A 69 -15.85 -18.05 28.86
CA ALA A 69 -14.85 -18.83 28.14
C ALA A 69 -13.53 -18.92 28.93
N VAL A 70 -13.08 -17.81 29.53
CA VAL A 70 -11.93 -17.75 30.44
C VAL A 70 -12.13 -18.65 31.68
N SER A 71 -13.32 -18.63 32.28
CA SER A 71 -13.67 -19.47 33.44
C SER A 71 -13.69 -20.97 33.09
N GLN A 72 -14.23 -21.31 31.91
CA GLN A 72 -14.19 -22.66 31.37
C GLN A 72 -12.74 -23.12 31.10
N ALA A 73 -11.95 -22.33 30.39
CA ALA A 73 -10.54 -22.63 30.08
C ALA A 73 -9.71 -22.85 31.35
N THR A 74 -9.85 -21.97 32.35
CA THR A 74 -9.10 -22.10 33.63
C THR A 74 -9.55 -23.32 34.44
N THR A 75 -10.82 -23.73 34.31
CA THR A 75 -11.32 -24.98 34.88
C THR A 75 -10.71 -26.20 34.20
N ILE A 76 -10.63 -26.22 32.86
CA ILE A 76 -9.97 -27.30 32.10
C ILE A 76 -8.49 -27.37 32.45
N LEU A 77 -7.80 -26.22 32.54
CA LEU A 77 -6.40 -26.13 32.96
C LEU A 77 -6.17 -26.81 34.31
N TYR A 78 -7.04 -26.55 35.30
CA TYR A 78 -6.97 -27.19 36.60
C TYR A 78 -7.08 -28.73 36.48
N GLU A 79 -8.09 -29.21 35.75
CA GLU A 79 -8.36 -30.64 35.64
C GLU A 79 -7.24 -31.38 34.90
N SER A 80 -6.72 -30.83 33.80
CA SER A 80 -5.60 -31.41 33.05
C SER A 80 -4.32 -31.47 33.90
N LEU A 81 -3.91 -30.37 34.54
CA LEU A 81 -2.73 -30.34 35.41
C LEU A 81 -2.88 -31.26 36.62
N TYR A 82 -4.07 -31.33 37.23
CA TYR A 82 -4.34 -32.22 38.36
C TYR A 82 -4.30 -33.69 37.92
N ASN A 83 -4.79 -34.02 36.73
CA ASN A 83 -4.70 -35.37 36.17
C ASN A 83 -3.25 -35.76 35.85
N LEU A 84 -2.44 -34.87 35.28
CA LEU A 84 -0.99 -35.08 35.06
C LEU A 84 -0.22 -35.28 36.37
N SER A 85 -0.54 -34.47 37.39
CA SER A 85 0.03 -34.61 38.73
C SER A 85 -0.29 -35.96 39.37
N ASN A 86 -1.48 -36.53 39.09
CA ASN A 86 -1.87 -37.83 39.63
C ASN A 86 -1.39 -39.02 38.77
N SER A 87 -1.33 -38.91 37.45
CA SER A 87 -0.91 -40.00 36.56
C SER A 87 0.58 -40.35 36.72
N SER A 88 1.42 -39.32 36.93
CA SER A 88 2.85 -39.50 37.23
C SER A 88 3.11 -40.36 38.48
N THR A 89 2.21 -40.36 39.47
CA THR A 89 2.37 -41.17 40.69
C THR A 89 2.33 -42.68 40.45
N GLN A 90 1.72 -43.17 39.37
CA GLN A 90 1.74 -44.60 39.01
C GLN A 90 3.06 -45.05 38.34
N LEU A 91 3.87 -44.11 37.85
CA LEU A 91 5.18 -44.35 37.23
C LEU A 91 6.37 -44.01 38.15
N SER A 92 6.11 -43.43 39.33
CA SER A 92 7.12 -42.84 40.23
C SER A 92 7.97 -43.85 41.04
N LEU A 93 8.51 -44.87 40.37
CA LEU A 93 9.52 -45.79 40.92
C LEU A 93 10.92 -45.60 40.32
N ARG A 94 11.09 -44.71 39.32
CA ARG A 94 12.41 -44.28 38.81
C ARG A 94 12.42 -42.81 38.38
N LYS A 95 13.30 -42.03 39.02
CA LYS A 95 13.53 -40.57 38.89
C LYS A 95 12.36 -39.70 39.38
N GLY A 96 12.70 -38.62 40.08
CA GLY A 96 11.73 -37.72 40.71
C GLY A 96 11.01 -36.87 39.66
N THR A 97 9.72 -37.07 39.52
CA THR A 97 8.83 -36.26 38.68
C THR A 97 8.53 -34.94 39.38
N GLN A 98 9.00 -33.84 38.80
CA GLN A 98 8.58 -32.48 39.17
C GLN A 98 7.06 -32.35 38.94
N GLN A 99 6.36 -31.55 39.75
CA GLN A 99 4.96 -31.23 39.45
C GLN A 99 4.87 -30.42 38.14
N PRO A 100 3.79 -30.59 37.35
CA PRO A 100 3.56 -29.76 36.18
C PRO A 100 3.22 -28.33 36.61
N LEU A 101 4.08 -27.39 36.20
CA LEU A 101 3.94 -25.97 36.46
C LEU A 101 3.61 -25.25 35.16
N ILE A 102 2.72 -24.27 35.22
CA ILE A 102 2.51 -23.30 34.16
C ILE A 102 3.20 -22.00 34.54
N GLU A 103 3.94 -21.44 33.59
CA GLU A 103 4.68 -20.20 33.70
C GLU A 103 4.06 -19.17 32.74
N TRP A 104 3.78 -17.98 33.24
CA TRP A 104 3.39 -16.81 32.45
C TRP A 104 4.47 -15.75 32.62
N LEU A 105 4.85 -15.08 31.53
CA LEU A 105 5.87 -14.03 31.54
C LEU A 105 5.37 -12.78 30.82
N LEU A 106 5.75 -11.62 31.36
CA LEU A 106 5.78 -10.36 30.62
C LEU A 106 7.22 -9.84 30.65
N VAL A 107 7.80 -9.62 29.49
CA VAL A 107 9.22 -9.29 29.33
C VAL A 107 9.34 -7.98 28.56
N ALA A 108 9.78 -6.92 29.23
CA ALA A 108 10.07 -5.61 28.66
C ALA A 108 11.58 -5.47 28.39
N ASP A 109 11.94 -4.96 27.22
CA ASP A 109 13.35 -4.77 26.81
C ASP A 109 14.03 -3.54 27.44
N GLY A 110 13.26 -2.58 27.97
CA GLY A 110 13.77 -1.35 28.58
C GLY A 110 14.24 -0.28 27.58
N GLN A 111 13.91 -0.42 26.29
CA GLN A 111 14.28 0.55 25.26
C GLN A 111 13.35 1.78 25.26
N PRO A 112 13.77 2.93 24.70
CA PRO A 112 12.94 4.15 24.65
C PRO A 112 11.57 3.98 23.99
N ASP A 113 11.46 3.07 23.00
CA ASP A 113 10.18 2.57 22.47
C ASP A 113 10.05 1.09 22.90
N THR A 114 9.70 0.88 24.17
CA THR A 114 9.77 -0.44 24.83
C THR A 114 8.88 -1.49 24.15
N SER A 115 9.46 -2.61 23.74
CA SER A 115 8.69 -3.80 23.35
C SER A 115 8.41 -4.70 24.56
N ILE A 116 7.22 -5.30 24.60
CA ILE A 116 6.80 -6.24 25.65
C ILE A 116 6.37 -7.56 25.01
N ARG A 117 7.03 -8.64 25.41
CA ARG A 117 6.66 -10.02 25.04
C ARG A 117 5.76 -10.63 26.11
N TYR A 118 4.74 -11.37 25.70
CA TYR A 118 3.77 -12.03 26.58
C TYR A 118 3.78 -13.53 26.30
N LEU A 119 4.39 -14.31 27.20
CA LEU A 119 4.75 -15.71 26.96
C LEU A 119 4.07 -16.64 27.97
N VAL A 120 3.66 -17.83 27.52
CA VAL A 120 3.11 -18.90 28.37
C VAL A 120 3.86 -20.20 28.11
N GLY A 121 4.34 -20.85 29.16
CA GLY A 121 5.13 -22.08 29.06
C GLY A 121 4.76 -23.09 30.13
N THR A 122 5.28 -24.31 29.97
CA THR A 122 5.07 -25.43 30.88
C THR A 122 6.42 -26.05 31.27
N THR A 123 6.51 -26.71 32.43
CA THR A 123 7.65 -27.60 32.77
C THR A 123 7.55 -28.99 32.16
N HIS A 124 6.47 -29.28 31.44
CA HIS A 124 6.18 -30.55 30.80
C HIS A 124 5.87 -30.29 29.33
N ASP A 125 6.88 -30.39 28.46
CA ASP A 125 6.76 -29.98 27.05
C ASP A 125 5.67 -30.76 26.29
N ALA A 126 5.44 -32.03 26.66
CA ALA A 126 4.34 -32.85 26.13
C ALA A 126 2.92 -32.34 26.49
N PHE A 127 2.79 -31.31 27.32
CA PHE A 127 1.53 -30.61 27.63
C PHE A 127 1.38 -29.30 26.83
N LEU A 128 2.37 -28.88 26.02
CA LEU A 128 2.34 -27.58 25.35
C LEU A 128 1.14 -27.46 24.37
N ASP A 129 0.85 -28.50 23.59
CA ASP A 129 -0.27 -28.50 22.64
C ASP A 129 -1.64 -28.46 23.36
N GLU A 130 -1.77 -29.19 24.48
CA GLU A 130 -3.00 -29.18 25.29
C GLU A 130 -3.17 -27.83 26.01
N LEU A 131 -2.07 -27.23 26.48
CA LEU A 131 -2.04 -25.87 26.98
C LEU A 131 -2.46 -24.87 25.91
N GLU A 132 -1.96 -24.96 24.67
CA GLU A 132 -2.39 -24.09 23.58
C GLU A 132 -3.89 -24.22 23.33
N ALA A 133 -4.43 -25.43 23.22
CA ALA A 133 -5.86 -25.67 23.06
C ALA A 133 -6.72 -25.10 24.21
N ILE A 134 -6.20 -25.12 25.44
CA ILE A 134 -6.83 -24.47 26.59
C ILE A 134 -6.78 -22.94 26.46
N LEU A 135 -5.67 -22.36 26.01
CA LEU A 135 -5.55 -20.92 25.74
C LEU A 135 -6.49 -20.49 24.60
N ARG A 136 -6.67 -21.30 23.55
CA ARG A 136 -7.71 -21.09 22.50
C ARG A 136 -9.14 -21.09 23.04
N THR A 137 -9.38 -21.72 24.18
CA THR A 137 -10.68 -21.64 24.86
C THR A 137 -10.82 -20.33 25.66
N ALA A 138 -9.72 -19.73 26.11
CA ALA A 138 -9.72 -18.47 26.87
C ALA A 138 -9.75 -17.22 25.97
N PHE A 139 -8.97 -17.23 24.89
CA PHE A 139 -8.81 -16.10 23.97
C PHE A 139 -9.67 -16.26 22.71
N PRO A 140 -10.22 -15.17 22.14
CA PRO A 140 -10.84 -15.24 20.82
C PRO A 140 -9.78 -15.40 19.72
N ASN A 141 -10.12 -16.04 18.60
CA ASN A 141 -9.25 -16.27 17.42
C ASN A 141 -8.59 -15.01 16.80
N THR A 142 -8.95 -13.80 17.26
CA THR A 142 -8.27 -12.57 16.87
C THR A 142 -6.97 -12.32 17.63
N TYR A 143 -6.69 -13.07 18.71
CA TYR A 143 -5.40 -13.09 19.42
C TYR A 143 -4.50 -14.10 18.72
N GLU A 144 -3.26 -13.69 18.43
CA GLU A 144 -2.28 -14.56 17.76
C GLU A 144 -1.51 -15.33 18.83
N LEU A 145 -1.47 -16.65 18.73
CA LEU A 145 -0.69 -17.56 19.56
C LEU A 145 0.37 -18.20 18.66
N THR A 146 1.65 -18.02 19.01
CA THR A 146 2.79 -18.50 18.21
C THR A 146 3.82 -19.16 19.11
N GLN A 147 4.27 -20.37 18.76
CA GLN A 147 5.31 -21.06 19.53
C GLN A 147 6.69 -20.45 19.22
N VAL A 148 7.47 -20.16 20.27
CA VAL A 148 8.78 -19.49 20.21
C VAL A 148 9.73 -20.07 21.25
N ASP A 149 11.02 -20.19 20.90
CA ASP A 149 12.06 -20.59 21.85
C ASP A 149 12.74 -19.38 22.49
N TRP A 150 12.76 -19.33 23.82
CA TRP A 150 13.32 -18.20 24.57
C TRP A 150 13.88 -18.63 25.94
N HIS A 151 14.72 -17.78 26.56
CA HIS A 151 15.21 -18.01 27.93
C HIS A 151 15.38 -16.70 28.70
N PRO A 152 14.98 -16.61 29.99
CA PRO A 152 15.11 -15.39 30.80
C PRO A 152 16.50 -14.73 30.82
N ARG A 153 17.58 -15.51 30.73
CA ARG A 153 18.97 -14.99 30.67
C ARG A 153 19.37 -14.33 29.33
N GLN A 154 18.49 -14.33 28.32
CA GLN A 154 18.65 -13.50 27.13
C GLN A 154 18.33 -12.02 27.43
N LEU A 155 17.63 -11.74 28.54
CA LEU A 155 17.41 -10.39 29.06
C LEU A 155 18.70 -9.87 29.74
N GLN A 156 19.64 -9.35 28.96
CA GLN A 156 20.85 -8.70 29.47
C GLN A 156 20.84 -7.21 29.13
N PRO A 157 21.28 -6.31 30.05
CA PRO A 157 21.39 -4.90 29.74
C PRO A 157 22.47 -4.67 28.67
N SER A 158 22.08 -4.03 27.57
CA SER A 158 22.98 -3.65 26.48
C SER A 158 24.10 -2.75 27.00
N ARG A 159 25.35 -3.25 27.01
CA ARG A 159 26.51 -2.39 27.21
C ARG A 159 26.68 -1.52 25.98
N ASN A 160 26.31 -0.24 26.07
CA ASN A 160 26.69 0.75 25.07
C ASN A 160 28.22 0.77 24.96
N PRO A 161 28.83 0.52 23.79
CA PRO A 161 30.25 0.75 23.59
C PRO A 161 30.48 2.26 23.63
N SER A 162 31.03 2.75 24.74
CA SER A 162 31.35 4.18 24.91
C SER A 162 32.36 4.63 23.86
N THR A 163 31.93 5.53 22.98
CA THR A 163 32.78 6.21 22.00
C THR A 163 33.67 7.25 22.67
N ASP A 164 34.63 6.80 23.47
CA ASP A 164 35.71 7.63 24.01
C ASP A 164 37.07 7.08 23.57
N ASN A 165 37.55 7.61 22.45
CA ASN A 165 38.93 7.43 22.00
C ASN A 165 39.86 8.30 22.84
N ASP A 166 40.21 7.87 24.06
CA ASP A 166 41.55 8.13 24.62
C ASP A 166 41.82 7.35 25.93
N SER A 167 42.59 6.26 25.84
CA SER A 167 43.78 6.02 26.69
C SER A 167 44.32 4.59 26.55
N SER A 168 45.62 4.50 26.29
CA SER A 168 46.34 3.23 26.10
C SER A 168 46.69 2.55 27.43
N THR A 169 45.79 1.71 27.94
CA THR A 169 46.12 0.71 28.98
C THR A 169 45.45 -0.62 28.66
N PRO A 170 46.15 -1.78 28.66
CA PRO A 170 45.49 -3.07 28.52
C PRO A 170 44.71 -3.36 29.80
N ALA A 171 43.38 -3.25 29.74
CA ALA A 171 42.51 -3.66 30.84
C ALA A 171 42.69 -5.15 31.13
N THR A 172 42.93 -5.48 32.40
CA THR A 172 42.86 -6.86 32.89
C THR A 172 41.47 -7.42 32.63
N ALA A 173 41.38 -8.72 32.33
CA ALA A 173 40.11 -9.40 32.11
C ALA A 173 39.26 -9.40 33.40
N ASP A 174 38.42 -8.39 33.56
CA ASP A 174 37.44 -8.32 34.63
C ASP A 174 36.37 -9.41 34.42
N THR A 175 36.25 -10.26 35.43
CA THR A 175 35.14 -11.20 35.60
C THR A 175 33.82 -10.46 35.33
N PRO A 176 32.89 -11.00 34.52
CA PRO A 176 31.63 -10.31 34.27
C PRO A 176 30.88 -10.10 35.60
N SER A 177 30.76 -8.84 36.02
CA SER A 177 29.90 -8.49 37.15
C SER A 177 28.46 -8.89 36.81
N GLN A 178 27.77 -9.50 37.77
CA GLN A 178 26.35 -9.78 37.61
C GLN A 178 25.61 -8.43 37.55
N PRO A 179 24.60 -8.28 36.66
CA PRO A 179 23.83 -7.05 36.58
C PRO A 179 23.10 -6.80 37.90
N TYR A 180 23.02 -5.52 38.32
CA TYR A 180 22.27 -5.12 39.49
C TYR A 180 20.78 -5.40 39.26
N ALA A 181 20.17 -6.09 40.21
CA ALA A 181 18.75 -6.38 40.24
C ALA A 181 18.02 -5.58 41.32
N ALA A 182 16.81 -5.15 41.00
CA ALA A 182 15.80 -4.78 41.97
C ALA A 182 14.46 -5.42 41.56
N GLY A 183 13.74 -5.98 42.52
CA GLY A 183 12.56 -6.78 42.22
C GLY A 183 11.45 -6.65 43.24
N VAL A 184 10.33 -7.30 42.94
CA VAL A 184 9.14 -7.38 43.77
C VAL A 184 8.71 -8.83 43.87
N GLU A 185 8.58 -9.35 45.08
CA GLU A 185 7.88 -10.60 45.34
C GLU A 185 6.46 -10.28 45.85
N TYR A 186 5.43 -10.76 45.16
CA TYR A 186 4.06 -10.56 45.60
C TYR A 186 3.67 -11.63 46.63
N ARG A 187 3.16 -11.20 47.78
CA ARG A 187 2.69 -12.07 48.85
C ARG A 187 1.20 -11.85 49.11
N GLY A 188 0.49 -12.94 49.33
CA GLY A 188 -0.86 -12.93 49.84
C GLY A 188 -0.83 -12.73 51.36
N VAL A 189 -1.51 -11.71 51.86
CA VAL A 189 -1.56 -11.29 53.26
C VAL A 189 -2.99 -11.48 53.78
N ALA A 190 -3.11 -12.27 54.83
CA ALA A 190 -4.37 -12.60 55.49
C ALA A 190 -4.50 -11.81 56.81
N LYS A 191 -5.65 -11.18 57.08
CA LYS A 191 -5.85 -10.41 58.34
C LYS A 191 -5.84 -11.31 59.58
N ILE A 192 -6.32 -12.55 59.43
CA ILE A 192 -6.22 -13.64 60.39
C ILE A 192 -5.70 -14.89 59.67
N ARG A 193 -5.03 -15.81 60.38
CA ARG A 193 -4.34 -17.00 59.84
C ARG A 193 -5.10 -17.82 58.78
N GLN A 194 -6.43 -17.87 58.79
CA GLN A 194 -7.25 -18.61 57.81
C GLN A 194 -8.00 -17.70 56.81
N ASP A 195 -7.84 -16.38 56.88
CA ASP A 195 -8.49 -15.44 55.95
C ASP A 195 -8.01 -15.63 54.49
N TRP A 196 -6.87 -16.28 54.23
CA TRP A 196 -6.43 -16.64 52.87
C TRP A 196 -7.43 -17.57 52.14
N GLN A 197 -8.38 -18.16 52.87
CA GLN A 197 -9.46 -18.97 52.31
C GLN A 197 -10.63 -18.12 51.79
N THR A 198 -10.76 -16.84 52.18
CA THR A 198 -11.77 -15.94 51.60
C THR A 198 -11.36 -15.45 50.22
N SER A 199 -12.33 -14.96 49.43
CA SER A 199 -12.12 -14.63 48.01
C SER A 199 -11.14 -13.47 47.79
N LEU A 200 -10.40 -13.56 46.69
CA LEU A 200 -9.80 -12.42 46.01
C LEU A 200 -10.81 -11.83 45.02
N ALA A 201 -10.47 -10.70 44.37
CA ALA A 201 -11.31 -10.15 43.31
C ALA A 201 -11.33 -11.13 42.11
N SER A 202 -12.52 -11.51 41.65
CA SER A 202 -12.68 -12.40 40.51
C SER A 202 -12.46 -11.67 39.18
N PHE A 203 -12.05 -12.40 38.14
CA PHE A 203 -11.81 -11.83 36.81
C PHE A 203 -13.05 -11.13 36.23
N GLU A 204 -14.24 -11.72 36.42
CA GLU A 204 -15.52 -11.13 36.00
C GLU A 204 -15.74 -9.74 36.62
N GLU A 205 -15.48 -9.58 37.92
CA GLU A 205 -15.62 -8.29 38.63
C GLU A 205 -14.61 -7.23 38.20
N LEU A 206 -13.48 -7.65 37.62
CA LEU A 206 -12.46 -6.76 37.05
C LEU A 206 -12.82 -6.31 35.62
N THR A 207 -13.50 -7.17 34.85
CA THR A 207 -13.89 -6.90 33.45
C THR A 207 -15.30 -6.35 33.26
N ASP A 208 -16.21 -6.47 34.25
CA ASP A 208 -17.61 -6.04 34.15
C ASP A 208 -17.76 -4.50 34.01
N HIS A 209 -17.88 -4.04 32.76
CA HIS A 209 -18.13 -2.65 32.42
C HIS A 209 -19.58 -2.18 32.67
N SER A 210 -20.52 -3.09 32.94
CA SER A 210 -21.96 -2.78 33.07
C SER A 210 -22.34 -2.14 34.40
N ARG A 211 -21.50 -2.26 35.45
CA ARG A 211 -21.73 -1.63 36.78
C ARG A 211 -21.55 -0.11 36.85
N LYS A 212 -21.55 0.61 35.71
CA LYS A 212 -21.44 2.09 35.65
C LYS A 212 -22.67 2.87 36.17
N THR A 213 -23.73 2.20 36.62
CA THR A 213 -25.07 2.78 36.89
C THR A 213 -25.51 2.86 38.36
N GLN A 214 -24.59 2.77 39.34
CA GLN A 214 -24.90 3.15 40.73
C GLN A 214 -24.26 4.50 41.13
N PRO A 215 -25.05 5.53 41.49
CA PRO A 215 -24.53 6.85 41.85
C PRO A 215 -24.14 6.94 43.34
N GLU A 216 -23.10 6.22 43.76
CA GLU A 216 -22.46 6.47 45.05
C GLU A 216 -21.44 7.62 44.94
N LYS A 217 -21.68 8.70 45.70
CA LYS A 217 -20.81 9.88 45.73
C LYS A 217 -19.51 9.56 46.49
N HIS A 218 -18.39 10.04 45.94
CA HIS A 218 -17.01 9.95 46.48
C HIS A 218 -16.26 8.62 46.29
N LYS A 219 -15.91 8.30 45.04
CA LYS A 219 -14.51 8.05 44.65
C LYS A 219 -14.35 8.09 43.12
N SER A 220 -13.87 9.21 42.60
CA SER A 220 -13.43 9.34 41.20
C SER A 220 -12.05 8.70 41.04
N ASN A 221 -12.01 7.39 40.83
CA ASN A 221 -10.87 6.68 40.23
C ASN A 221 -11.47 5.60 39.31
N SER A 222 -11.10 5.62 38.04
CA SER A 222 -11.42 4.53 37.11
C SER A 222 -10.86 3.22 37.66
N ARG A 223 -11.68 2.17 37.70
CA ARG A 223 -11.18 0.81 37.96
C ARG A 223 -10.35 0.39 36.75
N ARG A 224 -9.03 0.55 36.82
CA ARG A 224 -8.08 0.01 35.84
C ARG A 224 -7.94 -1.50 36.07
N ILE A 225 -7.80 -2.25 34.99
CA ILE A 225 -7.51 -3.68 35.04
C ILE A 225 -6.08 -3.86 35.58
N PRO A 226 -5.82 -4.74 36.57
CA PRO A 226 -4.51 -4.80 37.25
C PRO A 226 -3.32 -5.00 36.30
N LEU A 227 -3.49 -5.87 35.29
CA LEU A 227 -2.46 -6.12 34.28
C LEU A 227 -2.29 -4.98 33.27
N ALA A 228 -3.29 -4.12 33.05
CA ALA A 228 -3.08 -2.90 32.29
C ALA A 228 -2.13 -1.95 33.05
N THR A 229 -2.31 -1.80 34.36
CA THR A 229 -1.37 -1.05 35.22
C THR A 229 0.03 -1.65 35.23
N LEU A 230 0.15 -2.99 35.16
CA LEU A 230 1.44 -3.67 35.01
C LEU A 230 2.11 -3.28 33.69
N VAL A 231 1.39 -3.45 32.58
CA VAL A 231 1.89 -3.13 31.22
C VAL A 231 2.26 -1.65 31.11
N GLU A 232 1.44 -0.72 31.62
CA GLU A 232 1.79 0.71 31.74
C GLU A 232 3.14 0.91 32.48
N THR A 233 3.35 0.22 33.60
CA THR A 233 4.59 0.33 34.39
C THR A 233 5.80 -0.28 33.66
N LEU A 234 5.58 -1.30 32.82
CA LEU A 234 6.60 -1.92 31.98
C LEU A 234 6.97 -1.02 30.79
N CYS A 235 6.00 -0.38 30.14
CA CYS A 235 6.23 0.60 29.05
C CYS A 235 7.02 1.83 29.52
N ASP A 236 6.79 2.29 30.75
CA ASP A 236 7.49 3.44 31.35
C ASP A 236 8.91 3.07 31.88
N SER A 237 9.40 1.86 31.63
CA SER A 237 10.66 1.37 32.19
C SER A 237 11.85 1.65 31.28
N ALA A 238 12.79 2.48 31.74
CA ALA A 238 14.08 2.72 31.07
C ALA A 238 15.13 1.60 31.29
N VAL A 239 14.70 0.44 31.81
CA VAL A 239 15.54 -0.73 32.08
C VAL A 239 14.78 -2.03 31.77
N PRO A 240 15.46 -3.12 31.35
CA PRO A 240 14.82 -4.40 31.12
C PRO A 240 14.09 -4.93 32.36
N VAL A 241 12.87 -5.46 32.17
CA VAL A 241 12.04 -6.02 33.27
C VAL A 241 11.43 -7.34 32.85
N VAL A 242 11.47 -8.33 33.74
CA VAL A 242 10.69 -9.57 33.63
C VAL A 242 9.72 -9.69 34.80
N TYR A 243 8.43 -9.82 34.49
CA TYR A 243 7.39 -10.29 35.40
C TYR A 243 7.10 -11.77 35.11
N GLN A 244 6.92 -12.57 36.16
CA GLN A 244 6.61 -14.00 36.08
C GLN A 244 5.48 -14.37 37.05
N VAL A 245 4.55 -15.20 36.57
CA VAL A 245 3.67 -16.02 37.41
C VAL A 245 4.01 -17.48 37.18
N VAL A 246 4.16 -18.27 38.25
CA VAL A 246 4.22 -19.73 38.18
C VAL A 246 3.09 -20.32 39.01
N CYS A 247 2.29 -21.24 38.46
CA CYS A 247 1.19 -21.89 39.17
C CYS A 247 1.13 -23.41 39.00
N SER A 248 0.56 -24.08 40.01
CA SER A 248 0.34 -25.53 40.10
C SER A 248 -1.01 -25.82 40.77
N PRO A 249 -1.71 -26.90 40.43
CA PRO A 249 -2.91 -27.32 41.16
C PRO A 249 -2.57 -27.74 42.60
N LEU A 250 -3.22 -27.11 43.58
CA LEU A 250 -3.01 -27.39 45.02
C LEU A 250 -3.97 -28.47 45.54
N GLY A 251 -5.22 -28.50 45.04
CA GLY A 251 -6.22 -29.50 45.44
C GLY A 251 -7.50 -28.93 46.05
N ASP A 252 -8.23 -29.80 46.74
CA ASP A 252 -9.49 -29.51 47.43
C ASP A 252 -9.23 -29.03 48.87
N GLN A 253 -9.60 -27.79 49.17
CA GLN A 253 -9.39 -27.11 50.45
C GLN A 253 -10.63 -27.12 51.36
N ARG A 254 -11.73 -27.77 50.94
CA ARG A 254 -13.01 -27.72 51.67
C ARG A 254 -12.93 -28.28 53.09
N VAL A 255 -12.03 -29.24 53.37
CA VAL A 255 -11.84 -29.80 54.72
C VAL A 255 -11.29 -28.75 55.69
N ASP A 256 -10.26 -28.00 55.29
CA ASP A 256 -9.69 -26.93 56.11
C ASP A 256 -10.65 -25.74 56.23
N ALA A 257 -11.47 -25.49 55.20
CA ALA A 257 -12.51 -24.47 55.19
C ALA A 257 -13.73 -24.83 56.05
N GLU A 258 -14.13 -26.10 56.13
CA GLU A 258 -15.14 -26.57 57.09
C GLU A 258 -14.66 -26.37 58.53
N GLY A 259 -13.38 -26.66 58.80
CA GLY A 259 -12.75 -26.35 60.09
C GLY A 259 -12.74 -24.85 60.40
N TYR A 260 -12.46 -24.00 59.39
CA TYR A 260 -12.48 -22.55 59.58
C TYR A 260 -13.92 -22.00 59.79
N ARG A 261 -14.89 -22.50 59.02
CA ARG A 261 -16.31 -22.18 59.18
C ARG A 261 -16.82 -22.54 60.57
N TYR A 262 -16.43 -23.70 61.10
CA TYR A 262 -16.78 -24.14 62.45
C TYR A 262 -16.26 -23.15 63.53
N ASP A 263 -15.03 -22.65 63.39
CA ASP A 263 -14.48 -21.63 64.28
C ASP A 263 -15.20 -20.27 64.13
N LEU A 264 -15.56 -19.87 62.91
CA LEU A 264 -16.32 -18.64 62.62
C LEU A 264 -17.74 -18.66 63.21
N GLU A 265 -18.48 -19.75 63.04
CA GLU A 265 -19.84 -19.95 63.56
C GLU A 265 -19.93 -19.95 65.09
N ARG A 266 -18.78 -20.06 65.77
CA ARG A 266 -18.63 -20.05 67.23
C ARG A 266 -17.84 -18.85 67.74
N ALA A 267 -17.40 -17.95 66.85
CA ALA A 267 -16.51 -16.83 67.15
C ALA A 267 -15.19 -17.22 67.85
N LEU A 268 -14.62 -18.39 67.56
CA LEU A 268 -13.40 -18.95 68.19
C LEU A 268 -12.13 -18.76 67.32
N VAL A 269 -12.10 -17.69 66.53
CA VAL A 269 -11.14 -17.53 65.44
C VAL A 269 -9.79 -16.98 65.90
N THR A 270 -9.78 -15.98 66.79
CA THR A 270 -8.51 -15.37 67.26
C THR A 270 -7.98 -16.05 68.52
N PRO A 271 -6.66 -15.92 68.83
CA PRO A 271 -6.12 -16.39 70.10
C PRO A 271 -6.78 -15.74 71.32
N ALA A 272 -7.25 -14.50 71.19
CA ALA A 272 -7.99 -13.80 72.25
C ALA A 272 -9.37 -14.43 72.47
N ASP A 273 -10.09 -14.78 71.42
CA ASP A 273 -11.39 -15.46 71.52
C ASP A 273 -11.25 -16.85 72.16
N ARG A 274 -10.25 -17.62 71.73
CA ARG A 274 -9.96 -18.94 72.29
C ARG A 274 -9.55 -18.87 73.77
N LEU A 275 -8.79 -17.84 74.16
CA LEU A 275 -8.46 -17.59 75.56
C LEU A 275 -9.68 -17.14 76.37
N LEU A 276 -10.52 -16.26 75.82
CA LEU A 276 -11.76 -15.81 76.44
C LEU A 276 -12.72 -16.98 76.67
N ASN A 277 -12.91 -17.86 75.68
CA ASN A 277 -13.75 -19.06 75.83
C ASN A 277 -13.14 -20.09 76.81
N PHE A 278 -11.80 -20.18 76.89
CA PHE A 278 -11.15 -21.03 77.90
C PHE A 278 -11.37 -20.52 79.34
N VAL A 279 -11.42 -19.19 79.54
CA VAL A 279 -11.66 -18.57 80.86
C VAL A 279 -13.16 -18.45 81.19
N PHE A 280 -13.99 -18.21 80.18
CA PHE A 280 -15.44 -18.08 80.25
C PHE A 280 -16.10 -18.98 79.19
N PRO A 281 -16.31 -20.27 79.48
CA PRO A 281 -16.92 -21.19 78.53
C PRO A 281 -18.32 -20.74 78.16
N GLN A 282 -18.53 -20.35 76.90
CA GLN A 282 -19.87 -20.25 76.34
C GLN A 282 -20.37 -21.65 75.98
N SER A 283 -21.67 -21.84 75.78
CA SER A 283 -22.19 -23.14 75.31
C SER A 283 -21.57 -23.46 73.94
N GLU A 284 -21.30 -24.73 73.66
CA GLU A 284 -20.78 -25.19 72.35
C GLU A 284 -21.84 -25.09 71.21
N GLU A 285 -22.88 -24.29 71.42
CA GLU A 285 -23.98 -24.08 70.49
C GLU A 285 -23.55 -23.13 69.37
N LYS A 286 -23.94 -23.49 68.14
CA LYS A 286 -23.75 -22.67 66.95
C LYS A 286 -24.50 -21.35 67.12
N LEU A 287 -23.83 -20.22 66.87
CA LEU A 287 -24.50 -18.93 66.86
C LEU A 287 -25.30 -18.78 65.56
N GLU A 288 -26.56 -18.36 65.67
CA GLU A 288 -27.37 -17.98 64.50
C GLU A 288 -26.70 -16.81 63.75
N PRO A 289 -26.71 -16.79 62.40
CA PRO A 289 -25.99 -15.78 61.62
C PRO A 289 -26.29 -14.33 62.02
N GLU A 290 -27.54 -14.04 62.36
CA GLU A 290 -27.99 -12.70 62.81
C GLU A 290 -27.24 -12.19 64.06
N ASN A 291 -26.84 -13.11 64.95
CA ASN A 291 -26.12 -12.81 66.18
C ASN A 291 -24.60 -12.72 66.00
N LEU A 292 -24.06 -13.13 64.85
CA LEU A 292 -22.64 -13.00 64.54
C LEU A 292 -22.28 -11.54 64.19
N ALA A 293 -21.13 -11.11 64.70
CA ALA A 293 -20.54 -9.83 64.34
C ALA A 293 -20.30 -9.75 62.83
N ARG A 294 -20.55 -8.58 62.23
CA ARG A 294 -20.50 -8.37 60.77
C ARG A 294 -19.22 -8.93 60.12
N PRO A 295 -17.98 -8.72 60.65
CA PRO A 295 -16.77 -9.29 60.04
C PRO A 295 -16.69 -10.82 60.02
N TYR A 296 -17.47 -11.54 60.84
CA TYR A 296 -17.56 -13.00 60.79
C TYR A 296 -18.63 -13.46 59.80
N ARG A 297 -19.76 -12.75 59.70
CA ARG A 297 -20.74 -12.97 58.62
C ARG A 297 -20.15 -12.74 57.23
N ASP A 298 -19.47 -11.62 57.04
CA ASP A 298 -18.90 -11.26 55.74
C ASP A 298 -17.88 -12.33 55.26
N ARG A 299 -17.08 -12.88 56.19
CA ARG A 299 -16.19 -14.04 55.92
C ARG A 299 -16.92 -15.33 55.59
N LEU A 300 -18.00 -15.66 56.31
CA LEU A 300 -18.82 -16.84 56.04
C LEU A 300 -19.40 -16.77 54.62
N THR A 301 -19.92 -15.61 54.21
CA THR A 301 -20.40 -15.38 52.85
C THR A 301 -19.30 -15.57 51.81
N GLU A 302 -18.10 -15.02 52.02
CA GLU A 302 -16.97 -15.20 51.08
C GLU A 302 -16.47 -16.66 51.02
N LEU A 303 -16.50 -17.40 52.13
CA LEU A 303 -16.17 -18.84 52.15
C LEU A 303 -17.23 -19.72 51.46
N GLU A 304 -18.50 -19.30 51.46
CA GLU A 304 -19.59 -20.02 50.79
C GLU A 304 -19.62 -19.78 49.26
N THR A 305 -19.09 -18.65 48.78
CA THR A 305 -19.09 -18.30 47.35
C THR A 305 -17.81 -18.68 46.59
N ARG A 306 -16.67 -18.85 47.27
CA ARG A 306 -15.38 -19.19 46.63
C ARG A 306 -15.30 -20.68 46.23
N ASP A 307 -14.79 -20.98 45.04
CA ASP A 307 -14.47 -22.36 44.66
C ASP A 307 -13.21 -22.85 45.40
N LEU A 308 -13.42 -23.52 46.53
CA LEU A 308 -12.39 -24.17 47.33
C LEU A 308 -12.16 -25.64 46.94
N ARG A 309 -12.88 -26.18 45.94
CA ARG A 309 -12.70 -27.56 45.45
C ARG A 309 -11.53 -27.66 44.45
N ARG A 310 -11.33 -26.61 43.66
CA ARG A 310 -10.31 -26.56 42.59
C ARG A 310 -9.35 -25.38 42.80
N THR A 311 -8.46 -25.48 43.79
CA THR A 311 -7.53 -24.37 44.10
C THR A 311 -6.18 -24.53 43.43
N PHE A 312 -5.63 -23.42 42.90
CA PHE A 312 -4.24 -23.32 42.50
C PHE A 312 -3.42 -22.70 43.64
N CYS A 313 -2.14 -23.05 43.71
CA CYS A 313 -1.14 -22.21 44.36
C CYS A 313 -0.29 -21.56 43.27
N LEU A 314 -0.09 -20.25 43.36
CA LEU A 314 0.72 -19.46 42.45
C LEU A 314 1.79 -18.68 43.21
N SER A 315 2.86 -18.33 42.51
CA SER A 315 3.82 -17.32 42.94
C SER A 315 3.98 -16.30 41.83
N ALA A 316 3.97 -15.02 42.19
CA ALA A 316 4.12 -13.91 41.26
C ALA A 316 5.30 -13.03 41.70
N ARG A 317 6.16 -12.66 40.76
CA ARG A 317 7.36 -11.85 41.01
C ARG A 317 7.75 -11.02 39.79
N ALA A 318 8.45 -9.91 40.00
CA ALA A 318 9.06 -9.12 38.94
C ALA A 318 10.50 -8.75 39.29
N VAL A 319 11.38 -8.63 38.29
CA VAL A 319 12.75 -8.12 38.44
C VAL A 319 13.07 -7.15 37.31
N ALA A 320 13.57 -5.97 37.68
CA ALA A 320 14.24 -5.03 36.80
C ALA A 320 15.76 -5.22 36.89
N LEU A 321 16.44 -5.24 35.74
CA LEU A 321 17.88 -5.47 35.61
C LEU A 321 18.58 -4.24 35.05
N THR A 322 19.75 -3.90 35.58
CA THR A 322 20.55 -2.78 35.09
C THR A 322 22.04 -3.00 35.37
N ASP A 323 22.91 -2.08 34.95
CA ASP A 323 24.31 -2.09 35.36
C ASP A 323 24.47 -1.53 36.79
N ASP A 324 25.58 -1.84 37.46
CA ASP A 324 25.84 -1.38 38.84
C ASP A 324 25.77 0.16 38.98
N THR A 325 26.05 0.89 37.89
CA THR A 325 26.03 2.35 37.83
C THR A 325 24.62 2.96 37.84
N ASN A 326 23.59 2.25 37.37
CA ASN A 326 22.22 2.78 37.21
C ASN A 326 21.18 2.16 38.17
N SER A 327 21.63 1.48 39.23
CA SER A 327 20.81 0.82 40.28
C SER A 327 19.53 1.58 40.73
N GLN A 328 19.58 2.91 40.85
CA GLN A 328 18.42 3.74 41.22
C GLN A 328 17.23 3.64 40.23
N GLN A 329 17.48 3.37 38.95
CA GLN A 329 16.44 3.22 37.93
C GLN A 329 15.66 1.92 38.16
N ALA A 330 16.36 0.79 38.32
CA ALA A 330 15.75 -0.50 38.64
C ALA A 330 14.98 -0.45 39.96
N GLU A 331 15.52 0.18 41.01
CA GLU A 331 14.80 0.39 42.28
C GLU A 331 13.53 1.24 42.12
N THR A 332 13.54 2.24 41.24
CA THR A 332 12.38 3.10 40.98
C THR A 332 11.28 2.31 40.29
N VAL A 333 11.62 1.49 39.28
CA VAL A 333 10.67 0.62 38.57
C VAL A 333 10.10 -0.43 39.52
N ALA A 334 10.95 -1.14 40.26
CA ALA A 334 10.51 -2.13 41.26
C ALA A 334 9.59 -1.49 42.32
N ARG A 335 9.87 -0.26 42.77
CA ARG A 335 9.00 0.48 43.70
C ARG A 335 7.63 0.86 43.12
N ARG A 336 7.51 1.09 41.82
CA ARG A 336 6.20 1.28 41.14
C ARG A 336 5.41 -0.04 41.11
N LEU A 337 6.09 -1.13 40.77
CA LEU A 337 5.50 -2.46 40.64
C LEU A 337 4.84 -2.98 41.93
N THR A 338 5.30 -2.60 43.12
CA THR A 338 4.73 -3.10 44.40
C THR A 338 3.22 -2.91 44.58
N ASN A 339 2.62 -1.93 43.90
CA ASN A 339 1.21 -1.56 44.07
C ASN A 339 0.27 -2.14 42.99
N VAL A 340 0.81 -2.75 41.92
CA VAL A 340 0.06 -3.20 40.72
C VAL A 340 -1.14 -4.09 41.08
N PHE A 341 -0.92 -5.12 41.90
CA PHE A 341 -1.95 -6.10 42.24
C PHE A 341 -2.80 -5.75 43.46
N GLY A 342 -2.71 -4.52 43.99
CA GLY A 342 -3.57 -4.08 45.10
C GLY A 342 -5.07 -4.25 44.80
N HIS A 343 -5.45 -4.08 43.53
CA HIS A 343 -6.81 -4.26 43.02
C HIS A 343 -7.31 -5.72 42.99
N LEU A 344 -6.44 -6.72 43.11
CA LEU A 344 -6.84 -8.13 43.26
C LEU A 344 -7.25 -8.48 44.70
N SER A 345 -7.01 -7.59 45.67
CA SER A 345 -7.31 -7.83 47.08
C SER A 345 -8.81 -7.91 47.36
N GLY A 346 -9.23 -8.97 48.05
CA GLY A 346 -10.57 -9.08 48.64
C GLY A 346 -10.67 -8.44 50.02
N SER A 347 -11.78 -8.71 50.73
CA SER A 347 -12.07 -8.08 52.02
C SER A 347 -11.13 -8.50 53.15
N PHE A 348 -10.65 -9.75 53.13
CA PHE A 348 -9.85 -10.34 54.22
C PHE A 348 -8.54 -11.00 53.76
N HIS A 349 -8.46 -11.42 52.49
CA HIS A 349 -7.24 -11.81 51.78
C HIS A 349 -6.81 -10.68 50.83
N SER A 350 -5.53 -10.29 50.86
CA SER A 350 -5.03 -9.11 50.12
C SER A 350 -3.65 -9.34 49.55
N ILE A 351 -3.32 -8.73 48.41
CA ILE A 351 -2.03 -8.92 47.71
C ILE A 351 -1.13 -7.71 47.94
N HIS A 352 0.10 -7.94 48.38
CA HIS A 352 1.09 -6.90 48.64
C HIS A 352 2.40 -7.23 47.92
N GLY A 353 3.01 -6.26 47.23
CA GLY A 353 4.34 -6.40 46.64
C GLY A 353 5.43 -6.02 47.64
N HIS A 354 6.36 -6.94 47.90
CA HIS A 354 7.52 -6.73 48.76
C HIS A 354 8.73 -6.38 47.88
N LEU A 355 9.24 -5.16 48.00
CA LEU A 355 10.47 -4.71 47.33
C LEU A 355 11.68 -5.47 47.89
N ILE A 356 12.52 -5.99 46.99
CA ILE A 356 13.79 -6.66 47.27
C ILE A 356 14.85 -6.03 46.37
N THR A 357 16.04 -5.76 46.90
CA THR A 357 17.17 -5.17 46.16
C THR A 357 18.44 -6.00 46.36
N ASP A 358 19.44 -5.89 45.48
CA ASP A 358 20.74 -6.54 45.72
C ASP A 358 21.50 -5.98 46.94
N THR A 359 21.06 -4.85 47.50
CA THR A 359 21.57 -4.33 48.79
C THR A 359 21.00 -5.05 50.02
N ASP A 360 20.00 -5.92 49.85
CA ASP A 360 19.38 -6.68 50.96
C ASP A 360 20.22 -7.87 51.41
N ARG A 361 20.68 -7.81 52.66
CA ARG A 361 21.66 -8.76 53.25
C ARG A 361 21.19 -10.22 53.45
N HIS A 362 19.94 -10.54 53.15
CA HIS A 362 19.34 -11.86 53.44
C HIS A 362 18.97 -12.63 52.18
N THR A 363 18.31 -11.96 51.23
CA THR A 363 17.94 -12.49 49.92
C THR A 363 18.11 -11.36 48.91
N PRO A 364 19.16 -11.34 48.09
CA PRO A 364 19.37 -10.29 47.08
C PRO A 364 18.39 -10.47 45.91
N ALA A 365 18.09 -9.42 45.16
CA ALA A 365 17.14 -9.48 44.04
C ALA A 365 17.63 -10.32 42.86
N SER A 366 18.94 -10.46 42.71
CA SER A 366 19.62 -11.41 41.81
C SER A 366 19.22 -12.87 42.10
N GLN A 367 18.93 -13.22 43.36
CA GLN A 367 18.34 -14.53 43.69
C GLN A 367 16.90 -14.65 43.18
N LEU A 368 16.12 -13.56 43.20
CA LEU A 368 14.76 -13.53 42.63
C LEU A 368 14.80 -13.72 41.09
N PHE A 369 15.83 -13.21 40.41
CA PHE A 369 16.05 -13.47 38.98
C PHE A 369 16.49 -14.91 38.69
N GLU A 370 17.37 -15.47 39.52
CA GLU A 370 17.71 -16.91 39.46
C GLU A 370 16.48 -17.79 39.73
N ASP A 371 15.57 -17.37 40.60
CA ASP A 371 14.30 -18.05 40.85
C ASP A 371 13.33 -17.93 39.67
N ILE A 372 13.28 -16.79 38.96
CA ILE A 372 12.61 -16.68 37.66
C ILE A 372 13.21 -17.68 36.67
N CYS A 373 14.54 -17.68 36.52
CA CYS A 373 15.24 -18.63 35.65
C CYS A 373 14.90 -20.08 36.01
N ARG A 374 14.83 -20.45 37.30
CA ARG A 374 14.60 -21.83 37.75
C ARG A 374 13.12 -22.22 37.86
N ARG A 375 12.18 -21.32 37.55
CA ARG A 375 10.73 -21.51 37.78
C ARG A 375 10.43 -21.89 39.25
N THR A 376 11.17 -21.31 40.21
CA THR A 376 11.08 -21.67 41.64
C THR A 376 9.65 -21.49 42.16
N TYR A 377 9.10 -22.55 42.75
CA TYR A 377 7.71 -22.66 43.19
C TYR A 377 7.62 -22.83 44.73
N PRO A 378 7.16 -21.80 45.47
CA PRO A 378 6.98 -21.86 46.93
C PRO A 378 5.62 -22.46 47.34
N GLU A 379 5.62 -23.31 48.36
CA GLU A 379 4.38 -23.83 48.98
C GLU A 379 3.67 -22.76 49.85
N PRO A 380 2.34 -22.85 50.08
CA PRO A 380 1.59 -21.93 50.94
C PRO A 380 2.01 -21.99 52.43
N THR A 381 2.70 -20.96 52.90
CA THR A 381 3.29 -20.89 54.25
C THR A 381 2.36 -20.41 55.37
N TYR A 382 1.09 -20.10 55.07
CA TYR A 382 0.11 -19.54 56.02
C TYR A 382 -0.03 -20.33 57.34
N GLY A 383 0.15 -21.66 57.31
CA GLY A 383 -0.01 -22.58 58.45
C GLY A 383 1.27 -22.96 59.23
N THR A 384 2.44 -22.50 58.79
CA THR A 384 3.77 -22.92 59.30
C THR A 384 3.97 -22.64 60.80
N LEU A 385 4.95 -23.29 61.44
CA LEU A 385 5.25 -23.04 62.87
C LEU A 385 5.70 -21.60 63.12
N GLU A 386 6.34 -20.94 62.15
CA GLU A 386 6.77 -19.55 62.27
C GLU A 386 5.62 -18.54 62.14
N SER A 387 4.60 -18.81 61.31
CA SER A 387 3.42 -17.95 61.18
C SER A 387 2.50 -17.96 62.41
N ARG A 388 2.82 -18.77 63.42
CA ARG A 388 2.15 -18.84 64.74
C ARG A 388 2.74 -17.88 65.78
N LEU A 389 3.84 -17.19 65.47
CA LEU A 389 4.43 -16.19 66.37
C LEU A 389 3.58 -14.89 66.34
N PRO A 390 3.21 -14.31 67.50
CA PRO A 390 2.24 -13.21 67.57
C PRO A 390 2.74 -11.86 67.02
N TRP A 391 3.94 -11.81 66.42
CA TRP A 391 4.58 -10.62 65.87
C TRP A 391 4.88 -10.71 64.36
N LYS A 392 4.59 -11.85 63.70
CA LYS A 392 4.71 -12.01 62.25
C LYS A 392 3.34 -11.82 61.58
N SER A 393 3.33 -11.17 60.43
CA SER A 393 2.20 -11.13 59.49
C SER A 393 1.84 -12.52 58.99
N HIS A 394 0.56 -12.77 58.72
CA HIS A 394 0.10 -14.01 58.08
C HIS A 394 0.22 -13.88 56.55
N GLU A 395 1.46 -13.89 56.06
CA GLU A 395 1.80 -13.71 54.65
C GLU A 395 2.40 -14.97 54.00
N SER A 396 2.23 -15.11 52.69
CA SER A 396 2.85 -16.18 51.90
C SER A 396 3.17 -15.76 50.47
N ALA A 397 4.33 -16.17 49.97
CA ALA A 397 4.71 -16.08 48.55
C ALA A 397 4.07 -17.18 47.68
N GLY A 398 3.57 -18.25 48.31
CA GLY A 398 2.64 -19.21 47.71
C GLY A 398 1.20 -18.74 47.94
N ILE A 399 0.63 -18.05 46.96
CA ILE A 399 -0.70 -17.47 47.01
C ILE A 399 -1.72 -18.52 46.56
N VAL A 400 -2.71 -18.83 47.39
CA VAL A 400 -3.79 -19.76 47.01
C VAL A 400 -4.93 -18.99 46.34
N VAL A 401 -5.31 -19.43 45.14
CA VAL A 401 -6.35 -18.80 44.31
C VAL A 401 -7.37 -19.82 43.79
N ALA A 402 -8.60 -19.37 43.57
CA ALA A 402 -9.64 -20.11 42.87
C ALA A 402 -9.51 -19.94 41.33
N PRO A 403 -10.18 -20.77 40.51
CA PRO A 403 -10.02 -20.73 39.04
C PRO A 403 -10.49 -19.43 38.40
N ASN A 404 -11.44 -18.73 39.02
CA ASN A 404 -11.92 -17.43 38.57
C ASN A 404 -11.07 -16.23 39.06
N GLU A 405 -10.10 -16.47 39.94
CA GLU A 405 -9.18 -15.46 40.48
C GLU A 405 -7.82 -15.48 39.75
N LEU A 406 -7.33 -16.67 39.37
CA LEU A 406 -6.05 -16.86 38.64
C LEU A 406 -5.91 -15.93 37.41
N PRO A 407 -6.91 -15.76 36.52
CA PRO A 407 -6.79 -14.90 35.34
C PRO A 407 -6.41 -13.45 35.64
N GLY A 408 -6.74 -12.91 36.83
CA GLY A 408 -6.38 -11.55 37.23
C GLY A 408 -4.87 -11.31 37.37
N PHE A 409 -4.08 -12.39 37.50
CA PHE A 409 -2.61 -12.34 37.60
C PHE A 409 -1.89 -12.56 36.26
N CYS A 410 -2.56 -13.14 35.26
CA CYS A 410 -1.91 -13.54 34.00
C CYS A 410 -2.61 -13.14 32.68
N LEU A 411 -3.94 -12.94 32.61
CA LEU A 411 -4.63 -12.66 31.34
C LEU A 411 -4.80 -11.17 31.03
N ILE A 412 -4.23 -10.73 29.91
CA ILE A 412 -4.38 -9.37 29.39
C ILE A 412 -5.61 -9.27 28.47
N ASP A 413 -6.53 -8.36 28.78
CA ASP A 413 -7.56 -7.89 27.85
C ASP A 413 -7.05 -6.69 27.06
N GLY A 414 -6.89 -6.85 25.74
CA GLY A 414 -6.39 -5.80 24.84
C GLY A 414 -7.25 -4.53 24.79
N VAL A 415 -8.54 -4.61 25.12
CA VAL A 415 -9.43 -3.44 25.23
C VAL A 415 -9.13 -2.62 26.49
N GLY A 416 -8.58 -3.25 27.53
CA GLY A 416 -8.21 -2.61 28.80
C GLY A 416 -6.90 -1.84 28.79
N LEU A 417 -6.11 -1.96 27.71
CA LEU A 417 -4.78 -1.36 27.58
C LEU A 417 -4.83 0.11 27.12
N THR A 418 -3.84 0.89 27.54
CA THR A 418 -3.56 2.21 26.96
C THR A 418 -2.96 2.07 25.56
N PRO A 419 -2.97 3.13 24.70
CA PRO A 419 -2.33 3.10 23.39
C PRO A 419 -0.85 2.70 23.44
N SER A 420 -0.09 3.17 24.44
CA SER A 420 1.30 2.76 24.66
C SER A 420 1.43 1.28 25.01
N GLY A 421 0.54 0.76 25.88
CA GLY A 421 0.50 -0.67 26.21
C GLY A 421 0.09 -1.56 25.02
N GLN A 422 -0.83 -1.08 24.18
CA GLN A 422 -1.17 -1.74 22.92
C GLN A 422 0.02 -1.75 21.96
N ARG A 423 0.73 -0.62 21.78
CA ARG A 423 1.93 -0.52 20.95
C ARG A 423 3.03 -1.49 21.42
N ALA A 424 3.36 -1.45 22.71
CA ALA A 424 4.44 -2.25 23.30
C ALA A 424 4.21 -3.77 23.19
N LEU A 425 2.96 -4.24 23.39
CA LEU A 425 2.56 -5.64 23.19
C LEU A 425 2.32 -6.01 21.71
N GLY A 426 2.48 -5.06 20.77
CA GLY A 426 2.13 -5.25 19.37
C GLY A 426 0.65 -5.56 19.12
N ALA A 427 -0.24 -5.14 20.01
CA ALA A 427 -1.65 -5.53 20.01
C ALA A 427 -2.36 -5.11 18.71
N ARG A 428 -3.12 -6.03 18.12
CA ARG A 428 -3.72 -5.85 16.79
C ARG A 428 -5.08 -5.20 16.85
N GLN A 429 -5.27 -4.17 16.03
CA GLN A 429 -6.60 -3.66 15.72
C GLN A 429 -7.40 -4.67 14.89
N SER A 430 -8.73 -4.59 14.96
CA SER A 430 -9.67 -5.59 14.41
C SER A 430 -9.51 -5.87 12.91
N GLU A 431 -9.05 -4.87 12.18
CA GLU A 431 -8.79 -4.83 10.75
C GLU A 431 -7.42 -5.45 10.38
N ARG A 432 -6.50 -5.61 11.35
CA ARG A 432 -5.14 -6.15 11.15
C ARG A 432 -4.91 -7.53 11.78
N THR A 433 -5.97 -8.19 12.27
CA THR A 433 -5.93 -9.59 12.78
C THR A 433 -5.78 -10.61 11.65
N GLY A 434 -5.58 -11.88 11.97
CA GLY A 434 -5.83 -12.98 11.03
C GLY A 434 -7.32 -13.10 10.63
N LEU A 435 -7.56 -14.01 9.68
CA LEU A 435 -8.88 -14.45 9.21
C LEU A 435 -8.87 -15.97 9.12
N SER A 436 -9.99 -16.60 9.45
CA SER A 436 -10.08 -18.06 9.46
C SER A 436 -10.07 -18.63 8.05
N LEU A 437 -9.07 -19.47 7.78
CA LEU A 437 -8.90 -20.19 6.53
C LEU A 437 -10.17 -21.01 6.16
N PRO A 438 -10.42 -21.26 4.86
CA PRO A 438 -11.36 -22.28 4.43
C PRO A 438 -11.01 -23.66 5.02
N SER A 439 -11.96 -24.60 4.98
CA SER A 439 -11.69 -25.97 5.44
C SER A 439 -10.51 -26.61 4.69
N PRO A 440 -9.74 -27.52 5.32
CA PRO A 440 -8.63 -28.21 4.65
C PRO A 440 -9.07 -28.91 3.34
N ASP A 441 -10.26 -29.51 3.30
CA ASP A 441 -10.82 -30.17 2.11
C ASP A 441 -11.16 -29.18 0.97
N HIS A 442 -11.40 -27.90 1.29
CA HIS A 442 -11.54 -26.83 0.29
C HIS A 442 -10.16 -26.34 -0.15
N LEU A 443 -9.24 -26.04 0.78
CA LEU A 443 -7.90 -25.56 0.44
C LEU A 443 -7.08 -26.58 -0.37
N ALA A 444 -7.27 -27.88 -0.14
CA ALA A 444 -6.61 -28.94 -0.90
C ALA A 444 -6.96 -28.94 -2.40
N GLN A 445 -8.03 -28.24 -2.82
CA GLN A 445 -8.40 -28.06 -4.24
C GLN A 445 -7.56 -26.97 -4.93
N TYR A 446 -6.83 -26.17 -4.14
CA TYR A 446 -5.98 -25.05 -4.59
C TYR A 446 -4.51 -25.34 -4.25
N THR A 447 -4.08 -26.59 -4.44
CA THR A 447 -2.70 -27.05 -4.25
C THR A 447 -2.35 -28.04 -5.37
N GLY A 448 -1.10 -28.02 -5.84
CA GLY A 448 -0.66 -28.79 -7.01
C GLY A 448 -0.16 -27.87 -8.11
N PRO A 449 -0.18 -28.29 -9.39
CA PRO A 449 0.23 -27.45 -10.52
C PRO A 449 -0.81 -26.38 -10.85
N GLY A 450 -0.34 -25.23 -11.33
CA GLY A 450 -1.12 -24.05 -11.72
C GLY A 450 -0.47 -22.76 -11.23
N GLN A 451 -1.15 -21.64 -11.44
CA GLN A 451 -0.71 -20.31 -10.99
C GLN A 451 -0.57 -20.21 -9.47
N ALA A 452 0.65 -20.21 -8.94
CA ALA A 452 0.94 -20.01 -7.52
C ALA A 452 0.87 -18.52 -7.12
N LEU A 453 -0.12 -18.14 -6.31
CA LEU A 453 -0.43 -16.72 -6.06
C LEU A 453 0.09 -16.21 -4.71
N CYS A 454 -0.09 -16.97 -3.63
CA CYS A 454 0.26 -16.51 -2.28
C CYS A 454 0.47 -17.68 -1.32
N MET A 455 1.02 -17.40 -0.15
CA MET A 455 1.03 -18.32 0.99
C MET A 455 -0.13 -17.98 1.95
N PRO A 456 -1.15 -18.83 2.12
CA PRO A 456 -2.24 -18.59 3.06
C PRO A 456 -1.73 -18.41 4.48
N LEU A 457 -2.43 -17.58 5.26
CA LEU A 457 -2.11 -17.30 6.65
C LEU A 457 -3.22 -17.80 7.60
N THR A 458 -2.83 -18.43 8.70
CA THR A 458 -3.75 -18.91 9.74
C THR A 458 -4.42 -17.75 10.51
N ASP A 459 -5.32 -18.06 11.45
CA ASP A 459 -5.85 -17.09 12.44
C ASP A 459 -4.70 -16.34 13.18
N ASP A 460 -3.58 -17.02 13.42
CA ASP A 460 -2.35 -16.49 14.05
C ASP A 460 -1.39 -15.79 13.09
N ARG A 461 -1.83 -15.65 11.83
CA ARG A 461 -1.05 -15.13 10.70
C ARG A 461 0.26 -15.89 10.46
N GLN A 462 0.29 -17.18 10.79
CA GLN A 462 1.40 -18.05 10.44
C GLN A 462 1.19 -18.63 9.03
N PRO A 463 2.27 -18.85 8.25
CA PRO A 463 2.18 -19.53 6.97
C PRO A 463 1.49 -20.88 7.08
N TYR A 464 0.55 -21.15 6.18
CA TYR A 464 -0.04 -22.47 6.01
C TYR A 464 0.94 -23.43 5.32
N GLN A 465 0.61 -24.72 5.27
CA GLN A 465 1.54 -25.78 4.86
C GLN A 465 2.04 -25.65 3.41
N ASN A 466 1.15 -25.26 2.49
CA ASN A 466 1.43 -25.17 1.06
C ASN A 466 0.96 -23.80 0.51
N PRO A 467 1.59 -23.30 -0.57
CA PRO A 467 1.06 -22.17 -1.35
C PRO A 467 -0.39 -22.41 -1.80
N PHE A 468 -1.12 -21.31 -1.98
CA PHE A 468 -2.38 -21.29 -2.71
C PHE A 468 -2.09 -21.18 -4.20
N VAL A 469 -2.59 -22.16 -4.95
CA VAL A 469 -2.44 -22.29 -6.40
C VAL A 469 -3.82 -22.23 -7.04
N LEU A 470 -4.01 -21.42 -8.07
CA LEU A 470 -5.23 -21.41 -8.89
C LEU A 470 -5.10 -22.49 -9.99
N PRO A 471 -5.79 -23.63 -9.87
CA PRO A 471 -5.60 -24.75 -10.79
C PRO A 471 -6.16 -24.46 -12.19
N PRO A 472 -5.63 -25.11 -13.24
CA PRO A 472 -6.07 -24.99 -14.65
C PRO A 472 -7.60 -25.09 -14.89
N THR A 473 -8.30 -25.82 -14.03
CA THR A 473 -9.76 -26.05 -14.09
C THR A 473 -10.60 -24.90 -13.55
N LEU A 474 -9.98 -23.85 -13.02
CA LEU A 474 -10.64 -22.65 -12.47
C LEU A 474 -10.10 -21.33 -13.06
N GLN A 475 -9.04 -21.38 -13.88
CA GLN A 475 -8.47 -20.22 -14.59
C GLN A 475 -9.41 -19.65 -15.66
N ASP A 476 -10.35 -20.45 -16.20
CA ASP A 476 -11.43 -19.99 -17.09
C ASP A 476 -12.44 -19.03 -16.43
N ARG A 477 -12.19 -18.68 -15.16
CA ARG A 477 -12.94 -17.68 -14.39
C ARG A 477 -12.10 -16.44 -14.10
N HIS A 478 -10.96 -16.29 -14.76
CA HIS A 478 -10.12 -15.10 -14.68
C HIS A 478 -9.55 -14.84 -13.26
N LEU A 479 -8.62 -13.89 -13.18
CA LEU A 479 -7.92 -13.47 -11.97
C LEU A 479 -7.87 -11.94 -11.90
N PHE A 480 -8.29 -11.36 -10.78
CA PHE A 480 -8.16 -9.92 -10.54
C PHE A 480 -7.11 -9.69 -9.46
N VAL A 481 -6.00 -9.04 -9.82
CA VAL A 481 -4.93 -8.63 -8.90
C VAL A 481 -5.01 -7.12 -8.71
N ILE A 482 -5.26 -6.69 -7.48
CA ILE A 482 -5.52 -5.30 -7.14
C ILE A 482 -4.53 -4.90 -6.04
N GLY A 483 -3.82 -3.81 -6.18
CA GLY A 483 -2.96 -3.31 -5.12
C GLY A 483 -2.07 -2.15 -5.56
N ASP A 484 -1.79 -1.24 -4.64
CA ASP A 484 -0.91 -0.09 -4.85
C ASP A 484 0.49 -0.47 -5.41
N THR A 485 1.23 0.52 -5.90
CA THR A 485 2.66 0.36 -6.26
C THR A 485 3.46 -0.13 -5.04
N GLY A 486 4.46 -0.99 -5.27
CA GLY A 486 5.20 -1.67 -4.20
C GLY A 486 4.40 -2.67 -3.35
N SER A 487 3.13 -2.98 -3.67
CA SER A 487 2.38 -4.05 -2.97
C SER A 487 2.90 -5.47 -3.25
N GLY A 488 3.60 -5.64 -4.38
CA GLY A 488 4.15 -6.93 -4.85
C GLY A 488 3.39 -7.56 -6.03
N LYS A 489 2.64 -6.77 -6.82
CA LYS A 489 1.88 -7.27 -7.99
C LYS A 489 2.78 -7.99 -9.01
N SER A 490 3.86 -7.36 -9.45
CA SER A 490 4.73 -7.85 -10.53
C SER A 490 5.37 -9.20 -10.14
N VAL A 491 5.96 -9.29 -8.94
CA VAL A 491 6.48 -10.56 -8.35
C VAL A 491 5.40 -11.66 -8.28
N LEU A 492 4.14 -11.29 -7.97
CA LEU A 492 3.02 -12.23 -7.95
C LEU A 492 2.65 -12.69 -9.37
N THR A 493 2.61 -11.80 -10.35
CA THR A 493 2.37 -12.13 -11.77
C THR A 493 3.47 -13.04 -12.31
N THR A 494 4.74 -12.67 -12.11
CA THR A 494 5.92 -13.45 -12.50
C THR A 494 5.90 -14.85 -11.89
N GLY A 495 5.67 -14.96 -10.58
CA GLY A 495 5.56 -16.25 -9.90
C GLY A 495 4.36 -17.08 -10.36
N ALA A 496 3.21 -16.45 -10.61
CA ALA A 496 2.01 -17.10 -11.10
C ALA A 496 2.20 -17.67 -12.52
N MET A 497 2.75 -16.88 -13.44
CA MET A 497 3.03 -17.26 -14.82
C MET A 497 4.10 -18.35 -14.88
N LEU A 498 5.24 -18.16 -14.19
CA LEU A 498 6.33 -19.14 -14.15
C LEU A 498 5.87 -20.50 -13.63
N SER A 499 5.06 -20.54 -12.57
CA SER A 499 4.51 -21.80 -12.03
C SER A 499 3.40 -22.42 -12.89
N ASN A 500 2.91 -21.71 -13.91
CA ASN A 500 1.82 -22.16 -14.76
C ASN A 500 2.26 -22.73 -16.12
N VAL A 501 3.46 -22.41 -16.62
CA VAL A 501 4.01 -22.94 -17.90
C VAL A 501 3.91 -24.48 -17.97
N GLU A 502 4.39 -25.21 -16.96
CA GLU A 502 4.27 -26.70 -16.92
C GLU A 502 2.86 -27.20 -16.54
N ALA A 503 1.94 -26.32 -16.15
CA ALA A 503 0.65 -26.69 -15.58
C ALA A 503 -0.51 -26.69 -16.59
N THR A 504 -0.36 -26.01 -17.72
CA THR A 504 -1.41 -25.82 -18.73
C THR A 504 -0.90 -26.08 -20.13
N ASP A 505 -1.62 -26.88 -20.90
CA ASP A 505 -1.43 -26.94 -22.35
C ASP A 505 -1.88 -25.59 -22.98
N GLY A 506 -1.04 -24.97 -23.80
CA GLY A 506 -1.24 -23.66 -24.46
C GLY A 506 -0.42 -22.50 -23.86
N PRO A 507 -0.48 -21.30 -24.46
CA PRO A 507 0.51 -20.26 -24.21
C PRO A 507 0.22 -19.35 -23.00
N GLU A 508 1.31 -18.86 -22.41
CA GLU A 508 1.33 -17.76 -21.45
C GLU A 508 1.67 -16.45 -22.20
N ILE A 509 0.76 -15.48 -22.21
CA ILE A 509 0.90 -14.22 -22.95
C ILE A 509 0.94 -13.05 -21.96
N LEU A 510 2.05 -12.32 -21.90
CA LEU A 510 2.25 -11.17 -21.00
C LEU A 510 2.27 -9.86 -21.81
N PHE A 511 1.50 -8.87 -21.36
CA PHE A 511 1.61 -7.49 -21.82
C PHE A 511 2.19 -6.65 -20.66
N ASP A 512 3.45 -6.26 -20.75
CA ASP A 512 4.14 -5.38 -19.78
C ASP A 512 3.97 -3.93 -20.23
N TYR A 513 3.21 -3.14 -19.45
CA TYR A 513 2.96 -1.73 -19.74
C TYR A 513 3.95 -0.78 -19.08
N LYS A 514 4.73 -1.26 -18.11
CA LYS A 514 5.53 -0.41 -17.24
C LYS A 514 6.89 -0.10 -17.82
N GLY A 515 7.48 -1.01 -18.60
CA GLY A 515 8.89 -0.91 -19.01
C GLY A 515 9.86 -0.86 -17.83
N GLY A 516 9.40 -1.29 -16.64
CA GLY A 516 10.18 -1.28 -15.40
C GLY A 516 10.95 -2.58 -15.17
N GLY A 517 11.14 -3.36 -16.24
CA GLY A 517 11.84 -4.64 -16.21
C GLY A 517 10.99 -5.86 -15.83
N THR A 518 9.66 -5.81 -15.68
CA THR A 518 8.88 -7.02 -15.30
C THR A 518 9.09 -8.14 -16.32
N ALA A 519 9.12 -7.81 -17.62
CA ALA A 519 9.48 -8.73 -18.69
C ALA A 519 10.88 -9.35 -18.50
N GLU A 520 11.92 -8.54 -18.28
CA GLU A 520 13.29 -9.03 -18.07
C GLU A 520 13.42 -9.87 -16.79
N GLU A 521 12.83 -9.43 -15.68
CA GLU A 521 12.79 -10.15 -14.40
C GLU A 521 12.10 -11.51 -14.54
N TYR A 522 11.04 -11.60 -15.36
CA TYR A 522 10.42 -12.87 -15.72
C TYR A 522 11.38 -13.74 -16.54
N LEU A 523 12.04 -13.19 -17.56
CA LEU A 523 12.96 -13.93 -18.42
C LEU A 523 14.16 -14.49 -17.64
N GLN A 524 14.73 -13.73 -16.70
CA GLN A 524 15.79 -14.20 -15.80
C GLN A 524 15.33 -15.39 -14.93
N ALA A 525 14.09 -15.33 -14.42
CA ALA A 525 13.49 -16.43 -13.66
C ALA A 525 13.13 -17.63 -14.55
N HIS A 526 12.65 -17.40 -15.77
CA HIS A 526 12.33 -18.42 -16.77
C HIS A 526 13.57 -19.22 -17.16
N TYR A 527 14.64 -18.51 -17.55
CA TYR A 527 15.94 -19.08 -17.88
C TYR A 527 16.48 -19.95 -16.73
N THR A 528 16.32 -19.50 -15.49
CA THR A 528 16.75 -20.25 -14.29
C THR A 528 15.90 -21.49 -14.03
N ALA A 529 14.60 -21.44 -14.29
CA ALA A 529 13.66 -22.56 -14.07
C ALA A 529 13.76 -23.64 -15.16
N TYR A 530 13.97 -23.24 -16.42
CA TYR A 530 13.84 -24.09 -17.60
C TYR A 530 15.13 -24.34 -18.39
N ASP A 531 16.26 -23.74 -17.97
CA ASP A 531 17.60 -23.91 -18.60
C ASP A 531 17.66 -23.39 -20.05
N GLY A 532 16.82 -22.39 -20.38
CA GLY A 532 16.72 -21.80 -21.72
C GLY A 532 15.59 -20.77 -21.89
N LEU A 533 15.49 -20.24 -23.12
CA LEU A 533 14.44 -19.33 -23.60
C LEU A 533 13.92 -19.78 -25.00
N GLU A 534 14.12 -21.05 -25.38
CA GLU A 534 13.82 -21.59 -26.73
C GLU A 534 12.31 -21.61 -27.06
N ASP A 535 11.46 -21.52 -26.05
CA ASP A 535 9.99 -21.51 -26.10
C ASP A 535 9.38 -20.11 -25.93
N VAL A 536 10.23 -19.07 -25.93
CA VAL A 536 9.87 -17.68 -25.68
C VAL A 536 9.91 -16.84 -26.96
N SER A 537 8.88 -16.03 -27.21
CA SER A 537 8.91 -14.92 -28.17
C SER A 537 8.84 -13.60 -27.41
N TYR A 538 9.89 -12.78 -27.51
CA TYR A 538 9.99 -11.49 -26.83
C TYR A 538 9.94 -10.34 -27.84
N PHE A 539 8.88 -9.54 -27.76
CA PHE A 539 8.69 -8.34 -28.57
C PHE A 539 8.90 -7.09 -27.70
N ASP A 540 10.07 -6.48 -27.79
CA ASP A 540 10.22 -5.07 -27.44
C ASP A 540 9.51 -4.25 -28.52
N LEU A 541 8.32 -3.73 -28.20
CA LEU A 541 7.51 -2.98 -29.16
C LEU A 541 8.09 -1.60 -29.50
N THR A 542 9.18 -1.15 -28.85
CA THR A 542 9.96 0.04 -29.23
C THR A 542 10.80 -0.17 -30.47
N GLU A 543 11.38 -1.36 -30.63
CA GLU A 543 12.25 -1.70 -31.75
C GLU A 543 11.58 -2.63 -32.79
N ILE A 544 10.80 -3.60 -32.32
CA ILE A 544 10.30 -4.74 -33.11
C ILE A 544 8.77 -4.83 -32.99
N LEU A 545 8.07 -4.58 -34.09
CA LEU A 545 6.63 -4.80 -34.16
C LEU A 545 6.33 -6.24 -34.61
N PRO A 546 5.28 -6.92 -34.10
CA PRO A 546 4.93 -8.25 -34.57
C PRO A 546 4.41 -8.24 -36.02
N ALA A 547 4.84 -9.20 -36.83
CA ALA A 547 4.53 -9.37 -38.26
C ALA A 547 3.10 -9.88 -38.51
N LEU A 548 2.12 -9.12 -38.02
CA LEU A 548 0.69 -9.40 -38.13
C LEU A 548 0.17 -9.10 -39.54
N SER A 549 -0.37 -10.11 -40.21
CA SER A 549 -1.12 -9.92 -41.47
C SER A 549 -2.60 -9.64 -41.19
N ILE A 550 -2.93 -8.47 -40.58
CA ILE A 550 -4.30 -8.13 -40.09
C ILE A 550 -5.40 -8.32 -41.16
N PHE A 551 -5.06 -8.03 -42.41
CA PHE A 551 -5.96 -8.08 -43.57
C PHE A 551 -5.77 -9.33 -44.44
N ASP A 552 -5.32 -10.41 -43.81
CA ASP A 552 -5.33 -11.75 -44.39
C ASP A 552 -6.56 -12.54 -43.91
N ILE A 553 -7.29 -13.15 -44.87
CA ILE A 553 -8.38 -14.07 -44.56
C ILE A 553 -8.02 -15.54 -44.82
N ARG A 554 -6.79 -15.87 -45.24
CA ARG A 554 -6.36 -17.25 -45.54
C ARG A 554 -6.52 -18.18 -44.32
N SER A 555 -5.94 -17.83 -43.17
CA SER A 555 -6.08 -18.63 -41.93
C SER A 555 -7.55 -18.81 -41.50
N LEU A 556 -8.39 -17.79 -41.72
CA LEU A 556 -9.84 -17.88 -41.50
C LEU A 556 -10.54 -18.83 -42.48
N LEU A 557 -10.19 -18.82 -43.77
CA LEU A 557 -10.71 -19.73 -44.77
C LEU A 557 -10.28 -21.18 -44.49
N ASP A 558 -9.03 -21.39 -44.09
CA ASP A 558 -8.47 -22.71 -43.75
C ASP A 558 -9.08 -23.28 -42.46
N SER A 559 -9.49 -22.42 -41.51
CA SER A 559 -10.32 -22.81 -40.36
C SER A 559 -11.75 -23.26 -40.74
N GLY A 560 -12.12 -23.16 -42.02
CA GLY A 560 -13.40 -23.61 -42.57
C GLY A 560 -14.50 -22.54 -42.60
N LEU A 561 -14.18 -21.27 -42.35
CA LEU A 561 -15.14 -20.17 -42.45
C LEU A 561 -15.48 -19.86 -43.90
N SER A 562 -16.70 -19.38 -44.15
CA SER A 562 -17.05 -18.88 -45.49
C SER A 562 -16.37 -17.53 -45.75
N ARG A 563 -15.99 -17.26 -47.01
CA ARG A 563 -15.41 -15.96 -47.41
C ARG A 563 -16.29 -14.76 -47.05
N GLU A 564 -17.62 -14.89 -47.09
CA GLU A 564 -18.52 -13.80 -46.69
C GLU A 564 -18.43 -13.51 -45.18
N GLU A 565 -18.28 -14.54 -44.36
CA GLU A 565 -18.06 -14.43 -42.91
C GLU A 565 -16.67 -13.86 -42.61
N ALA A 566 -15.61 -14.41 -43.21
CA ALA A 566 -14.23 -13.97 -43.00
C ALA A 566 -14.05 -12.48 -43.35
N ARG A 567 -14.47 -12.03 -44.55
CA ARG A 567 -14.41 -10.60 -44.92
C ARG A 567 -15.28 -9.71 -44.03
N SER A 568 -16.34 -10.24 -43.43
CA SER A 568 -17.18 -9.47 -42.50
C SER A 568 -16.57 -9.35 -41.11
N ARG A 569 -15.79 -10.36 -40.66
CA ARG A 569 -15.04 -10.31 -39.40
C ARG A 569 -13.90 -9.31 -39.48
N ILE A 570 -13.03 -9.43 -40.48
CA ILE A 570 -11.91 -8.48 -40.68
C ILE A 570 -12.43 -7.04 -40.84
N ALA A 571 -13.49 -6.83 -41.62
CA ALA A 571 -14.07 -5.51 -41.76
C ALA A 571 -14.68 -4.96 -40.45
N GLY A 572 -15.31 -5.79 -39.61
CA GLY A 572 -15.82 -5.36 -38.30
C GLY A 572 -14.71 -5.04 -37.30
N HIS A 573 -13.71 -5.90 -37.22
CA HIS A 573 -12.50 -5.72 -36.40
C HIS A 573 -11.74 -4.43 -36.78
N TYR A 574 -11.62 -4.12 -38.06
CA TYR A 574 -11.01 -2.87 -38.51
C TYR A 574 -11.84 -1.63 -38.15
N GLU A 575 -13.18 -1.72 -38.16
CA GLU A 575 -14.04 -0.65 -37.64
C GLU A 575 -13.87 -0.46 -36.13
N GLU A 576 -13.67 -1.54 -35.36
CA GLU A 576 -13.40 -1.48 -33.91
C GLU A 576 -12.05 -0.81 -33.61
N ILE A 577 -10.99 -1.12 -34.38
CA ILE A 577 -9.68 -0.45 -34.24
C ILE A 577 -9.77 1.04 -34.57
N LEU A 578 -10.39 1.41 -35.70
CA LEU A 578 -10.58 2.81 -36.07
C LEU A 578 -11.45 3.56 -35.06
N ALA A 579 -12.48 2.92 -34.49
CA ALA A 579 -13.28 3.50 -33.42
C ALA A 579 -12.47 3.68 -32.12
N GLY A 580 -11.56 2.76 -31.80
CA GLY A 580 -10.64 2.89 -30.66
C GLY A 580 -9.63 4.03 -30.82
N LEU A 581 -9.07 4.20 -32.02
CA LEU A 581 -8.10 5.26 -32.35
C LEU A 581 -8.71 6.67 -32.42
N MET A 582 -9.99 6.77 -32.78
CA MET A 582 -10.69 8.05 -32.99
C MET A 582 -11.69 8.42 -31.90
N GLY A 583 -12.06 7.47 -31.04
CA GLY A 583 -13.26 7.54 -30.20
C GLY A 583 -14.54 7.16 -30.97
N GLU A 584 -15.44 6.42 -30.30
CA GLU A 584 -16.66 5.88 -30.93
C GLU A 584 -17.56 6.96 -31.54
N GLU A 585 -17.78 8.09 -30.85
CA GLU A 585 -18.63 9.18 -31.36
C GLU A 585 -18.07 9.79 -32.65
N GLN A 586 -16.75 10.05 -32.71
CA GLN A 586 -16.11 10.61 -33.89
C GLN A 586 -16.12 9.61 -35.04
N TYR A 587 -15.90 8.32 -34.78
CA TYR A 587 -15.93 7.30 -35.82
C TYR A 587 -17.35 7.08 -36.37
N TYR A 588 -18.30 6.68 -35.51
CA TYR A 588 -19.66 6.30 -35.90
C TYR A 588 -20.56 7.49 -36.27
N GLY A 589 -20.22 8.72 -35.86
CA GLY A 589 -20.93 9.93 -36.25
C GLY A 589 -21.05 10.15 -37.76
N ALA A 590 -20.13 9.58 -38.56
CA ALA A 590 -20.17 9.61 -40.03
C ALA A 590 -20.57 8.25 -40.64
N THR A 591 -21.75 7.73 -40.27
CA THR A 591 -22.29 6.42 -40.70
C THR A 591 -22.18 6.07 -42.19
N GLU A 592 -22.25 7.05 -43.10
CA GLU A 592 -22.10 6.78 -44.54
C GLU A 592 -20.63 6.65 -44.98
N SER A 593 -19.69 7.30 -44.28
CA SER A 593 -18.24 7.15 -44.49
C SER A 593 -17.72 5.83 -43.93
N THR A 594 -18.16 5.41 -42.73
CA THR A 594 -17.78 4.09 -42.17
C THR A 594 -18.28 2.95 -43.07
N LYS A 595 -19.53 3.05 -43.55
CA LYS A 595 -20.09 2.15 -44.57
C LYS A 595 -19.30 2.16 -45.89
N ALA A 596 -18.70 3.28 -46.28
CA ALA A 596 -17.82 3.33 -47.44
C ALA A 596 -16.53 2.53 -47.19
N ILE A 597 -15.84 2.74 -46.07
CA ILE A 597 -14.64 1.97 -45.67
C ILE A 597 -14.94 0.46 -45.74
N ARG A 598 -16.00 0.02 -45.02
CA ARG A 598 -16.45 -1.37 -44.99
C ARG A 598 -16.71 -1.97 -46.36
N ASN A 599 -17.39 -1.23 -47.25
CA ASN A 599 -17.74 -1.74 -48.57
C ASN A 599 -16.57 -1.76 -49.55
N HIS A 600 -15.61 -0.84 -49.45
CA HIS A 600 -14.37 -0.89 -50.23
C HIS A 600 -13.53 -2.09 -49.79
N LEU A 601 -13.32 -2.27 -48.48
CA LEU A 601 -12.58 -3.42 -47.94
C LEU A 601 -13.23 -4.75 -48.34
N ARG A 602 -14.56 -4.88 -48.23
CA ARG A 602 -15.31 -6.08 -48.69
C ARG A 602 -15.25 -6.34 -50.19
N ALA A 603 -14.95 -5.34 -51.01
CA ALA A 603 -14.77 -5.47 -52.45
C ALA A 603 -13.33 -5.89 -52.82
N LEU A 604 -12.34 -5.54 -52.00
CA LEU A 604 -10.96 -6.00 -52.18
C LEU A 604 -10.80 -7.52 -51.94
N TYR A 605 -11.69 -8.13 -51.15
CA TYR A 605 -11.79 -9.60 -50.98
C TYR A 605 -12.74 -10.29 -52.00
N ASP A 606 -13.07 -9.66 -53.13
CA ASP A 606 -13.95 -10.24 -54.15
C ASP A 606 -13.36 -11.52 -54.76
N PRO A 607 -14.12 -12.63 -54.89
CA PRO A 607 -13.59 -13.92 -55.33
C PRO A 607 -13.20 -13.99 -56.82
N ILE A 608 -13.46 -12.96 -57.63
CA ILE A 608 -13.10 -12.90 -59.06
C ILE A 608 -12.10 -11.76 -59.32
N HIS A 609 -12.22 -10.66 -58.59
CA HIS A 609 -11.50 -9.41 -58.86
C HIS A 609 -10.58 -8.94 -57.73
N GLY A 610 -10.62 -9.60 -56.57
CA GLY A 610 -9.86 -9.28 -55.37
C GLY A 610 -8.81 -10.34 -55.02
N THR A 611 -8.31 -10.28 -53.79
CA THR A 611 -7.29 -11.18 -53.22
C THR A 611 -7.72 -11.71 -51.85
N ASP A 612 -7.01 -12.71 -51.33
CA ASP A 612 -7.28 -13.32 -50.02
C ASP A 612 -6.47 -12.66 -48.90
N ALA A 613 -5.40 -11.94 -49.26
CA ALA A 613 -4.67 -11.04 -48.38
C ALA A 613 -4.56 -9.67 -49.06
N VAL A 614 -4.77 -8.61 -48.30
CA VAL A 614 -4.89 -7.21 -48.76
C VAL A 614 -4.01 -6.34 -47.85
N SER A 615 -3.34 -5.31 -48.35
CA SER A 615 -2.64 -4.34 -47.48
C SER A 615 -3.53 -3.14 -47.13
N HIS A 616 -3.24 -2.45 -46.03
CA HIS A 616 -3.92 -1.20 -45.70
C HIS A 616 -3.71 -0.09 -46.75
N LYS A 617 -2.50 -0.01 -47.32
CA LYS A 617 -2.18 0.77 -48.52
C LYS A 617 -3.12 0.49 -49.67
N ASP A 618 -3.58 -0.75 -49.88
CA ASP A 618 -4.54 -1.07 -50.95
C ASP A 618 -5.96 -0.59 -50.65
N LEU A 619 -6.40 -0.63 -49.38
CA LEU A 619 -7.66 -0.01 -48.95
C LEU A 619 -7.63 1.52 -49.12
N TYR A 620 -6.56 2.16 -48.64
CA TYR A 620 -6.37 3.61 -48.76
C TYR A 620 -6.32 4.03 -50.24
N ARG A 621 -5.54 3.33 -51.10
CA ARG A 621 -5.52 3.55 -52.55
C ARG A 621 -6.88 3.33 -53.22
N ALA A 622 -7.65 2.34 -52.79
CA ALA A 622 -8.99 2.06 -53.33
C ALA A 622 -9.96 3.22 -53.03
N LEU A 623 -9.94 3.75 -51.80
CA LEU A 623 -10.73 4.91 -51.41
C LEU A 623 -10.29 6.17 -52.17
N GLN A 624 -8.98 6.45 -52.26
CA GLN A 624 -8.42 7.57 -53.01
C GLN A 624 -8.77 7.52 -54.51
N ARG A 625 -8.59 6.38 -55.19
CA ARG A 625 -8.97 6.19 -56.61
C ARG A 625 -10.46 6.43 -56.83
N THR A 626 -11.31 6.03 -55.88
CA THR A 626 -12.74 6.28 -55.97
C THR A 626 -13.04 7.78 -55.81
N LEU A 627 -12.40 8.46 -54.84
CA LEU A 627 -12.56 9.89 -54.60
C LEU A 627 -12.06 10.76 -55.79
N SER A 628 -10.89 10.44 -56.35
CA SER A 628 -10.25 11.22 -57.42
C SER A 628 -10.79 10.90 -58.81
N ASP A 629 -10.87 9.61 -59.17
CA ASP A 629 -11.16 9.15 -60.53
C ASP A 629 -12.57 8.56 -60.69
N GLN A 630 -13.41 8.62 -59.65
CA GLN A 630 -14.77 8.04 -59.62
C GLN A 630 -14.80 6.55 -60.01
N THR A 631 -13.70 5.83 -59.73
CA THR A 631 -13.48 4.45 -60.14
C THR A 631 -13.40 3.53 -58.91
N PRO A 632 -14.52 2.92 -58.48
CA PRO A 632 -14.58 2.01 -57.34
C PRO A 632 -13.92 0.66 -57.63
N PRO A 633 -13.59 -0.14 -56.60
CA PRO A 633 -13.06 -1.49 -56.78
C PRO A 633 -14.02 -2.37 -57.61
N PRO A 634 -13.50 -3.14 -58.59
CA PRO A 634 -14.30 -4.11 -59.33
C PRO A 634 -14.83 -5.19 -58.39
N THR A 635 -16.11 -5.54 -58.53
CA THR A 635 -16.77 -6.55 -57.69
C THR A 635 -17.79 -7.35 -58.48
N SER A 636 -17.87 -8.64 -58.16
CA SER A 636 -18.87 -9.59 -58.64
C SER A 636 -20.13 -9.64 -57.75
N ASP A 637 -20.07 -9.02 -56.57
CA ASP A 637 -21.21 -8.90 -55.64
C ASP A 637 -22.17 -7.82 -56.16
N GLU A 638 -23.36 -8.25 -56.59
CA GLU A 638 -24.41 -7.37 -57.14
C GLU A 638 -24.83 -6.28 -56.13
N ARG A 639 -24.76 -6.56 -54.82
CA ARG A 639 -25.10 -5.57 -53.77
C ARG A 639 -24.03 -4.49 -53.62
N LEU A 640 -22.75 -4.85 -53.75
CA LEU A 640 -21.66 -3.88 -53.74
C LEU A 640 -21.68 -3.06 -55.04
N THR A 641 -22.02 -3.69 -56.17
CA THR A 641 -22.23 -3.01 -57.46
C THR A 641 -23.33 -1.94 -57.38
N GLU A 642 -24.50 -2.29 -56.83
CA GLU A 642 -25.60 -1.34 -56.59
C GLU A 642 -25.17 -0.22 -55.62
N TYR A 643 -24.43 -0.55 -54.56
CA TYR A 643 -23.93 0.44 -53.60
C TYR A 643 -22.98 1.45 -54.25
N PHE A 644 -21.98 0.98 -55.02
CA PHE A 644 -21.02 1.87 -55.67
C PHE A 644 -21.67 2.72 -56.76
N ALA A 645 -22.58 2.17 -57.55
CA ALA A 645 -23.38 2.96 -58.51
C ALA A 645 -24.19 4.06 -57.79
N GLY A 646 -24.91 3.70 -56.72
CA GLY A 646 -25.69 4.66 -55.92
C GLY A 646 -24.84 5.65 -55.09
N LEU A 647 -23.54 5.39 -54.91
CA LEU A 647 -22.58 6.33 -54.33
C LEU A 647 -22.11 7.35 -55.38
N LEU A 648 -21.79 6.89 -56.60
CA LEU A 648 -21.36 7.72 -57.72
C LEU A 648 -22.49 8.60 -58.30
N GLU A 649 -23.75 8.18 -58.16
CA GLU A 649 -24.92 8.98 -58.57
C GLU A 649 -25.27 10.12 -57.58
N ARG A 650 -24.57 10.26 -56.45
CA ARG A 650 -24.83 11.33 -55.47
C ARG A 650 -24.40 12.69 -55.99
N ASP A 651 -24.95 13.74 -55.37
CA ASP A 651 -24.44 15.09 -55.55
C ASP A 651 -22.95 15.16 -55.18
N ARG A 652 -22.19 15.97 -55.93
CA ARG A 652 -20.72 16.05 -55.80
C ARG A 652 -20.27 16.44 -54.40
N ASP A 653 -20.98 17.32 -53.72
CA ASP A 653 -20.60 17.78 -52.39
C ASP A 653 -20.85 16.66 -51.35
N VAL A 654 -21.94 15.90 -51.52
CA VAL A 654 -22.26 14.72 -50.69
C VAL A 654 -21.28 13.58 -50.95
N PHE A 655 -20.93 13.31 -52.21
CA PHE A 655 -19.94 12.31 -52.60
C PHE A 655 -18.56 12.61 -51.99
N ASN A 656 -18.08 13.84 -52.17
CA ASN A 656 -16.81 14.31 -51.61
C ASN A 656 -16.81 14.26 -50.08
N MET A 657 -17.91 14.64 -49.43
CA MET A 657 -18.05 14.56 -47.97
C MET A 657 -17.96 13.10 -47.48
N VAL A 658 -18.65 12.16 -48.13
CA VAL A 658 -18.65 10.74 -47.75
C VAL A 658 -17.28 10.10 -47.95
N LEU A 659 -16.66 10.26 -49.12
CA LEU A 659 -15.37 9.63 -49.40
C LEU A 659 -14.17 10.37 -48.80
N GLY A 660 -14.18 11.70 -48.75
CA GLY A 660 -13.17 12.47 -48.00
C GLY A 660 -13.21 12.11 -46.51
N GLY A 661 -14.41 11.98 -45.92
CA GLY A 661 -14.59 11.48 -44.56
C GLY A 661 -14.23 10.01 -44.36
N ALA A 662 -14.16 9.20 -45.42
CA ALA A 662 -13.68 7.82 -45.36
C ALA A 662 -12.15 7.76 -45.45
N VAL A 663 -11.55 8.49 -46.40
CA VAL A 663 -10.10 8.64 -46.55
C VAL A 663 -9.49 9.14 -45.25
N ALA A 664 -9.97 10.27 -44.69
CA ALA A 664 -9.42 10.87 -43.47
C ALA A 664 -9.51 9.97 -42.21
N ARG A 665 -10.33 8.91 -42.21
CA ARG A 665 -10.38 7.92 -41.11
C ARG A 665 -9.32 6.84 -41.28
N VAL A 666 -9.18 6.32 -42.49
CA VAL A 666 -8.15 5.32 -42.88
C VAL A 666 -6.75 5.95 -42.86
N GLU A 667 -6.66 7.25 -43.16
CA GLU A 667 -5.43 8.04 -43.17
C GLU A 667 -4.71 8.03 -41.82
N ILE A 668 -5.44 7.98 -40.70
CA ILE A 668 -4.85 7.97 -39.34
C ILE A 668 -3.87 6.83 -39.13
N ILE A 669 -4.12 5.65 -39.70
CA ILE A 669 -3.19 4.52 -39.67
C ILE A 669 -2.15 4.62 -40.79
N ALA A 670 -2.48 5.27 -41.92
CA ALA A 670 -1.57 5.37 -43.07
C ALA A 670 -0.46 6.43 -42.91
N THR A 671 -0.68 7.43 -42.05
CA THR A 671 0.28 8.46 -41.66
C THR A 671 0.89 8.24 -40.28
N ASP A 672 0.41 7.25 -39.53
CA ASP A 672 1.07 6.81 -38.32
C ASP A 672 2.22 5.90 -38.74
N ASP A 673 3.40 6.47 -38.68
CA ASP A 673 4.68 5.88 -39.02
C ASP A 673 4.88 4.48 -38.40
N ARG A 674 4.41 4.25 -37.17
CA ARG A 674 4.62 3.00 -36.42
C ARG A 674 3.49 2.00 -36.61
N LEU A 675 2.24 2.44 -36.80
CA LEU A 675 1.13 1.55 -37.11
C LEU A 675 1.11 1.12 -38.59
N ALA A 676 1.47 2.00 -39.52
CA ALA A 676 1.41 1.70 -40.96
C ALA A 676 2.15 0.41 -41.38
N PRO A 677 3.39 0.11 -40.93
CA PRO A 677 4.09 -1.15 -41.26
C PRO A 677 3.29 -2.40 -40.89
N LEU A 678 2.71 -2.40 -39.68
CA LEU A 678 1.96 -3.52 -39.13
C LEU A 678 0.63 -3.74 -39.88
N PHE A 679 0.01 -2.69 -40.40
CA PHE A 679 -1.19 -2.76 -41.24
C PHE A 679 -0.92 -2.98 -42.73
N ASP A 680 0.30 -2.74 -43.19
CA ASP A 680 0.72 -2.92 -44.59
C ASP A 680 1.44 -4.24 -44.85
N HIS A 681 1.94 -4.91 -43.82
CA HIS A 681 2.54 -6.23 -43.91
C HIS A 681 1.51 -7.28 -44.39
N VAL A 682 1.95 -8.12 -45.33
CA VAL A 682 1.18 -9.22 -45.91
C VAL A 682 2.12 -10.38 -46.20
N HIS A 683 1.97 -11.47 -45.45
CA HIS A 683 2.81 -12.66 -45.55
C HIS A 683 2.74 -13.33 -46.95
N ARG A 684 3.90 -13.72 -47.50
CA ARG A 684 4.06 -14.36 -48.81
C ARG A 684 4.40 -15.84 -48.67
N ALA A 685 3.38 -16.66 -48.45
CA ALA A 685 3.52 -18.13 -48.47
C ALA A 685 4.20 -18.64 -49.75
N HIS A 686 5.16 -19.56 -49.60
CA HIS A 686 6.05 -20.11 -50.64
C HIS A 686 5.36 -21.01 -51.71
N THR A 687 4.19 -20.65 -52.22
CA THR A 687 3.41 -21.47 -53.19
C THR A 687 3.32 -20.91 -54.60
N ASP A 688 3.88 -19.73 -54.88
CA ASP A 688 3.93 -19.16 -56.23
C ASP A 688 5.18 -19.65 -57.00
N GLU A 689 5.00 -20.01 -58.28
CA GLU A 689 5.95 -20.80 -59.10
C GLU A 689 7.24 -20.08 -59.58
N ASP A 690 7.76 -19.09 -58.84
CA ASP A 690 9.03 -18.43 -59.15
C ASP A 690 10.20 -19.02 -58.32
N ASP A 691 10.85 -20.06 -58.88
CA ASP A 691 12.15 -20.60 -58.46
C ASP A 691 13.27 -19.55 -58.67
N THR A 692 13.31 -18.50 -57.85
CA THR A 692 14.47 -17.61 -57.71
C THR A 692 14.92 -17.59 -56.26
N GLU A 693 16.17 -18.04 -56.03
CA GLU A 693 16.87 -18.05 -54.74
C GLU A 693 16.88 -16.63 -54.11
N SER A 694 15.96 -16.38 -53.17
CA SER A 694 16.06 -15.30 -52.18
C SER A 694 16.04 -15.94 -50.79
N ASP A 695 17.20 -15.98 -50.14
CA ASP A 695 17.40 -16.60 -48.81
C ASP A 695 16.81 -15.75 -47.64
N GLU A 696 15.94 -14.79 -47.93
CA GLU A 696 15.25 -13.98 -46.91
C GLU A 696 13.94 -14.67 -46.50
N THR A 697 13.88 -15.11 -45.24
CA THR A 697 12.65 -15.54 -44.57
C THR A 697 11.70 -14.35 -44.43
N ASP A 698 10.49 -14.47 -44.95
CA ASP A 698 9.44 -13.46 -44.79
C ASP A 698 8.85 -13.58 -43.38
N PRO A 699 9.08 -12.61 -42.47
CA PRO A 699 8.69 -12.73 -41.07
C PRO A 699 7.18 -12.77 -40.92
N HIS A 700 6.67 -13.60 -40.00
CA HIS A 700 5.24 -13.83 -39.83
C HIS A 700 4.86 -14.12 -38.37
N PHE A 701 3.85 -13.42 -37.88
CA PHE A 701 3.23 -13.69 -36.57
C PHE A 701 1.71 -13.80 -36.72
N ASP A 702 1.13 -14.96 -36.43
CA ASP A 702 -0.32 -15.18 -36.31
C ASP A 702 -0.61 -15.91 -34.98
N PHE A 703 -1.49 -15.34 -34.15
CA PHE A 703 -1.97 -16.00 -32.92
C PHE A 703 -2.60 -17.36 -33.19
N THR A 704 -3.08 -17.65 -34.41
CA THR A 704 -3.63 -18.94 -34.82
C THR A 704 -2.62 -20.09 -34.68
N ASP A 705 -1.32 -19.79 -34.83
CA ASP A 705 -0.24 -20.75 -34.63
C ASP A 705 0.24 -20.79 -33.17
N VAL A 706 0.16 -19.66 -32.44
CA VAL A 706 0.57 -19.55 -31.03
C VAL A 706 -0.43 -20.21 -30.08
N ILE A 707 -1.75 -20.00 -30.23
CA ILE A 707 -2.76 -20.36 -29.22
C ILE A 707 -2.85 -21.87 -28.89
N ASP A 708 -2.34 -22.73 -29.77
CA ASP A 708 -2.36 -24.19 -29.60
C ASP A 708 -1.00 -24.78 -29.16
N ASN A 709 0.03 -23.95 -28.97
CA ASN A 709 1.38 -24.36 -28.58
C ASN A 709 1.72 -23.94 -27.14
N ASP A 710 2.57 -24.73 -26.48
CA ASP A 710 3.10 -24.44 -25.15
C ASP A 710 4.30 -23.47 -25.32
N THR A 711 3.99 -22.17 -25.38
CA THR A 711 4.97 -21.09 -25.65
C THR A 711 4.70 -19.88 -24.76
N VAL A 712 5.75 -19.13 -24.45
CA VAL A 712 5.63 -17.84 -23.75
C VAL A 712 5.73 -16.71 -24.77
N VAL A 713 4.78 -15.78 -24.76
CA VAL A 713 4.84 -14.58 -25.61
C VAL A 713 4.78 -13.33 -24.74
N ILE A 714 5.80 -12.49 -24.84
CA ILE A 714 5.90 -11.24 -24.09
C ILE A 714 5.86 -10.07 -25.07
N PHE A 715 4.92 -9.16 -24.83
CA PHE A 715 4.85 -7.86 -25.49
C PHE A 715 5.25 -6.80 -24.45
N ASP A 716 6.44 -6.26 -24.60
CA ASP A 716 6.94 -5.16 -23.77
C ASP A 716 6.56 -3.83 -24.44
N PHE A 717 5.79 -3.02 -23.72
CA PHE A 717 5.36 -1.70 -24.13
C PHE A 717 6.19 -0.59 -23.42
N GLY A 718 7.30 -0.93 -22.77
CA GLY A 718 8.20 0.01 -22.13
C GLY A 718 8.56 1.21 -23.02
N GLY A 719 8.75 2.38 -22.44
CA GLY A 719 9.09 3.61 -23.19
C GLY A 719 8.05 4.11 -24.21
N MET A 720 6.91 3.43 -24.43
CA MET A 720 5.93 3.84 -25.44
C MET A 720 4.94 4.91 -24.97
N GLU A 721 4.54 5.79 -25.90
CA GLU A 721 3.42 6.74 -25.73
C GLU A 721 2.08 5.99 -25.51
N GLU A 722 1.28 6.45 -24.54
CA GLU A 722 0.02 5.80 -24.13
C GLU A 722 -0.96 5.57 -25.29
N ARG A 723 -1.07 6.53 -26.22
CA ARG A 723 -1.94 6.39 -27.39
C ARG A 723 -1.53 5.22 -28.27
N ILE A 724 -0.23 5.01 -28.48
CA ILE A 724 0.32 3.92 -29.29
C ILE A 724 0.23 2.60 -28.50
N LYS A 725 0.49 2.60 -27.18
CA LYS A 725 0.25 1.44 -26.29
C LYS A 725 -1.17 0.90 -26.43
N ARG A 726 -2.16 1.80 -26.32
CA ARG A 726 -3.59 1.48 -26.44
C ARG A 726 -3.94 1.01 -27.86
N ALA A 727 -3.38 1.63 -28.89
CA ALA A 727 -3.57 1.22 -30.29
C ALA A 727 -3.06 -0.21 -30.56
N LEU A 728 -1.79 -0.48 -30.24
CA LEU A 728 -1.18 -1.80 -30.42
C LEU A 728 -1.88 -2.86 -29.56
N THR A 729 -2.24 -2.53 -28.32
CA THR A 729 -3.00 -3.45 -27.47
C THR A 729 -4.33 -3.84 -28.12
N LEU A 730 -5.10 -2.86 -28.62
CA LEU A 730 -6.36 -3.14 -29.31
C LEU A 730 -6.16 -4.05 -30.53
N VAL A 731 -5.10 -3.81 -31.32
CA VAL A 731 -4.73 -4.66 -32.46
C VAL A 731 -4.42 -6.08 -31.99
N LEU A 732 -3.54 -6.25 -30.99
CA LEU A 732 -3.09 -7.55 -30.50
C LEU A 732 -4.23 -8.36 -29.87
N LEU A 733 -4.97 -7.78 -28.92
CA LEU A 733 -6.11 -8.42 -28.28
C LEU A 733 -7.18 -8.84 -29.29
N SER A 734 -7.41 -8.01 -30.32
CA SER A 734 -8.47 -8.25 -31.29
C SER A 734 -8.04 -9.26 -32.37
N ASN A 735 -6.74 -9.38 -32.69
CA ASN A 735 -6.19 -10.50 -33.46
C ASN A 735 -6.25 -11.81 -32.68
N LEU A 736 -5.86 -11.81 -31.40
CA LEU A 736 -6.01 -12.97 -30.50
C LEU A 736 -7.48 -13.44 -30.44
N TRP A 737 -8.43 -12.49 -30.35
CA TRP A 737 -9.87 -12.80 -30.35
C TRP A 737 -10.35 -13.43 -31.66
N ILE A 738 -9.77 -13.03 -32.80
CA ILE A 738 -10.02 -13.64 -34.11
C ILE A 738 -9.50 -15.08 -34.14
N ALA A 739 -8.25 -15.32 -33.71
CA ALA A 739 -7.64 -16.65 -33.65
C ALA A 739 -8.43 -17.62 -32.74
N LEU A 740 -8.81 -17.16 -31.54
CA LEU A 740 -9.68 -17.91 -30.62
C LEU A 740 -11.03 -18.31 -31.28
N LYS A 741 -11.66 -17.38 -32.01
CA LYS A 741 -12.90 -17.66 -32.77
C LYS A 741 -12.69 -18.59 -33.96
N ALA A 742 -11.55 -18.54 -34.63
CA ALA A 742 -11.19 -19.43 -35.74
C ALA A 742 -11.02 -20.87 -35.22
N ARG A 743 -10.26 -21.05 -34.12
CA ARG A 743 -10.08 -22.34 -33.43
C ARG A 743 -11.39 -23.01 -33.05
N SER A 744 -12.34 -22.23 -32.50
CA SER A 744 -13.67 -22.72 -32.14
C SER A 744 -14.51 -23.11 -33.37
N ALA A 745 -14.43 -22.35 -34.46
CA ALA A 745 -15.08 -22.70 -35.73
C ALA A 745 -14.54 -24.00 -36.33
N ALA A 746 -13.23 -24.25 -36.21
CA ALA A 746 -12.56 -25.48 -36.61
C ALA A 746 -12.88 -26.69 -35.71
N GLN A 747 -13.66 -26.52 -34.63
CA GLN A 747 -14.06 -27.56 -33.66
C GLN A 747 -12.88 -28.27 -32.97
N LYS A 748 -11.72 -27.59 -32.87
CA LYS A 748 -10.61 -28.03 -32.02
C LYS A 748 -11.05 -27.97 -30.54
N GLN A 749 -10.53 -28.88 -29.72
CA GLN A 749 -10.64 -28.74 -28.26
C GLN A 749 -9.70 -27.60 -27.83
N PRO A 750 -10.17 -26.56 -27.13
CA PRO A 750 -9.32 -25.42 -26.79
C PRO A 750 -8.30 -25.80 -25.71
N SER A 751 -7.02 -25.56 -26.00
CA SER A 751 -5.99 -25.38 -24.98
C SER A 751 -6.26 -24.12 -24.15
N ARG A 752 -5.62 -24.02 -22.99
CA ARG A 752 -5.70 -22.85 -22.12
C ARG A 752 -4.81 -21.75 -22.70
N VAL A 753 -5.36 -20.57 -22.90
CA VAL A 753 -4.58 -19.37 -23.24
C VAL A 753 -4.63 -18.48 -22.01
N ASN A 754 -3.49 -18.17 -21.41
CA ASN A 754 -3.41 -17.34 -20.22
C ASN A 754 -2.87 -15.96 -20.59
N LEU A 755 -3.73 -14.93 -20.56
CA LEU A 755 -3.35 -13.56 -20.90
C LEU A 755 -3.21 -12.72 -19.61
N TYR A 756 -2.03 -12.18 -19.38
CA TYR A 756 -1.67 -11.33 -18.24
C TYR A 756 -1.54 -9.87 -18.69
N LEU A 757 -2.30 -8.99 -18.05
CA LEU A 757 -2.34 -7.56 -18.34
C LEU A 757 -1.95 -6.83 -17.05
N GLU A 758 -0.69 -6.42 -16.89
CA GLU A 758 -0.18 -5.94 -15.59
C GLU A 758 -0.82 -4.61 -15.14
N GLU A 759 -1.19 -3.75 -16.10
CA GLU A 759 -1.84 -2.46 -15.86
C GLU A 759 -3.03 -2.30 -16.82
N ALA A 760 -4.20 -2.80 -16.42
CA ALA A 760 -5.39 -2.83 -17.28
C ALA A 760 -6.10 -1.47 -17.46
N LYS A 761 -5.59 -0.38 -16.86
CA LYS A 761 -6.18 0.97 -16.97
C LYS A 761 -6.22 1.44 -18.44
N ASP A 762 -5.15 1.20 -19.20
CA ASP A 762 -4.93 1.71 -20.57
C ASP A 762 -5.97 1.17 -21.58
N ILE A 763 -6.66 0.09 -21.20
CA ILE A 763 -7.60 -0.66 -22.03
C ILE A 763 -9.01 -0.76 -21.45
N ALA A 764 -9.22 -0.29 -20.22
CA ALA A 764 -10.52 -0.30 -19.55
C ALA A 764 -11.60 0.45 -20.34
N ALA A 765 -11.23 1.50 -21.07
CA ALA A 765 -12.15 2.23 -21.95
C ALA A 765 -12.49 1.48 -23.26
N THR A 766 -12.36 0.15 -23.31
CA THR A 766 -12.55 -0.64 -24.54
C THR A 766 -13.48 -1.84 -24.34
N LYS A 767 -14.56 -1.84 -25.12
CA LYS A 767 -15.60 -2.89 -25.19
C LYS A 767 -15.09 -4.30 -25.53
N LEU A 768 -13.86 -4.39 -26.05
CA LEU A 768 -13.20 -5.67 -26.30
C LEU A 768 -12.90 -6.40 -24.99
N VAL A 769 -12.47 -5.69 -23.93
CA VAL A 769 -12.16 -6.30 -22.62
C VAL A 769 -13.42 -6.90 -21.99
N ASP A 770 -14.54 -6.18 -21.98
CA ASP A 770 -15.87 -6.70 -21.58
C ASP A 770 -16.25 -7.97 -22.35
N THR A 771 -15.93 -8.01 -23.65
CA THR A 771 -16.18 -9.17 -24.51
C THR A 771 -15.28 -10.36 -24.15
N LEU A 772 -14.00 -10.10 -23.83
CA LEU A 772 -13.05 -11.14 -23.40
C LEU A 772 -13.40 -11.70 -22.02
N LEU A 773 -13.84 -10.87 -21.07
CA LEU A 773 -14.35 -11.29 -19.76
C LEU A 773 -15.63 -12.14 -19.88
N SER A 774 -16.65 -11.64 -20.58
CA SER A 774 -17.96 -12.30 -20.66
C SER A 774 -17.97 -13.58 -21.51
N GLN A 775 -17.17 -13.64 -22.57
CA GLN A 775 -17.20 -14.72 -23.56
C GLN A 775 -15.90 -15.53 -23.66
N GLY A 776 -14.75 -14.99 -23.27
CA GLY A 776 -13.43 -15.60 -23.47
C GLY A 776 -13.29 -17.00 -22.89
N ARG A 777 -13.90 -17.26 -21.71
CA ARG A 777 -13.95 -18.60 -21.09
C ARG A 777 -14.42 -19.71 -22.03
N SER A 778 -15.33 -19.40 -22.96
CA SER A 778 -15.87 -20.37 -23.93
C SER A 778 -14.90 -20.76 -25.05
N PHE A 779 -13.80 -20.01 -25.19
CA PHE A 779 -12.72 -20.23 -26.16
C PHE A 779 -11.41 -20.75 -25.51
N GLY A 780 -11.41 -20.98 -24.19
CA GLY A 780 -10.25 -21.42 -23.43
C GLY A 780 -9.43 -20.30 -22.80
N LEU A 781 -9.80 -19.03 -23.00
CA LEU A 781 -9.07 -17.87 -22.45
C LEU A 781 -9.25 -17.75 -20.93
N SER A 782 -8.12 -17.63 -20.23
CA SER A 782 -7.99 -17.04 -18.91
C SER A 782 -7.48 -15.61 -19.06
N LEU A 783 -7.92 -14.72 -18.17
CA LEU A 783 -7.51 -13.32 -18.16
C LEU A 783 -7.06 -12.97 -16.76
N MET A 784 -5.85 -12.45 -16.62
CA MET A 784 -5.39 -11.80 -15.40
C MET A 784 -5.39 -10.28 -15.64
N LEU A 785 -6.14 -9.56 -14.81
CA LEU A 785 -6.15 -8.10 -14.78
C LEU A 785 -5.36 -7.64 -13.56
N GLY A 786 -4.27 -6.91 -13.78
CA GLY A 786 -3.57 -6.13 -12.78
C GLY A 786 -4.07 -4.68 -12.80
N VAL A 787 -4.39 -4.13 -11.63
CA VAL A 787 -4.68 -2.69 -11.44
C VAL A 787 -4.13 -2.21 -10.10
N GLN A 788 -3.90 -0.90 -10.00
CA GLN A 788 -3.54 -0.23 -8.76
C GLN A 788 -4.76 -0.01 -7.87
N PHE A 789 -5.84 0.53 -8.45
CA PHE A 789 -7.14 0.70 -7.79
C PHE A 789 -8.31 0.34 -8.72
N PRO A 790 -9.45 -0.15 -8.20
CA PRO A 790 -10.49 -0.75 -9.05
C PRO A 790 -11.16 0.24 -10.00
N GLY A 791 -11.35 1.49 -9.58
CA GLY A 791 -11.91 2.58 -10.39
C GLY A 791 -11.06 2.96 -11.62
N GLN A 792 -9.84 2.43 -11.78
CA GLN A 792 -9.13 2.49 -13.08
C GLN A 792 -9.86 1.71 -14.20
N LEU A 793 -10.77 0.81 -13.83
CA LEU A 793 -11.63 0.09 -14.78
C LEU A 793 -12.97 0.79 -15.06
N ASP A 794 -13.24 1.96 -14.47
CA ASP A 794 -14.45 2.73 -14.76
C ASP A 794 -14.28 3.53 -16.05
N SER A 795 -15.32 3.52 -16.88
CA SER A 795 -15.39 4.30 -18.10
C SER A 795 -16.31 5.52 -17.94
N PRO A 796 -15.96 6.69 -18.51
CA PRO A 796 -16.90 7.80 -18.59
C PRO A 796 -18.08 7.53 -19.56
N ASP A 797 -17.99 6.48 -20.39
CA ASP A 797 -19.07 6.02 -21.26
C ASP A 797 -20.10 5.17 -20.47
N PRO A 798 -21.37 5.60 -20.33
CA PRO A 798 -22.42 4.84 -19.65
C PRO A 798 -22.85 3.52 -20.32
N SER A 799 -22.16 3.11 -21.38
CA SER A 799 -22.33 1.82 -22.06
C SER A 799 -21.17 0.85 -21.90
N ASN A 800 -20.06 1.29 -21.29
CA ASN A 800 -18.87 0.47 -21.01
C ASN A 800 -18.64 0.38 -19.49
N HIS A 801 -18.88 -0.78 -18.92
CA HIS A 801 -18.94 -0.99 -17.46
C HIS A 801 -17.88 -2.01 -17.01
N THR A 802 -16.65 -1.89 -17.52
CA THR A 802 -15.58 -2.89 -17.35
C THR A 802 -15.29 -3.22 -15.88
N TYR A 803 -15.38 -2.26 -14.96
CA TYR A 803 -15.30 -2.54 -13.52
C TYR A 803 -16.44 -3.44 -13.02
N GLU A 804 -17.71 -3.14 -13.33
CA GLU A 804 -18.84 -3.99 -12.94
C GLU A 804 -18.74 -5.39 -13.57
N GLU A 805 -18.34 -5.48 -14.84
CA GLU A 805 -18.16 -6.76 -15.55
C GLU A 805 -17.02 -7.58 -14.93
N ALA A 806 -15.90 -6.95 -14.58
CA ALA A 806 -14.80 -7.57 -13.84
C ALA A 806 -15.24 -8.05 -12.45
N LEU A 807 -16.09 -7.30 -11.73
CA LEU A 807 -16.65 -7.75 -10.45
C LEU A 807 -17.59 -8.98 -10.58
N ASN A 808 -18.26 -9.12 -11.73
CA ASN A 808 -19.28 -10.15 -11.97
C ASN A 808 -18.73 -11.44 -12.58
N GLU A 809 -17.89 -11.36 -13.62
CA GLU A 809 -17.40 -12.53 -14.36
C GLU A 809 -16.08 -13.09 -13.78
N ILE A 810 -15.30 -12.30 -13.03
CA ILE A 810 -14.08 -12.81 -12.38
C ILE A 810 -14.42 -13.62 -11.11
N GLY A 811 -13.82 -14.80 -11.01
CA GLY A 811 -13.96 -15.71 -9.88
C GLY A 811 -12.94 -15.43 -8.77
N THR A 812 -11.65 -15.33 -9.13
CA THR A 812 -10.54 -15.24 -8.17
C THR A 812 -10.06 -13.80 -8.00
N PHE A 813 -10.00 -13.33 -6.75
CA PHE A 813 -9.51 -11.99 -6.39
C PHE A 813 -8.31 -12.10 -5.46
N VAL A 814 -7.29 -11.28 -5.71
CA VAL A 814 -6.11 -11.10 -4.87
C VAL A 814 -5.94 -9.60 -4.65
N VAL A 815 -6.26 -9.12 -3.45
CA VAL A 815 -6.37 -7.68 -3.15
C VAL A 815 -5.42 -7.27 -2.04
N GLY A 816 -4.47 -6.39 -2.36
CA GLY A 816 -3.47 -5.84 -1.44
C GLY A 816 -4.00 -4.64 -0.66
N ASN A 817 -3.11 -3.70 -0.32
CA ASN A 817 -3.54 -2.42 0.23
C ASN A 817 -4.10 -1.53 -0.88
N VAL A 818 -5.30 -0.99 -0.64
CA VAL A 818 -6.00 -0.03 -1.49
C VAL A 818 -6.98 0.79 -0.64
N SER A 819 -7.14 2.07 -0.99
CA SER A 819 -8.23 2.92 -0.49
C SER A 819 -9.49 2.64 -1.29
N ILE A 820 -10.54 2.10 -0.66
CA ILE A 820 -11.61 1.38 -1.36
C ILE A 820 -12.96 2.10 -1.41
N GLU A 821 -13.54 2.06 -2.60
CA GLU A 821 -14.92 2.36 -2.95
C GLU A 821 -15.90 1.25 -2.52
N ASP A 822 -17.18 1.59 -2.40
CA ASP A 822 -18.17 0.72 -1.77
C ASP A 822 -18.38 -0.66 -2.46
N ASP A 823 -18.09 -0.81 -3.76
CA ASP A 823 -18.49 -2.00 -4.55
C ASP A 823 -17.53 -3.19 -4.47
N LEU A 824 -16.21 -3.00 -4.56
CA LEU A 824 -15.24 -4.07 -4.26
C LEU A 824 -15.44 -4.61 -2.83
N ALA A 825 -15.73 -3.71 -1.88
CA ALA A 825 -16.03 -4.10 -0.50
C ALA A 825 -17.32 -4.95 -0.38
N LYS A 826 -18.33 -4.72 -1.23
CA LYS A 826 -19.54 -5.56 -1.33
C LYS A 826 -19.21 -6.92 -1.95
N ALA A 827 -18.44 -6.96 -3.04
CA ALA A 827 -18.06 -8.19 -3.74
C ALA A 827 -17.22 -9.15 -2.89
N LEU A 828 -16.44 -8.62 -1.95
CA LEU A 828 -15.60 -9.39 -1.01
C LEU A 828 -16.26 -9.63 0.36
N ALA A 829 -17.48 -9.13 0.60
CA ALA A 829 -18.17 -9.29 1.88
C ALA A 829 -18.71 -10.71 2.11
N THR A 830 -18.91 -11.04 3.38
CA THR A 830 -19.55 -12.29 3.83
C THR A 830 -20.52 -12.01 4.97
N ASP A 831 -21.39 -12.95 5.31
CA ASP A 831 -22.31 -12.83 6.46
C ASP A 831 -21.58 -12.51 7.78
N ASP A 832 -20.35 -13.00 7.95
CA ASP A 832 -19.52 -12.76 9.15
C ASP A 832 -18.74 -11.42 9.08
N VAL A 833 -18.44 -10.93 7.87
CA VAL A 833 -17.63 -9.74 7.61
C VAL A 833 -18.34 -8.80 6.63
N PRO A 834 -19.11 -7.80 7.12
CA PRO A 834 -19.82 -6.86 6.26
C PRO A 834 -18.87 -5.92 5.50
N PRO A 835 -19.32 -5.29 4.39
CA PRO A 835 -18.48 -4.49 3.50
C PRO A 835 -17.62 -3.44 4.21
N THR A 836 -18.18 -2.73 5.19
CA THR A 836 -17.45 -1.69 5.96
C THR A 836 -16.29 -2.22 6.80
N LYS A 837 -16.29 -3.51 7.17
CA LYS A 837 -15.12 -4.17 7.79
C LYS A 837 -14.12 -4.66 6.75
N VAL A 838 -14.59 -5.03 5.56
CA VAL A 838 -13.73 -5.42 4.44
C VAL A 838 -12.93 -4.21 3.94
N ALA A 839 -13.58 -3.09 3.65
CA ALA A 839 -12.92 -1.84 3.24
C ALA A 839 -11.84 -1.38 4.26
N ARG A 840 -12.18 -1.36 5.56
CA ARG A 840 -11.22 -1.04 6.63
C ARG A 840 -10.05 -2.02 6.74
N ARG A 841 -10.27 -3.29 6.40
CA ARG A 841 -9.22 -4.32 6.39
C ARG A 841 -8.28 -4.11 5.21
N LEU A 842 -8.83 -3.89 4.02
CA LEU A 842 -8.06 -3.68 2.79
C LEU A 842 -7.19 -2.42 2.89
N ALA A 843 -7.73 -1.30 3.41
CA ALA A 843 -6.93 -0.11 3.73
C ALA A 843 -5.87 -0.32 4.85
N ALA A 844 -5.91 -1.43 5.59
CA ALA A 844 -5.01 -1.75 6.70
C ALA A 844 -4.12 -2.99 6.45
N ILE A 845 -4.19 -3.56 5.24
CA ILE A 845 -3.30 -4.63 4.76
C ILE A 845 -1.86 -4.09 4.66
N ARG A 846 -0.88 -4.97 4.84
CA ARG A 846 0.54 -4.63 4.70
C ARG A 846 0.96 -4.87 3.24
N HIS A 847 1.97 -4.15 2.75
CA HIS A 847 2.68 -4.57 1.53
C HIS A 847 3.17 -6.01 1.70
N GLY A 848 3.08 -6.82 0.64
CA GLY A 848 3.34 -8.26 0.71
C GLY A 848 2.27 -9.09 1.43
N GLU A 849 1.08 -8.54 1.73
CA GLU A 849 -0.09 -9.29 2.20
C GLU A 849 -1.30 -9.07 1.29
N TRP A 850 -2.16 -10.08 1.19
CA TRP A 850 -3.28 -10.13 0.25
C TRP A 850 -4.55 -10.63 0.93
N LEU A 851 -5.70 -10.04 0.65
CA LEU A 851 -7.01 -10.67 0.87
C LEU A 851 -7.38 -11.45 -0.39
N VAL A 852 -7.52 -12.77 -0.26
CA VAL A 852 -7.79 -13.66 -1.39
C VAL A 852 -9.20 -14.22 -1.32
N ARG A 853 -9.98 -14.07 -2.40
CA ARG A 853 -11.28 -14.74 -2.61
C ARG A 853 -11.13 -15.75 -3.76
N PRO A 854 -11.04 -17.07 -3.49
CA PRO A 854 -10.91 -18.08 -4.53
C PRO A 854 -12.16 -18.26 -5.40
N ALA A 855 -11.98 -18.51 -6.71
CA ALA A 855 -13.06 -18.99 -7.58
C ALA A 855 -13.59 -20.36 -7.11
N ALA A 856 -14.91 -20.55 -7.04
CA ALA A 856 -15.52 -21.80 -6.59
C ALA A 856 -15.76 -22.80 -7.74
N THR A 857 -15.57 -24.11 -7.51
CA THR A 857 -16.01 -25.14 -8.47
C THR A 857 -17.53 -25.14 -8.66
N PHE A 858 -18.02 -25.52 -9.85
CA PHE A 858 -19.46 -25.51 -10.15
C PHE A 858 -20.25 -26.43 -9.20
N GLY A 859 -21.30 -25.88 -8.57
CA GLY A 859 -22.14 -26.61 -7.61
C GLY A 859 -21.59 -26.66 -6.17
N SER A 860 -20.38 -26.14 -5.94
CA SER A 860 -19.78 -26.01 -4.60
C SER A 860 -20.10 -24.64 -3.97
N PRO A 861 -20.12 -24.51 -2.64
CA PRO A 861 -20.25 -23.21 -1.98
C PRO A 861 -19.01 -22.35 -2.25
N ALA A 862 -19.19 -21.03 -2.33
CA ALA A 862 -18.10 -20.09 -2.47
C ALA A 862 -17.12 -20.20 -1.27
N PRO A 863 -15.80 -20.38 -1.51
CA PRO A 863 -14.80 -20.33 -0.45
C PRO A 863 -14.83 -18.97 0.27
N ARG A 864 -14.59 -19.00 1.58
CA ARG A 864 -14.49 -17.77 2.38
C ARG A 864 -13.19 -17.03 2.01
N PRO A 865 -13.20 -15.68 1.92
CA PRO A 865 -11.98 -14.93 1.76
C PRO A 865 -11.02 -15.15 2.94
N PHE A 866 -9.73 -15.23 2.66
CA PHE A 866 -8.68 -15.41 3.67
C PHE A 866 -7.51 -14.46 3.43
N LEU A 867 -6.64 -14.31 4.44
CA LEU A 867 -5.43 -13.52 4.32
C LEU A 867 -4.27 -14.41 3.83
N GLY A 868 -3.55 -13.98 2.81
CA GLY A 868 -2.27 -14.54 2.37
C GLY A 868 -1.12 -13.55 2.55
N ARG A 869 0.11 -14.04 2.46
CA ARG A 869 1.33 -13.23 2.19
C ARG A 869 1.85 -13.55 0.79
N SER A 870 2.59 -12.62 0.18
CA SER A 870 3.32 -12.91 -1.06
C SER A 870 4.20 -14.15 -0.91
N LEU A 871 4.37 -14.87 -2.02
CA LEU A 871 5.47 -15.81 -2.15
C LEU A 871 6.79 -15.01 -2.26
N PRO A 872 7.95 -15.61 -1.92
CA PRO A 872 9.23 -15.01 -2.28
C PRO A 872 9.33 -14.88 -3.81
N ALA A 873 10.16 -13.96 -4.29
CA ALA A 873 10.49 -13.92 -5.71
C ALA A 873 11.17 -15.26 -6.13
N PRO A 874 10.84 -15.80 -7.32
CA PRO A 874 11.41 -17.06 -7.81
C PRO A 874 12.92 -16.97 -8.01
N ASP A 875 13.60 -18.12 -7.96
CA ASP A 875 15.04 -18.23 -8.24
C ASP A 875 15.39 -17.55 -9.59
N GLY A 876 16.54 -16.87 -9.66
CA GLY A 876 16.97 -16.09 -10.84
C GLY A 876 16.53 -14.63 -10.82
N HIS A 877 15.31 -14.31 -10.35
CA HIS A 877 14.79 -12.94 -10.28
C HIS A 877 15.70 -12.04 -9.41
N PRO A 878 15.97 -10.78 -9.80
CA PRO A 878 16.83 -9.85 -9.04
C PRO A 878 16.46 -9.66 -7.56
N ALA A 879 15.18 -9.80 -7.19
CA ALA A 879 14.67 -9.64 -5.83
C ALA A 879 14.58 -10.95 -5.01
N SER A 880 15.08 -12.07 -5.54
CA SER A 880 15.08 -13.38 -4.88
C SER A 880 16.21 -13.54 -3.86
N GLU A 881 16.22 -14.65 -3.10
CA GLU A 881 17.37 -15.02 -2.25
C GLU A 881 18.54 -15.60 -3.09
N THR A 882 18.32 -15.79 -4.39
CA THR A 882 19.06 -16.63 -5.35
C THR A 882 19.07 -15.98 -6.74
N PRO A 883 19.44 -14.69 -6.88
CA PRO A 883 19.52 -14.03 -8.19
C PRO A 883 20.66 -14.63 -9.04
N LEU A 884 20.62 -14.38 -10.34
CA LEU A 884 21.70 -14.77 -11.27
C LEU A 884 23.05 -14.19 -10.81
N GLY A 885 24.06 -15.06 -10.62
CA GLY A 885 25.44 -14.62 -10.43
C GLY A 885 26.11 -14.21 -11.75
N ASP A 886 27.19 -13.43 -11.70
CA ASP A 886 27.86 -12.82 -12.87
C ASP A 886 28.01 -13.75 -14.10
N GLU A 887 28.48 -15.00 -13.91
CA GLU A 887 28.65 -15.97 -15.00
C GLU A 887 27.31 -16.44 -15.59
N GLN A 888 26.27 -16.58 -14.77
CA GLN A 888 24.93 -16.98 -15.21
C GLN A 888 24.21 -15.82 -15.88
N TYR A 889 24.40 -14.59 -15.39
CA TYR A 889 23.84 -13.39 -16.01
C TYR A 889 24.40 -13.14 -17.41
N GLN A 890 25.71 -13.36 -17.63
CA GLN A 890 26.30 -13.29 -18.97
C GLN A 890 25.76 -14.38 -19.91
N ALA A 891 25.50 -15.59 -19.40
CA ALA A 891 24.88 -16.67 -20.17
C ALA A 891 23.41 -16.37 -20.49
N PHE A 892 22.66 -15.80 -19.54
CA PHE A 892 21.30 -15.29 -19.74
C PHE A 892 21.27 -14.20 -20.80
N ASN A 893 22.11 -13.16 -20.73
CA ASN A 893 22.15 -12.10 -21.75
C ASN A 893 22.43 -12.67 -23.14
N THR A 894 23.34 -13.64 -23.26
CA THR A 894 23.60 -14.31 -24.54
C THR A 894 22.35 -15.05 -25.05
N ALA A 895 21.59 -15.71 -24.18
CA ALA A 895 20.35 -16.38 -24.56
C ALA A 895 19.24 -15.36 -24.92
N PHE A 896 19.13 -14.26 -24.18
CA PHE A 896 18.17 -13.18 -24.43
C PHE A 896 18.43 -12.47 -25.77
N GLU A 897 19.69 -12.11 -26.07
CA GLU A 897 20.09 -11.55 -27.36
C GLU A 897 19.75 -12.50 -28.53
N LEU A 898 19.94 -13.82 -28.34
CA LEU A 898 19.56 -14.82 -29.33
C LEU A 898 18.03 -14.91 -29.50
N THR A 899 17.27 -14.96 -28.41
CA THR A 899 15.79 -15.01 -28.45
C THR A 899 15.18 -13.75 -29.10
N ALA A 900 15.74 -12.57 -28.82
CA ALA A 900 15.32 -11.33 -29.46
C ALA A 900 15.64 -11.32 -30.97
N LEU A 901 16.83 -11.81 -31.35
CA LEU A 901 17.23 -11.95 -32.75
C LEU A 901 16.39 -12.99 -33.50
N GLU A 902 16.05 -14.11 -32.88
CA GLU A 902 15.14 -15.13 -33.44
C GLU A 902 13.72 -14.56 -33.60
N THR A 903 13.20 -13.88 -32.58
CA THR A 903 11.89 -13.20 -32.64
C THR A 903 11.85 -12.15 -33.75
N TRP A 904 12.93 -11.37 -33.94
CA TRP A 904 13.06 -10.44 -35.07
C TRP A 904 13.01 -11.18 -36.42
N ASN A 905 13.90 -12.16 -36.64
CA ASN A 905 14.02 -12.82 -37.95
C ASN A 905 12.78 -13.62 -38.36
N GLU A 906 12.10 -14.26 -37.41
CA GLU A 906 10.95 -15.13 -37.70
C GLU A 906 9.61 -14.41 -37.61
N ALA A 907 9.45 -13.43 -36.72
CA ALA A 907 8.15 -12.85 -36.35
C ALA A 907 8.12 -11.32 -36.29
N GLY A 908 9.24 -10.62 -36.54
CA GLY A 908 9.39 -9.19 -36.34
C GLY A 908 9.36 -8.35 -37.62
N LEU A 909 8.79 -7.15 -37.52
CA LEU A 909 8.89 -6.07 -38.48
C LEU A 909 9.76 -4.98 -37.89
N LYS A 910 10.85 -4.67 -38.60
CA LYS A 910 11.61 -3.45 -38.36
C LYS A 910 10.78 -2.25 -38.81
N TYR A 911 10.50 -1.32 -37.90
CA TYR A 911 10.08 0.01 -38.30
C TYR A 911 11.33 0.90 -38.40
N GLU A 912 11.55 1.53 -39.55
CA GLU A 912 12.62 2.52 -39.71
C GLU A 912 12.19 3.82 -39.05
N SER A 913 12.57 4.00 -37.77
CA SER A 913 12.77 5.35 -37.24
C SER A 913 13.83 6.03 -38.11
N ASP A 914 13.43 7.03 -38.89
CA ASP A 914 14.29 7.71 -39.86
C ASP A 914 15.25 8.71 -39.15
N HIS A 915 16.03 8.18 -38.21
CA HIS A 915 17.34 8.73 -37.88
C HIS A 915 18.31 8.28 -38.98
N PRO A 916 18.94 9.21 -39.72
CA PRO A 916 19.57 8.89 -41.00
C PRO A 916 20.89 8.12 -40.86
N GLY A 917 20.81 6.79 -41.03
CA GLY A 917 21.96 5.89 -41.26
C GLY A 917 22.56 5.28 -39.98
N THR A 918 23.10 4.05 -40.01
CA THR A 918 23.89 3.50 -41.13
C THR A 918 23.87 1.96 -41.17
N GLU A 919 23.67 1.37 -42.35
CA GLU A 919 23.96 -0.05 -42.58
C GLU A 919 25.48 -0.30 -42.73
N ASN A 920 25.99 -1.24 -41.92
CA ASN A 920 27.17 -2.11 -42.19
C ASN A 920 28.36 -1.53 -42.97
N GLY A 921 29.35 -1.00 -42.23
CA GLY A 921 30.56 -0.41 -42.81
C GLY A 921 31.85 -0.46 -41.98
N SER A 922 32.16 -1.59 -41.31
CA SER A 922 33.48 -1.98 -40.74
C SER A 922 34.27 -0.97 -39.89
N ASP A 923 34.52 -1.31 -38.62
CA ASP A 923 35.66 -0.90 -37.78
C ASP A 923 36.31 0.47 -38.11
N ASP A 924 35.74 1.57 -37.58
CA ASP A 924 36.58 2.58 -36.93
C ASP A 924 35.79 3.29 -35.81
N ASP A 925 36.53 3.60 -34.76
CA ASP A 925 36.13 4.13 -33.46
C ASP A 925 35.56 5.57 -33.58
N ASP A 926 34.23 5.75 -33.47
CA ASP A 926 33.61 7.05 -33.21
C ASP A 926 32.38 6.88 -32.32
N THR A 927 32.46 7.39 -31.09
CA THR A 927 31.36 7.39 -30.12
C THR A 927 30.34 8.46 -30.51
N THR A 928 29.15 8.06 -30.97
CA THR A 928 28.01 8.97 -31.05
C THR A 928 27.57 9.32 -29.63
N GLU A 929 27.93 10.50 -29.15
CA GLU A 929 27.34 11.07 -27.94
C GLU A 929 25.85 11.29 -28.19
N GLU A 930 24.99 10.73 -27.34
CA GLU A 930 23.58 11.13 -27.26
C GLU A 930 23.55 12.63 -26.95
N GLU A 931 22.88 13.44 -27.79
CA GLU A 931 22.86 14.90 -27.61
C GLU A 931 22.09 15.27 -26.33
N THR A 932 22.82 15.40 -25.23
CA THR A 932 22.27 15.71 -23.90
C THR A 932 21.48 17.01 -23.96
N LEU A 933 20.17 16.92 -23.67
CA LEU A 933 19.25 18.04 -23.76
C LEU A 933 19.67 19.14 -22.75
N ARG A 934 19.94 20.34 -23.26
CA ARG A 934 20.43 21.47 -22.46
C ARG A 934 19.32 22.05 -21.58
N VAL A 935 19.46 21.96 -20.26
CA VAL A 935 18.41 22.36 -19.29
C VAL A 935 18.64 23.72 -18.58
N ASP A 936 19.69 24.46 -18.93
CA ASP A 936 19.98 25.81 -18.38
C ASP A 936 19.43 26.97 -19.24
N SER A 937 18.94 26.68 -20.44
CA SER A 937 18.37 27.68 -21.37
C SER A 937 17.30 27.06 -22.28
N LEU A 938 16.30 27.86 -22.66
CA LEU A 938 15.26 27.47 -23.61
C LEU A 938 15.58 27.82 -25.07
N LEU A 939 16.67 28.56 -25.34
CA LEU A 939 17.09 28.93 -26.70
C LEU A 939 17.32 27.76 -27.67
N PRO A 940 17.75 26.54 -27.24
CA PRO A 940 17.82 25.38 -28.13
C PRO A 940 16.45 24.76 -28.46
N HIS A 941 15.43 24.99 -27.62
CA HIS A 941 14.15 24.27 -27.66
C HIS A 941 13.00 25.12 -28.21
N THR A 942 13.15 26.44 -28.14
CA THR A 942 12.11 27.38 -28.53
C THR A 942 11.74 27.28 -30.01
N LYS A 943 10.43 27.16 -30.26
CA LYS A 943 9.86 27.23 -31.62
C LYS A 943 9.76 28.68 -32.13
N ARG A 944 10.17 29.67 -31.32
CA ARG A 944 10.09 31.12 -31.58
C ARG A 944 11.42 31.81 -31.29
N LEU A 945 11.94 32.52 -32.30
CA LEU A 945 13.12 33.39 -32.26
C LEU A 945 12.89 34.54 -33.25
N PRO A 946 13.38 35.77 -33.00
CA PRO A 946 13.19 36.88 -33.93
C PRO A 946 13.86 36.60 -35.29
N GLU A 947 13.20 36.93 -36.42
CA GLU A 947 13.67 36.61 -37.80
C GLU A 947 15.14 36.98 -38.08
N TYR A 948 15.65 38.02 -37.42
CA TYR A 948 17.00 38.57 -37.61
C TYR A 948 18.02 38.11 -36.56
N VAL A 949 17.64 37.21 -35.66
CA VAL A 949 18.48 36.61 -34.62
C VAL A 949 18.56 35.11 -34.87
N SER A 950 19.76 34.54 -34.77
CA SER A 950 19.98 33.10 -34.82
C SER A 950 20.73 32.65 -33.58
N TYR A 951 20.51 31.41 -33.15
CA TYR A 951 21.18 30.82 -32.01
C TYR A 951 22.30 29.87 -32.49
N ASP A 952 23.49 29.96 -31.89
CA ASP A 952 24.66 29.12 -32.17
C ASP A 952 24.87 28.16 -31.01
N GLU A 953 24.28 26.97 -31.12
CA GLU A 953 24.31 25.89 -30.11
C GLU A 953 25.74 25.52 -29.67
N SER A 954 26.67 25.48 -30.63
CA SER A 954 28.05 24.99 -30.42
C SER A 954 28.86 25.80 -29.41
N ILE A 955 28.45 27.04 -29.16
CA ILE A 955 29.07 27.98 -28.22
C ILE A 955 28.07 28.62 -27.26
N HIS A 956 26.79 28.26 -27.36
CA HIS A 956 25.68 28.82 -26.58
C HIS A 956 25.64 30.36 -26.65
N ALA A 957 25.40 30.92 -27.85
CA ALA A 957 25.40 32.37 -28.07
C ALA A 957 24.34 32.84 -29.09
N LEU A 958 23.81 34.04 -28.89
CA LEU A 958 22.90 34.72 -29.82
C LEU A 958 23.69 35.46 -30.91
N CYS A 959 23.27 35.34 -32.16
CA CYS A 959 23.95 35.85 -33.33
C CYS A 959 23.04 36.79 -34.13
N CYS A 960 23.50 38.01 -34.42
CA CYS A 960 22.77 38.94 -35.28
C CYS A 960 22.88 38.48 -36.75
N GLY A 961 21.80 37.97 -37.34
CA GLY A 961 21.75 37.44 -38.71
C GLY A 961 22.05 38.45 -39.83
N SER A 962 22.17 39.75 -39.50
CA SER A 962 22.59 40.79 -40.45
C SER A 962 24.11 41.05 -40.49
N CYS A 963 24.85 40.71 -39.45
CA CYS A 963 26.29 41.05 -39.35
C CYS A 963 27.17 40.02 -38.63
N GLU A 964 26.60 38.90 -38.16
CA GLU A 964 27.28 37.79 -37.50
C GLU A 964 28.00 38.16 -36.17
N ASN A 965 27.68 39.32 -35.59
CA ASN A 965 28.08 39.66 -34.22
C ASN A 965 27.40 38.71 -33.21
N ARG A 966 28.15 38.31 -32.19
CA ARG A 966 27.75 37.37 -31.13
C ARG A 966 27.47 38.09 -29.81
N TYR A 967 26.47 37.60 -29.09
CA TYR A 967 25.92 38.13 -27.85
C TYR A 967 25.69 36.99 -26.86
N ASP A 968 25.68 37.33 -25.56
CA ASP A 968 25.43 36.37 -24.49
C ASP A 968 23.99 35.82 -24.59
N PRO A 969 23.71 34.58 -24.14
CA PRO A 969 22.43 33.90 -24.34
C PRO A 969 21.33 34.31 -23.32
N THR A 970 21.28 35.60 -22.97
CA THR A 970 20.41 36.18 -21.93
C THR A 970 19.49 37.25 -22.53
N ILE A 971 18.49 37.76 -21.79
CA ILE A 971 17.61 38.83 -22.27
C ILE A 971 18.35 40.13 -22.67
N GLU A 972 19.33 40.58 -21.88
CA GLU A 972 20.20 41.70 -22.26
C GLU A 972 20.98 41.41 -23.55
N GLY A 973 21.34 40.14 -23.78
CA GLY A 973 22.00 39.69 -25.01
C GLY A 973 21.04 39.65 -26.21
N MET A 974 19.80 39.23 -26.00
CA MET A 974 18.73 39.21 -27.00
C MET A 974 18.41 40.63 -27.48
N GLU A 975 18.12 41.57 -26.56
CA GLU A 975 17.93 42.99 -26.87
C GLU A 975 19.10 43.54 -27.70
N ARG A 976 20.33 43.33 -27.23
CA ARG A 976 21.55 43.81 -27.91
C ARG A 976 21.81 43.13 -29.26
N SER A 977 21.31 41.91 -29.48
CA SER A 977 21.41 41.21 -30.76
C SER A 977 20.44 41.78 -31.81
N ILE A 978 19.25 42.20 -31.37
CA ILE A 978 18.25 42.91 -32.17
C ILE A 978 18.76 44.33 -32.49
N GLU A 979 19.11 45.11 -31.45
CA GLU A 979 19.62 46.49 -31.58
C GLU A 979 20.92 46.60 -32.38
N CYS A 980 21.66 45.50 -32.59
CA CYS A 980 22.87 45.50 -33.39
C CYS A 980 22.66 46.01 -34.83
N CYS A 981 21.51 45.71 -35.44
CA CYS A 981 21.19 46.03 -36.84
C CYS A 981 19.72 46.40 -37.08
N ARG A 982 18.86 46.36 -36.07
CA ARG A 982 17.43 46.73 -36.09
C ARG A 982 17.10 47.61 -34.88
N SER A 983 15.85 48.02 -34.76
CA SER A 983 15.29 48.58 -33.52
C SER A 983 14.54 47.48 -32.77
N LEU A 984 14.49 47.53 -31.44
CA LEU A 984 13.61 46.64 -30.65
C LEU A 984 12.14 46.79 -31.09
N THR A 985 11.74 48.02 -31.46
CA THR A 985 10.42 48.34 -32.02
C THR A 985 10.10 47.71 -33.39
N ASP A 986 11.06 47.03 -34.03
CA ASP A 986 10.87 46.36 -35.31
C ASP A 986 10.58 44.84 -35.14
N VAL A 987 10.48 44.35 -33.89
CA VAL A 987 10.26 42.94 -33.51
C VAL A 987 8.93 42.83 -32.75
N GLU A 988 8.17 41.76 -32.98
CA GLU A 988 6.98 41.45 -32.17
C GLU A 988 7.42 40.83 -30.83
N SER A 989 6.87 41.28 -29.70
CA SER A 989 7.19 40.76 -28.35
C SER A 989 7.04 39.24 -28.26
N ASP A 990 5.99 38.70 -28.88
CA ASP A 990 5.70 37.27 -28.99
C ASP A 990 6.82 36.44 -29.66
N ASP A 991 7.75 37.06 -30.41
CA ASP A 991 8.89 36.40 -31.03
C ASP A 991 10.17 36.42 -30.15
N ILE A 992 10.12 37.05 -28.97
CA ILE A 992 11.22 37.09 -27.99
C ILE A 992 10.99 36.00 -26.93
N PRO A 993 11.72 34.87 -26.99
CA PRO A 993 11.57 33.80 -26.01
C PRO A 993 12.25 34.13 -24.67
N VAL A 994 11.77 33.48 -23.62
CA VAL A 994 12.55 33.29 -22.38
C VAL A 994 13.90 32.67 -22.72
N CYS A 995 14.99 33.33 -22.31
CA CYS A 995 16.35 32.93 -22.65
C CYS A 995 16.95 31.96 -21.61
N ASP A 996 16.87 32.32 -20.32
CA ASP A 996 17.48 31.59 -19.21
C ASP A 996 16.44 30.80 -18.39
N ILE A 997 16.79 29.59 -17.92
CA ILE A 997 15.92 28.82 -17.04
C ILE A 997 16.69 28.09 -15.93
N ASN A 998 16.19 28.22 -14.70
CA ASN A 998 16.89 27.79 -13.48
C ASN A 998 16.36 26.45 -12.94
N LEU A 999 16.32 25.39 -13.77
CA LEU A 999 15.93 24.06 -13.29
C LEU A 999 16.95 23.55 -12.27
N LYS A 1000 16.50 23.23 -11.06
CA LYS A 1000 17.39 22.97 -9.91
C LYS A 1000 17.90 21.53 -9.80
N LEU A 1001 17.36 20.63 -10.62
CA LEU A 1001 17.68 19.21 -10.62
C LEU A 1001 19.04 18.93 -11.27
N THR A 1002 19.83 18.05 -10.66
CA THR A 1002 21.03 17.47 -11.29
C THR A 1002 20.65 16.51 -12.44
N ALA A 1003 21.61 16.10 -13.27
CA ALA A 1003 21.36 15.10 -14.31
C ALA A 1003 20.81 13.79 -13.71
N GLU A 1004 21.49 13.26 -12.67
CA GLU A 1004 21.05 12.04 -11.96
C GLU A 1004 19.62 12.15 -11.39
N GLU A 1005 19.19 13.33 -10.94
CA GLU A 1005 17.81 13.55 -10.44
C GLU A 1005 16.78 13.70 -11.57
N ARG A 1006 17.18 14.11 -12.78
CA ARG A 1006 16.32 14.14 -13.97
C ARG A 1006 16.18 12.75 -14.59
N ASP A 1007 17.27 11.99 -14.67
CA ASP A 1007 17.27 10.60 -15.15
C ASP A 1007 16.43 9.67 -14.26
N LEU A 1008 16.25 10.03 -12.99
CA LEU A 1008 15.39 9.34 -12.01
C LEU A 1008 13.97 9.93 -11.89
N SER A 1009 13.62 10.95 -12.68
CA SER A 1009 12.31 11.59 -12.66
C SER A 1009 11.32 10.83 -13.56
N ASP A 1010 10.08 10.63 -13.09
CA ASP A 1010 8.97 10.11 -13.90
C ASP A 1010 8.53 11.05 -15.04
N TRP A 1011 9.14 12.24 -15.15
CA TRP A 1011 8.78 13.34 -16.06
C TRP A 1011 9.94 13.71 -16.97
N SER A 1012 9.65 13.94 -18.25
CA SER A 1012 10.65 14.30 -19.26
C SER A 1012 11.30 15.65 -18.96
N ASP A 1013 12.51 15.87 -19.48
CA ASP A 1013 13.19 17.17 -19.36
C ASP A 1013 12.31 18.34 -19.83
N ARG A 1014 11.54 18.16 -20.92
CA ARG A 1014 10.61 19.19 -21.40
C ARG A 1014 9.47 19.45 -20.41
N GLN A 1015 8.92 18.41 -19.79
CA GLN A 1015 7.91 18.55 -18.75
C GLN A 1015 8.46 19.26 -17.50
N LEU A 1016 9.69 18.92 -17.07
CA LEU A 1016 10.38 19.57 -15.96
C LEU A 1016 10.71 21.04 -16.25
N LEU A 1017 11.20 21.33 -17.46
CA LEU A 1017 11.43 22.70 -17.94
C LEU A 1017 10.12 23.49 -18.03
N PHE A 1018 9.02 22.87 -18.47
CA PHE A 1018 7.71 23.53 -18.50
C PHE A 1018 7.16 23.84 -17.11
N LEU A 1019 7.24 22.89 -16.16
CA LEU A 1019 6.91 23.16 -14.75
C LEU A 1019 7.76 24.32 -14.20
N GLN A 1020 9.07 24.32 -14.43
CA GLN A 1020 9.96 25.39 -13.98
C GLN A 1020 9.65 26.74 -14.64
N ALA A 1021 9.26 26.76 -15.93
CA ALA A 1021 8.89 27.97 -16.65
C ALA A 1021 7.58 28.57 -16.13
N ILE A 1022 6.53 27.76 -15.98
CA ILE A 1022 5.25 28.20 -15.38
C ILE A 1022 5.49 28.69 -13.95
N TYR A 1023 6.33 28.00 -13.17
CA TYR A 1023 6.64 28.42 -11.81
C TYR A 1023 7.41 29.75 -11.75
N ASN A 1024 8.37 29.98 -12.64
CA ASN A 1024 9.07 31.26 -12.71
C ASN A 1024 8.14 32.42 -13.11
N ALA A 1025 7.20 32.19 -14.02
CA ALA A 1025 6.18 33.15 -14.40
C ALA A 1025 5.20 33.46 -13.26
N GLN A 1026 4.74 32.43 -12.54
CA GLN A 1026 3.91 32.54 -11.33
C GLN A 1026 4.61 33.34 -10.21
N GLN A 1027 5.95 33.36 -10.20
CA GLN A 1027 6.77 34.10 -9.24
C GLN A 1027 7.28 35.45 -9.77
N LEU A 1028 6.78 35.92 -10.93
CA LEU A 1028 7.16 37.18 -11.58
C LEU A 1028 8.69 37.33 -11.76
N ARG A 1029 9.38 36.23 -12.12
CA ARG A 1029 10.85 36.20 -12.26
C ARG A 1029 11.37 36.61 -13.65
N TYR A 1030 10.49 36.67 -14.65
CA TYR A 1030 10.87 37.02 -16.02
C TYR A 1030 10.88 38.53 -16.23
N ASP A 1031 11.70 38.99 -17.16
CA ASP A 1031 11.61 40.36 -17.66
C ASP A 1031 10.34 40.48 -18.53
N PRO A 1032 9.58 41.60 -18.47
CA PRO A 1032 8.41 41.81 -19.33
C PRO A 1032 8.68 41.70 -20.83
N LEU A 1033 9.94 41.83 -21.26
CA LEU A 1033 10.36 41.62 -22.65
C LEU A 1033 10.45 40.14 -23.06
N GLU A 1034 10.57 39.20 -22.10
CA GLU A 1034 10.55 37.75 -22.33
C GLU A 1034 9.16 37.12 -22.12
N TYR A 1035 8.48 37.51 -21.04
CA TYR A 1035 7.15 37.02 -20.68
C TYR A 1035 6.50 37.89 -19.61
N ASP A 1036 5.38 38.53 -19.92
CA ASP A 1036 4.53 39.25 -18.95
C ASP A 1036 3.26 38.46 -18.60
N LEU A 1037 3.13 38.05 -17.33
CA LEU A 1037 1.96 37.35 -16.81
C LEU A 1037 0.63 38.08 -17.08
N LEU A 1038 0.64 39.42 -17.16
CA LEU A 1038 -0.56 40.25 -17.33
C LEU A 1038 -1.13 40.24 -18.76
N HIS A 1039 -0.28 40.02 -19.76
CA HIS A 1039 -0.62 40.15 -21.17
C HIS A 1039 -0.42 38.83 -21.94
N ASP A 1040 0.59 38.04 -21.57
CA ASP A 1040 1.00 36.86 -22.32
C ASP A 1040 0.35 35.58 -21.83
N SER A 1041 -0.20 34.83 -22.78
CA SER A 1041 -0.70 33.49 -22.52
C SER A 1041 0.44 32.53 -22.20
N MET A 1042 0.26 31.65 -21.21
CA MET A 1042 1.22 30.57 -20.93
C MET A 1042 1.36 29.54 -22.07
N ILE A 1043 0.57 29.66 -23.14
CA ILE A 1043 0.83 29.00 -24.44
C ILE A 1043 2.17 29.47 -25.03
N ARG A 1044 2.63 30.70 -24.76
CA ARG A 1044 3.96 31.18 -25.16
C ARG A 1044 5.07 30.39 -24.47
N LEU A 1045 4.96 30.15 -23.16
CA LEU A 1045 5.90 29.30 -22.42
C LEU A 1045 5.91 27.85 -22.94
N GLN A 1046 4.76 27.34 -23.40
CA GLN A 1046 4.69 26.05 -24.10
C GLN A 1046 5.49 26.09 -25.43
N GLU A 1047 5.31 27.12 -26.26
CA GLU A 1047 6.07 27.31 -27.51
C GLU A 1047 7.58 27.51 -27.27
N TYR A 1048 7.97 28.18 -26.17
CA TYR A 1048 9.37 28.44 -25.81
C TYR A 1048 10.08 27.21 -25.24
N VAL A 1049 9.39 26.35 -24.48
CA VAL A 1049 9.94 25.05 -24.04
C VAL A 1049 9.90 24.01 -25.17
N GLY A 1050 9.07 24.25 -26.20
CA GLY A 1050 8.90 23.33 -27.32
C GLY A 1050 8.06 22.09 -26.99
N ILE A 1051 7.41 22.07 -25.83
CA ILE A 1051 6.55 20.98 -25.34
C ILE A 1051 5.21 20.93 -26.09
N GLU A 1052 4.74 19.73 -26.44
CA GLU A 1052 3.46 19.54 -27.12
C GLU A 1052 2.26 19.58 -26.15
N THR A 1053 1.04 19.67 -26.67
CA THR A 1053 -0.16 19.95 -25.84
C THR A 1053 -0.64 18.72 -25.07
N ASP A 1054 -0.37 17.53 -25.61
CA ASP A 1054 -0.56 16.23 -24.99
C ASP A 1054 0.46 15.96 -23.87
N GLU A 1055 1.74 16.33 -24.05
CA GLU A 1055 2.76 16.25 -22.98
C GLU A 1055 2.38 17.03 -21.70
N ILE A 1056 1.50 18.04 -21.80
CA ILE A 1056 0.99 18.82 -20.67
C ILE A 1056 -0.14 18.08 -19.91
N ALA A 1057 -0.90 17.20 -20.56
CA ALA A 1057 -2.04 16.53 -19.92
C ALA A 1057 -1.64 15.64 -18.71
N PRO A 1058 -0.57 14.81 -18.79
CA PRO A 1058 -0.05 14.07 -17.63
C PRO A 1058 0.29 14.95 -16.43
N LEU A 1059 0.82 16.17 -16.65
CA LEU A 1059 1.14 17.11 -15.57
C LEU A 1059 -0.12 17.65 -14.87
N LEU A 1060 -1.23 17.77 -15.60
CA LEU A 1060 -2.54 18.16 -15.05
C LEU A 1060 -3.22 17.00 -14.31
N GLU A 1061 -3.08 15.78 -14.82
CA GLU A 1061 -3.68 14.57 -14.23
C GLU A 1061 -3.00 14.14 -12.93
N ALA A 1062 -1.68 14.28 -12.85
CA ALA A 1062 -0.90 14.05 -11.63
C ALA A 1062 -0.95 15.22 -10.62
N ASP A 1063 -1.81 16.22 -10.84
CA ASP A 1063 -1.95 17.44 -10.01
C ASP A 1063 -0.62 18.20 -9.77
N LEU A 1064 0.39 18.03 -10.62
CA LEU A 1064 1.65 18.80 -10.57
C LEU A 1064 1.45 20.21 -11.13
N LEU A 1065 0.59 20.31 -12.15
CA LEU A 1065 0.15 21.53 -12.80
C LEU A 1065 -1.37 21.62 -12.66
N ARG A 1066 -1.92 22.83 -12.58
CA ARG A 1066 -3.37 23.09 -12.58
C ARG A 1066 -3.72 24.13 -13.64
N HIS A 1067 -4.80 23.92 -14.37
CA HIS A 1067 -5.39 24.93 -15.26
C HIS A 1067 -6.30 25.84 -14.43
N ASP A 1068 -6.00 27.14 -14.39
CA ASP A 1068 -6.81 28.11 -13.63
C ASP A 1068 -7.93 28.71 -14.50
N THR A 1069 -7.57 29.27 -15.65
CA THR A 1069 -8.49 30.02 -16.52
C THR A 1069 -7.93 30.14 -17.94
N ASP A 1070 -8.82 30.30 -18.91
CA ASP A 1070 -8.52 30.71 -20.30
C ASP A 1070 -8.89 32.19 -20.56
N HIS A 1071 -9.24 32.94 -19.51
CA HIS A 1071 -9.71 34.33 -19.60
C HIS A 1071 -9.07 35.19 -18.49
N PRO A 1072 -8.44 36.34 -18.81
CA PRO A 1072 -8.33 36.95 -20.15
C PRO A 1072 -7.47 36.16 -21.16
N HIS A 1073 -6.55 35.33 -20.66
CA HIS A 1073 -5.73 34.39 -21.44
C HIS A 1073 -5.49 33.11 -20.65
N ARG A 1074 -4.85 32.10 -21.26
CA ARG A 1074 -4.55 30.84 -20.59
C ARG A 1074 -3.47 30.98 -19.52
N LEU A 1075 -3.82 30.56 -18.30
CA LEU A 1075 -2.95 30.47 -17.13
C LEU A 1075 -2.97 29.06 -16.53
N TYR A 1076 -1.80 28.63 -16.08
CA TYR A 1076 -1.56 27.45 -15.27
C TYR A 1076 -0.87 27.84 -13.95
N THR A 1077 -1.00 26.99 -12.93
CA THR A 1077 -0.35 27.12 -11.62
C THR A 1077 0.39 25.83 -11.30
N VAL A 1078 1.62 25.92 -10.76
CA VAL A 1078 2.35 24.74 -10.27
C VAL A 1078 1.95 24.43 -8.83
N SER A 1079 1.56 23.18 -8.57
CA SER A 1079 1.14 22.73 -7.25
C SER A 1079 2.31 22.54 -6.28
N SER A 1080 2.01 22.26 -5.01
CA SER A 1080 3.03 21.91 -4.02
C SER A 1080 3.82 20.64 -4.37
N GLU A 1081 3.19 19.70 -5.07
CA GLU A 1081 3.84 18.49 -5.57
C GLU A 1081 4.70 18.83 -6.78
N GLY A 1082 4.17 19.57 -7.77
CA GLY A 1082 4.93 20.00 -8.95
C GLY A 1082 6.16 20.84 -8.62
N ARG A 1083 6.09 21.72 -7.61
CA ARG A 1083 7.25 22.46 -7.09
C ARG A 1083 8.30 21.54 -6.47
N SER A 1084 7.85 20.50 -5.76
CA SER A 1084 8.76 19.50 -5.19
C SER A 1084 9.46 18.69 -6.29
N THR A 1085 8.75 18.35 -7.37
CA THR A 1085 9.29 17.66 -8.54
C THR A 1085 10.43 18.44 -9.21
N ILE A 1086 10.32 19.76 -9.36
CA ILE A 1086 11.40 20.61 -9.95
C ILE A 1086 12.50 21.04 -8.95
N GLY A 1087 12.49 20.51 -7.71
CA GLY A 1087 13.50 20.82 -6.69
C GLY A 1087 13.34 22.18 -6.01
N GLU A 1088 12.18 22.84 -6.13
CA GLU A 1088 11.89 24.13 -5.49
C GLU A 1088 11.45 23.94 -4.03
N SER A 1089 12.35 24.22 -3.08
CA SER A 1089 12.13 24.07 -1.63
C SER A 1089 12.50 25.33 -0.85
N TYR A 1090 11.71 25.63 0.21
CA TYR A 1090 11.66 26.97 0.82
C TYR A 1090 11.72 26.99 2.34
N ARG A 1091 12.10 28.15 2.91
CA ARG A 1091 12.22 28.41 4.34
C ARG A 1091 11.29 29.56 4.78
N LYS A 1092 10.51 29.29 5.83
CA LYS A 1092 9.63 30.27 6.47
C LYS A 1092 10.40 31.52 6.91
N GLY A 1093 9.95 32.70 6.46
CA GLY A 1093 10.56 33.99 6.79
C GLY A 1093 11.80 34.36 5.96
N VAL A 1094 12.02 33.68 4.83
CA VAL A 1094 12.94 34.13 3.77
C VAL A 1094 12.19 34.24 2.44
N ASP A 1095 11.35 33.25 2.14
CA ASP A 1095 10.73 33.09 0.82
C ASP A 1095 9.20 33.33 0.82
N TYR A 1096 8.62 33.71 1.96
CA TYR A 1096 7.21 34.14 2.11
C TYR A 1096 6.99 34.92 3.43
N GLY A 1097 6.07 35.89 3.42
CA GLY A 1097 5.75 36.82 4.52
C GLY A 1097 5.36 38.21 3.99
N HIS A 1098 5.08 39.19 4.86
CA HIS A 1098 4.69 40.57 4.51
C HIS A 1098 5.37 41.13 3.25
N GLY A 1099 4.59 41.44 2.20
CA GLY A 1099 5.10 41.89 0.89
C GLY A 1099 5.31 40.78 -0.15
N VAL A 1100 5.11 39.51 0.21
CA VAL A 1100 5.31 38.32 -0.66
C VAL A 1100 4.14 37.35 -0.50
N GLY A 1101 3.65 36.84 -1.63
CA GLY A 1101 2.51 35.92 -1.71
C GLY A 1101 2.75 34.56 -1.06
N ASP A 1102 1.71 33.73 -1.02
CA ASP A 1102 1.83 32.36 -0.50
C ASP A 1102 2.39 31.42 -1.57
N LEU A 1103 3.17 30.42 -1.15
CA LEU A 1103 3.77 29.46 -2.09
C LEU A 1103 2.75 28.63 -2.88
N ASP A 1104 1.53 28.46 -2.35
CA ASP A 1104 0.41 27.75 -2.99
C ASP A 1104 -0.60 28.69 -3.68
N GLU A 1105 -0.22 29.96 -3.84
CA GLU A 1105 -1.03 30.95 -4.54
C GLU A 1105 -1.04 30.70 -6.05
N SER A 1106 -2.22 30.79 -6.64
CA SER A 1106 -2.41 30.59 -8.08
C SER A 1106 -1.96 31.78 -8.93
N SER A 1107 -1.42 31.51 -10.12
CA SER A 1107 -1.15 32.49 -11.19
C SER A 1107 -2.35 33.39 -11.50
N GLU A 1108 -3.59 32.89 -11.44
CA GLU A 1108 -4.80 33.73 -11.60
C GLU A 1108 -4.98 34.76 -10.48
N HIS A 1109 -4.58 34.44 -9.24
CA HIS A 1109 -4.58 35.40 -8.12
C HIS A 1109 -3.42 36.38 -8.24
N VAL A 1110 -2.20 35.90 -8.53
CA VAL A 1110 -1.01 36.75 -8.73
C VAL A 1110 -1.26 37.80 -9.83
N LEU A 1111 -1.84 37.41 -10.96
CA LEU A 1111 -2.27 38.36 -12.01
C LEU A 1111 -3.24 39.39 -11.46
N GLY A 1112 -4.26 38.95 -10.72
CA GLY A 1112 -5.26 39.84 -10.14
C GLY A 1112 -4.65 40.83 -9.13
N VAL A 1113 -3.70 40.40 -8.31
CA VAL A 1113 -2.96 41.26 -7.36
C VAL A 1113 -2.13 42.29 -8.11
N GLU A 1114 -1.35 41.85 -9.09
CA GLU A 1114 -0.43 42.72 -9.83
C GLU A 1114 -1.17 43.79 -10.67
N VAL A 1115 -2.26 43.43 -11.36
CA VAL A 1115 -3.14 44.42 -12.03
C VAL A 1115 -3.74 45.40 -11.02
N THR A 1116 -4.08 44.94 -9.82
CA THR A 1116 -4.62 45.80 -8.77
C THR A 1116 -3.55 46.73 -8.19
N ARG A 1117 -2.30 46.27 -8.08
CA ARG A 1117 -1.16 47.06 -7.62
C ARG A 1117 -0.92 48.24 -8.57
N GLN A 1118 -0.79 47.97 -9.86
CA GLN A 1118 -0.62 49.00 -10.90
C GLN A 1118 -1.78 50.00 -10.89
N HIS A 1119 -3.02 49.54 -10.72
CA HIS A 1119 -4.16 50.43 -10.60
C HIS A 1119 -4.12 51.32 -9.35
N LEU A 1120 -3.73 50.78 -8.19
CA LEU A 1120 -3.61 51.56 -6.95
C LEU A 1120 -2.46 52.56 -7.01
N GLU A 1121 -1.35 52.21 -7.66
CA GLU A 1121 -0.23 53.12 -7.90
C GLU A 1121 -0.67 54.29 -8.78
N GLU A 1122 -1.26 54.03 -9.95
CA GLU A 1122 -1.75 55.07 -10.88
C GLU A 1122 -2.87 55.93 -10.26
N ALA A 1123 -3.83 55.32 -9.56
CA ALA A 1123 -5.04 56.01 -9.10
C ALA A 1123 -4.90 56.68 -7.73
N TYR A 1124 -3.87 56.34 -6.95
CA TYR A 1124 -3.64 56.88 -5.61
C TYR A 1124 -2.19 57.34 -5.40
N ALA A 1125 -1.18 56.47 -5.52
CA ALA A 1125 0.20 56.84 -5.20
C ALA A 1125 0.80 57.90 -6.15
N GLU A 1126 0.37 57.92 -7.41
CA GLU A 1126 0.75 58.94 -8.40
C GLU A 1126 -0.18 60.18 -8.39
N ASP A 1127 -1.34 60.13 -7.73
CA ASP A 1127 -2.23 61.30 -7.61
C ASP A 1127 -1.72 62.25 -6.51
N PRO A 1128 -1.24 63.47 -6.85
CA PRO A 1128 -0.73 64.41 -5.86
C PRO A 1128 -1.79 64.97 -4.90
N GLU A 1129 -3.07 64.63 -5.06
CA GLU A 1129 -4.15 64.92 -4.10
C GLU A 1129 -4.52 63.71 -3.20
N SER A 1130 -3.83 62.57 -3.32
CA SER A 1130 -3.94 61.42 -2.40
C SER A 1130 -2.91 61.49 -1.26
N ASP A 1131 -3.25 60.86 -0.13
CA ASP A 1131 -2.33 60.67 1.00
C ASP A 1131 -1.56 59.31 0.91
N VAL A 1132 -1.86 58.45 -0.08
CA VAL A 1132 -1.10 57.20 -0.32
C VAL A 1132 0.31 57.52 -0.82
N THR A 1133 1.32 56.87 -0.22
CA THR A 1133 2.73 57.03 -0.61
C THR A 1133 3.40 55.74 -1.06
N ASP A 1134 2.83 54.58 -0.73
CA ASP A 1134 3.33 53.27 -1.11
C ASP A 1134 2.15 52.28 -1.27
N VAL A 1135 2.30 51.28 -2.14
CA VAL A 1135 1.28 50.25 -2.40
C VAL A 1135 1.91 48.89 -2.15
N VAL A 1136 1.48 48.24 -1.07
CA VAL A 1136 2.09 47.02 -0.58
C VAL A 1136 1.15 45.83 -0.81
N PRO A 1137 1.54 44.84 -1.64
CA PRO A 1137 0.80 43.59 -1.77
C PRO A 1137 1.04 42.70 -0.53
N TYR A 1138 0.11 41.79 -0.25
CA TYR A 1138 0.19 40.81 0.85
C TYR A 1138 0.49 41.46 2.21
N TYR A 1139 -0.26 42.51 2.56
CA TYR A 1139 -0.05 43.34 3.75
C TYR A 1139 -0.56 42.64 5.02
N GLU A 1140 0.34 42.31 5.95
CA GLU A 1140 0.00 41.62 7.20
C GLU A 1140 -0.56 42.61 8.24
N LEU A 1141 -1.78 42.39 8.72
CA LEU A 1141 -2.40 43.16 9.81
C LEU A 1141 -2.02 42.61 11.19
N ASP A 1142 -2.01 41.28 11.32
CA ASP A 1142 -1.55 40.53 12.49
C ASP A 1142 -1.14 39.09 12.09
N ASP A 1143 -0.71 38.27 13.07
CA ASP A 1143 -0.28 36.87 12.88
C ASP A 1143 -1.33 35.94 12.19
N GLN A 1144 -2.57 36.40 11.97
CA GLN A 1144 -3.69 35.61 11.42
C GLN A 1144 -4.49 36.30 10.31
N HIS A 1145 -4.29 37.59 10.03
CA HIS A 1145 -5.05 38.35 9.02
C HIS A 1145 -4.13 39.13 8.08
N ARG A 1146 -4.34 38.95 6.77
CA ARG A 1146 -3.60 39.61 5.68
C ARG A 1146 -4.58 40.20 4.67
N LEU A 1147 -4.24 41.37 4.13
CA LEU A 1147 -4.92 41.99 3.00
C LEU A 1147 -4.18 41.65 1.71
N ASP A 1148 -4.88 41.46 0.60
CA ASP A 1148 -4.21 41.19 -0.69
C ASP A 1148 -3.41 42.43 -1.15
N LEU A 1149 -3.95 43.64 -0.99
CA LEU A 1149 -3.21 44.90 -1.13
C LEU A 1149 -3.63 45.97 -0.11
N ALA A 1150 -2.67 46.80 0.29
CA ALA A 1150 -2.90 48.04 1.03
C ALA A 1150 -2.10 49.21 0.42
N GLY A 1151 -2.78 50.32 0.15
CA GLY A 1151 -2.18 51.62 -0.11
C GLY A 1151 -2.03 52.39 1.20
N VAL A 1152 -0.79 52.69 1.59
CA VAL A 1152 -0.44 53.26 2.90
C VAL A 1152 0.14 54.66 2.81
N ASP A 1153 -0.10 55.47 3.84
CA ASP A 1153 0.49 56.80 3.96
C ASP A 1153 1.95 56.77 4.48
N ALA A 1154 2.55 57.95 4.64
CA ALA A 1154 3.93 58.09 5.10
C ALA A 1154 4.17 57.67 6.57
N ASP A 1155 3.12 57.51 7.37
CA ASP A 1155 3.18 57.03 8.76
C ASP A 1155 2.83 55.52 8.87
N GLY A 1156 2.35 54.90 7.77
CA GLY A 1156 2.02 53.48 7.65
C GLY A 1156 0.55 53.13 7.91
N GLU A 1157 -0.36 54.11 7.92
CA GLU A 1157 -1.79 53.90 8.07
C GLU A 1157 -2.44 53.54 6.72
N ILE A 1158 -3.45 52.67 6.73
CA ILE A 1158 -4.10 52.15 5.52
C ILE A 1158 -5.15 53.14 5.01
N ILE A 1159 -4.88 53.78 3.88
CA ILE A 1159 -5.81 54.71 3.22
C ILE A 1159 -6.71 53.96 2.23
N VAL A 1160 -6.16 52.96 1.54
CA VAL A 1160 -6.89 52.12 0.56
C VAL A 1160 -6.56 50.66 0.80
N THR A 1161 -7.54 49.78 0.62
CA THR A 1161 -7.31 48.32 0.61
C THR A 1161 -8.03 47.69 -0.57
N ALA A 1162 -7.44 46.62 -1.11
CA ALA A 1162 -8.08 45.80 -2.13
C ALA A 1162 -7.96 44.30 -1.84
N GLU A 1163 -8.96 43.54 -2.31
CA GLU A 1163 -9.05 42.07 -2.23
C GLU A 1163 -9.36 41.49 -3.62
N VAL A 1164 -8.71 40.38 -3.97
CA VAL A 1164 -8.74 39.71 -5.27
C VAL A 1164 -9.49 38.39 -5.15
N GLU A 1165 -10.80 38.43 -5.32
CA GLU A 1165 -11.67 37.31 -4.99
C GLU A 1165 -11.77 36.29 -6.14
N ARG A 1166 -11.25 35.08 -5.89
CA ARG A 1166 -11.46 33.88 -6.73
C ARG A 1166 -12.66 33.08 -6.22
N ILE A 1167 -13.70 32.95 -7.04
CA ILE A 1167 -14.95 32.29 -6.61
C ILE A 1167 -14.80 30.77 -6.47
N ASN A 1168 -14.60 30.34 -5.23
CA ASN A 1168 -14.57 28.94 -4.82
C ASN A 1168 -15.90 28.49 -4.17
N HIS A 1169 -15.90 27.30 -3.56
CA HIS A 1169 -17.08 26.69 -2.94
C HIS A 1169 -17.54 27.33 -1.61
N ASP A 1170 -16.72 28.14 -0.94
CA ASP A 1170 -17.02 28.76 0.37
C ASP A 1170 -17.22 30.29 0.32
N ILE A 1171 -17.48 30.85 -0.87
CA ILE A 1171 -17.77 32.29 -1.11
C ILE A 1171 -18.77 32.90 -0.10
N ARG A 1172 -19.73 32.13 0.41
CA ARG A 1172 -20.74 32.65 1.36
C ARG A 1172 -20.23 32.85 2.79
N ARG A 1173 -18.99 32.42 3.10
CA ARG A 1173 -18.28 32.67 4.36
C ARG A 1173 -17.05 33.55 4.18
N ALA A 1174 -16.25 33.30 3.14
CA ALA A 1174 -15.04 34.07 2.84
C ALA A 1174 -15.38 35.54 2.61
N VAL A 1175 -16.15 35.85 1.56
CA VAL A 1175 -16.51 37.23 1.19
C VAL A 1175 -17.05 38.10 2.36
N PRO A 1176 -17.97 37.64 3.23
CA PRO A 1176 -18.36 38.42 4.40
C PRO A 1176 -17.25 38.62 5.46
N ALA A 1177 -16.32 37.67 5.60
CA ALA A 1177 -15.18 37.79 6.50
C ALA A 1177 -14.14 38.78 5.96
N ASP A 1178 -13.81 38.71 4.67
CA ASP A 1178 -12.86 39.63 4.04
C ASP A 1178 -13.43 41.05 3.93
N PHE A 1179 -14.75 41.21 3.73
CA PHE A 1179 -15.42 42.51 3.88
C PHE A 1179 -15.26 43.06 5.30
N ASP A 1180 -15.50 42.24 6.34
CA ASP A 1180 -15.40 42.67 7.73
C ASP A 1180 -13.93 42.99 8.11
N LYS A 1181 -12.95 42.29 7.49
CA LYS A 1181 -11.49 42.53 7.58
C LYS A 1181 -11.10 43.89 6.98
N MET A 1182 -11.46 44.15 5.72
CA MET A 1182 -11.24 45.46 5.07
C MET A 1182 -11.90 46.59 5.86
N ALA A 1183 -13.16 46.39 6.28
CA ALA A 1183 -13.93 47.39 7.03
C ALA A 1183 -13.30 47.76 8.39
N ALA A 1184 -12.59 46.82 9.03
CA ALA A 1184 -11.93 47.05 10.31
C ALA A 1184 -10.70 47.97 10.21
N CYS A 1185 -10.17 48.19 9.00
CA CYS A 1185 -9.05 49.10 8.74
C CYS A 1185 -9.50 50.57 8.60
N GLU A 1186 -10.81 50.85 8.63
CA GLU A 1186 -11.42 52.18 8.39
C GLU A 1186 -10.92 52.92 7.11
N PRO A 1187 -10.76 52.24 5.95
CA PRO A 1187 -10.14 52.83 4.75
C PRO A 1187 -11.04 53.88 4.06
N GLU A 1188 -10.43 54.79 3.31
CA GLU A 1188 -11.15 55.72 2.42
C GLU A 1188 -11.73 55.00 1.19
N ALA A 1189 -11.07 53.94 0.72
CA ALA A 1189 -11.58 53.07 -0.34
C ALA A 1189 -11.29 51.58 -0.07
N ALA A 1190 -12.29 50.75 -0.33
CA ALA A 1190 -12.23 49.29 -0.22
C ALA A 1190 -12.63 48.67 -1.57
N ILE A 1191 -11.65 48.20 -2.33
CA ILE A 1191 -11.82 47.81 -3.73
C ILE A 1191 -11.83 46.28 -3.86
N TRP A 1192 -12.84 45.74 -4.53
CA TRP A 1192 -12.87 44.31 -4.86
C TRP A 1192 -12.54 44.07 -6.32
N VAL A 1193 -11.61 43.17 -6.60
CA VAL A 1193 -11.24 42.78 -7.97
C VAL A 1193 -11.70 41.35 -8.24
N VAL A 1194 -12.25 41.13 -9.43
CA VAL A 1194 -12.83 39.83 -9.84
C VAL A 1194 -12.39 39.44 -11.24
N MET A 1195 -12.12 38.15 -11.44
CA MET A 1195 -11.64 37.67 -12.74
C MET A 1195 -12.71 37.77 -13.84
N LYS A 1196 -14.00 37.55 -13.51
CA LYS A 1196 -15.11 37.58 -14.48
C LYS A 1196 -16.25 38.47 -13.98
N GLN A 1197 -16.93 39.18 -14.89
CA GLN A 1197 -18.03 40.12 -14.54
C GLN A 1197 -19.18 39.46 -13.76
N ALA A 1198 -19.43 38.17 -13.98
CA ALA A 1198 -20.44 37.41 -13.27
C ALA A 1198 -20.12 37.23 -11.77
N ASP A 1199 -18.84 37.29 -11.40
CA ASP A 1199 -18.35 36.99 -10.05
C ASP A 1199 -18.57 38.16 -9.10
N GLY A 1200 -18.43 39.40 -9.58
CA GLY A 1200 -18.84 40.60 -8.81
C GLY A 1200 -20.31 40.57 -8.39
N HIS A 1201 -21.20 39.92 -9.17
CA HIS A 1201 -22.59 39.68 -8.75
C HIS A 1201 -22.74 38.56 -7.70
N LYS A 1202 -21.83 37.58 -7.67
CA LYS A 1202 -21.81 36.52 -6.66
C LYS A 1202 -21.34 37.08 -5.31
N ILE A 1203 -20.26 37.88 -5.30
CA ILE A 1203 -19.76 38.61 -4.12
C ILE A 1203 -20.87 39.51 -3.56
N LEU A 1204 -21.46 40.34 -4.41
CA LEU A 1204 -22.57 41.20 -3.99
C LEU A 1204 -23.77 40.39 -3.45
N SER A 1205 -24.05 39.21 -4.02
CA SER A 1205 -25.09 38.32 -3.50
C SER A 1205 -24.72 37.72 -2.13
N ALA A 1206 -23.45 37.41 -1.87
CA ALA A 1206 -22.98 36.91 -0.58
C ALA A 1206 -23.02 38.00 0.51
N LEU A 1207 -22.74 39.26 0.17
CA LEU A 1207 -22.85 40.40 1.09
C LEU A 1207 -24.31 40.84 1.36
N ASN A 1208 -25.23 40.60 0.41
CA ASN A 1208 -26.67 40.86 0.58
C ASN A 1208 -27.37 39.76 1.41
N ASP A 1209 -26.96 38.50 1.29
CA ASP A 1209 -27.55 37.32 1.96
C ASP A 1209 -26.45 36.40 2.54
N PRO A 1210 -25.68 36.86 3.55
CA PRO A 1210 -24.61 36.08 4.15
C PRO A 1210 -25.16 34.92 4.98
N LEU A 1211 -24.37 33.84 5.11
CA LEU A 1211 -24.77 32.68 5.93
C LEU A 1211 -24.91 33.03 7.42
N GLU A 1212 -24.09 33.97 7.91
CA GLU A 1212 -24.03 34.36 9.31
C GLU A 1212 -23.88 35.90 9.45
N GLY A 1213 -24.59 36.49 10.42
CA GLY A 1213 -24.60 37.93 10.66
C GLY A 1213 -25.62 38.73 9.80
N PRO A 1214 -25.62 40.07 9.89
CA PRO A 1214 -26.47 40.94 9.09
C PRO A 1214 -25.92 41.09 7.65
N PRO A 1215 -26.75 41.53 6.67
CA PRO A 1215 -26.26 41.98 5.37
C PRO A 1215 -25.22 43.10 5.52
N ARG A 1216 -24.12 42.99 4.76
CA ARG A 1216 -23.02 43.97 4.72
C ARG A 1216 -23.29 45.09 3.70
N VAL A 1217 -23.98 44.75 2.60
CA VAL A 1217 -24.40 45.68 1.55
C VAL A 1217 -25.90 45.49 1.28
N GLU A 1218 -26.70 46.55 1.39
CA GLU A 1218 -28.16 46.51 1.10
C GLU A 1218 -28.50 46.77 -0.39
N LYS A 1219 -27.54 47.26 -1.18
CA LYS A 1219 -27.75 47.62 -2.59
C LYS A 1219 -27.70 46.37 -3.46
N THR A 1220 -28.64 46.26 -4.40
CA THR A 1220 -28.67 45.21 -5.43
C THR A 1220 -28.68 45.83 -6.83
N TYR A 1221 -28.05 45.15 -7.77
CA TYR A 1221 -28.04 45.52 -9.19
C TYR A 1221 -28.66 44.40 -10.05
N ALA A 1222 -29.06 44.72 -11.28
CA ALA A 1222 -29.47 43.68 -12.22
C ALA A 1222 -28.24 42.88 -12.68
N LYS A 1223 -28.37 41.57 -12.89
CA LYS A 1223 -27.26 40.69 -13.33
C LYS A 1223 -26.58 41.11 -14.65
N THR A 1224 -27.18 42.03 -15.40
CA THR A 1224 -26.65 42.62 -16.64
C THR A 1224 -25.91 43.94 -16.43
N THR A 1225 -25.83 44.45 -15.20
CA THR A 1225 -25.06 45.65 -14.86
C THR A 1225 -23.60 45.26 -14.64
N PRO A 1226 -22.62 45.80 -15.40
CA PRO A 1226 -21.21 45.51 -15.19
C PRO A 1226 -20.73 45.95 -13.79
N PRO A 1227 -19.87 45.19 -13.07
CA PRO A 1227 -19.45 45.51 -11.71
C PRO A 1227 -18.86 46.91 -11.50
N GLN A 1228 -18.08 47.42 -12.46
CA GLN A 1228 -17.50 48.76 -12.44
C GLN A 1228 -18.55 49.91 -12.48
N GLN A 1229 -19.81 49.59 -12.76
CA GLN A 1229 -20.94 50.52 -12.68
C GLN A 1229 -21.68 50.47 -11.33
N PHE A 1230 -21.28 49.59 -10.42
CA PHE A 1230 -21.79 49.58 -9.05
C PHE A 1230 -21.43 50.91 -8.35
N ARG A 1231 -22.30 51.34 -7.44
CA ARG A 1231 -22.18 52.59 -6.67
C ARG A 1231 -22.51 52.28 -5.23
N ILE A 1232 -21.62 51.50 -4.63
CA ILE A 1232 -21.65 51.03 -3.26
C ILE A 1232 -20.82 52.01 -2.43
N ASP A 1233 -21.19 52.17 -1.17
CA ASP A 1233 -20.64 53.19 -0.27
C ASP A 1233 -20.78 52.61 1.14
N THR A 1234 -19.87 51.67 1.45
CA THR A 1234 -19.85 50.87 2.67
C THR A 1234 -18.40 50.58 3.07
N PRO A 1235 -18.06 50.47 4.37
CA PRO A 1235 -16.66 50.44 4.81
C PRO A 1235 -15.78 49.32 4.21
N GLY A 1236 -16.34 48.14 3.94
CA GLY A 1236 -15.63 47.02 3.32
C GLY A 1236 -15.85 46.87 1.81
N MET A 1237 -16.57 47.80 1.16
CA MET A 1237 -16.75 47.81 -0.31
C MET A 1237 -17.20 49.20 -0.80
N THR A 1238 -16.34 49.88 -1.55
CA THR A 1238 -16.65 51.13 -2.27
C THR A 1238 -16.70 50.91 -3.78
N ALA A 1239 -15.87 50.02 -4.33
CA ALA A 1239 -15.82 49.69 -5.75
C ALA A 1239 -15.67 48.17 -6.01
N VAL A 1240 -16.09 47.74 -7.20
CA VAL A 1240 -15.87 46.38 -7.70
C VAL A 1240 -15.45 46.46 -9.17
N TYR A 1241 -14.30 45.89 -9.53
CA TYR A 1241 -13.75 45.95 -10.89
C TYR A 1241 -13.44 44.55 -11.45
N PRO A 1242 -13.77 44.27 -12.72
CA PRO A 1242 -13.19 43.13 -13.42
C PRO A 1242 -11.67 43.33 -13.62
N ALA A 1243 -10.85 42.30 -13.40
CA ALA A 1243 -9.38 42.39 -13.56
C ALA A 1243 -8.97 42.84 -14.97
N GLU A 1244 -9.54 42.21 -16.01
CA GLU A 1244 -9.40 42.62 -17.42
C GLU A 1244 -9.71 44.11 -17.65
N TRP A 1245 -10.71 44.67 -16.96
CA TRP A 1245 -11.09 46.08 -17.11
C TRP A 1245 -10.12 47.06 -16.44
N LEU A 1246 -9.37 46.60 -15.42
CA LEU A 1246 -8.29 47.37 -14.81
C LEU A 1246 -7.05 47.33 -15.71
N ARG A 1247 -6.64 46.13 -16.15
CA ARG A 1247 -5.50 45.94 -17.04
C ARG A 1247 -5.65 46.76 -18.33
N ASP A 1248 -6.77 46.65 -19.03
CA ASP A 1248 -7.07 47.38 -20.27
C ASP A 1248 -7.21 48.92 -20.08
N ARG A 1249 -6.87 49.45 -18.90
CA ARG A 1249 -6.97 50.87 -18.54
C ARG A 1249 -5.69 51.50 -18.02
N SER A 1250 -4.77 50.73 -17.45
CA SER A 1250 -3.44 51.25 -17.15
C SER A 1250 -2.73 51.50 -18.49
N PRO A 1251 -2.08 52.67 -18.66
CA PRO A 1251 -1.47 53.04 -19.93
C PRO A 1251 -0.20 52.22 -20.19
N ASP A 1252 -0.09 51.66 -21.40
CA ASP A 1252 1.10 50.94 -21.87
C ASP A 1252 2.40 51.68 -21.49
N LEU A 1253 3.17 51.10 -20.56
CA LEU A 1253 4.60 51.38 -20.47
C LEU A 1253 5.28 50.61 -21.62
N PRO A 1254 6.09 51.28 -22.46
CA PRO A 1254 6.71 50.67 -23.64
C PRO A 1254 7.95 49.84 -23.31
#